data_AF-A0A174AWA7-F1
#
_entry.id   AF-A0A174AWA7-F1
#
_cell.length_a   1.000
_cell.length_b   1.000
_cell.length_c   1.000
_cell.angle_alpha   90.00
_cell.angle_beta   90.00
_cell.angle_gamma   90.00
#
_symmetry.space_group_name_H-M   'P 1'
#
loop_
_entity.id
_entity.type
_entity.pdbx_description
1 polymer ?
#
loop_
_entity_poly.entity_id
_entity_poly.type
_entity_poly.pdbx_seq_one_letter_code
_entity_poly.pdbx_strand_id
1 'polypeptide(L)'
;MKILHTADWHIGQFKGPVVDGVNLRSQDTVNCLNYMIKVAEEEKPDIVCVSGDVFHQEQIGPVRYSDEMIVATDTITKLAGVAKAVIVMRGTPNHDGGGQFRVLSKMFANTGNVHIVTSPTVLRTPYADIACIPGFDKQEFRSRFPGLSADEENEAWTSYISSMVMGLRAECHNTPILMAHYTVPGCNMESGQTSFFTNFEPVIPREALEAAGYEAVLLGHIHRPQILNGLHNVFYSGAINAMNFNDEGQERGFWIHEFSDTGKLTKGHNCITPYRRFYTITWDTEEVEAYIREGVMYLHRLGFPEDVTDKIVRVRYSCTSEQKKQLNIPALQKDLYELGAFYVSDIEAENAIDVTNRGLLSEESDPTLNLKKYLEEKCFKNPDKIVELAEPIIAEAMKQSTTAEIHGVFRPISIAVRNYRNYKEERFDFADISFCTINGINGAGKSSLFMDAIVDCLFEETREGDSKAWIRGTEDARSGSIEFVFDIGDKRFRVVRTRTKSGKPTLNLSQYEENEWRNISKERIADTQAEIEKLLGMDSMTFRSCALIMQDQYGLFLQAKKDERMTILAKLLGLGIYGVMELDSKKKLSEQRKELASKKEAVRIKTDFIKSKGDPESELQKAEEDIHQLNKEIEDLSDTQGQLLNKHAQIAKAEQECRKASEELDDCHKRRSSISDEISSKTQILENCNVALESANEVRKKAAEYKQLSEQIIELEKDVLNHDNAKRNLAGYNADIQNCQNIINDAKRRNNDIANLIEQLKAELPDNLEEKLTELAQVRTQCEELQEKRYLASIAEQELQQIRATYSQRISEAENRRKYRLDRISEIRQQEEFMKNSGCPDIDGASCRFLAKAIDDVKSLPEEADHLEKCEEEIAALRIKRDEEISKKQDEICVIGYDAERLDLLTTKASALVKYENLKKDAEKKKLEIARLETEKNTNSKTIGQYEEILLELNIKAQKATDIVDMLSDSVIKYDNAVCKRNSVAHFADQEKELPVYEERKQHIDKRLTELYQERSKEDANELVLYNNLREAEIKLEELRKDIEGSEALEEVERRLKFAKETLEKAQIQKGVLTQRVEDVEAMRSEIALLNKGIAVAAEKADCYEALKQAFSQDGVPHQIIRNIIPHITDTANNILGSMTGGTMGVEFVMERTVKGKDGDRATLDVLINEYGKTTLPYASKSGGEKVKASLAIILALSEIKATSAGIQLGMLFIDEPPFLDDDGTQAYVDALETIRQRYPDVKIMAITHDDAMKARFNQSVTVIKTEDGSKVIY
;
A
#
# COMPACT_ATOMS: atom_id res chain seq x y z
N MET A 1 31.42 43.06 29.35
CA MET A 1 29.93 43.00 29.38
C MET A 1 29.47 41.56 29.57
N LYS A 2 28.27 41.34 30.12
CA LYS A 2 27.64 40.02 30.22
C LYS A 2 26.34 39.94 29.41
N ILE A 3 26.13 38.82 28.73
CA ILE A 3 24.90 38.55 27.98
C ILE A 3 24.26 37.26 28.47
N LEU A 4 22.99 37.32 28.84
CA LEU A 4 22.16 36.14 29.06
C LEU A 4 21.51 35.76 27.74
N HIS A 5 21.83 34.58 27.22
CA HIS A 5 21.26 34.03 25.99
C HIS A 5 20.32 32.88 26.34
N THR A 6 19.05 33.04 25.99
CA THR A 6 18.00 32.03 26.16
C THR A 6 17.18 31.91 24.88
N ALA A 7 16.50 30.79 24.67
CA ALA A 7 15.61 30.56 23.54
C ALA A 7 14.62 29.45 23.90
N ASP A 8 13.64 29.20 23.02
CA ASP A 8 12.81 28.00 23.04
C ASP A 8 12.16 27.79 24.43
N TRP A 9 11.49 28.84 24.93
CA TRP A 9 10.79 28.81 26.21
C TRP A 9 9.58 27.89 26.16
N HIS A 10 8.90 27.86 25.02
CA HIS A 10 7.68 27.08 24.79
C HIS A 10 6.70 27.18 25.96
N ILE A 11 6.33 28.42 26.32
CA ILE A 11 5.29 28.67 27.32
C ILE A 11 4.00 28.08 26.76
N GLY A 12 3.46 27.07 27.45
CA GLY A 12 2.30 26.32 26.98
C GLY A 12 1.93 25.13 27.87
N GLN A 13 0.93 24.37 27.45
CA GLN A 13 0.50 23.14 28.11
C GLN A 13 1.10 21.90 27.47
N PHE A 14 1.65 21.02 28.30
CA PHE A 14 2.19 19.72 27.88
C PHE A 14 1.38 18.57 28.53
N LYS A 15 1.41 17.39 27.92
CA LYS A 15 0.77 16.19 28.47
C LYS A 15 1.31 15.91 29.88
N GLY A 16 0.43 15.84 30.88
CA GLY A 16 0.81 15.62 32.27
C GLY A 16 -0.35 15.85 33.25
N PRO A 17 -0.09 15.70 34.56
CA PRO A 17 -1.11 15.84 35.59
C PRO A 17 -1.65 17.27 35.68
N VAL A 18 -2.96 17.37 35.91
CA VAL A 18 -3.68 18.62 36.14
C VAL A 18 -4.24 18.61 37.55
N VAL A 19 -3.90 19.61 38.36
CA VAL A 19 -4.37 19.75 39.74
C VAL A 19 -5.03 21.13 39.87
N ASP A 20 -6.27 21.15 40.37
CA ASP A 20 -7.08 22.37 40.52
C ASP A 20 -7.18 23.22 39.24
N GLY A 21 -7.20 22.56 38.07
CA GLY A 21 -7.27 23.21 36.76
C GLY A 21 -5.93 23.71 36.22
N VAL A 22 -4.83 23.55 36.95
CA VAL A 22 -3.48 23.94 36.54
C VAL A 22 -2.71 22.74 36.00
N ASN A 23 -2.19 22.86 34.78
CA ASN A 23 -1.30 21.86 34.19
C ASN A 23 0.09 21.94 34.86
N LEU A 24 0.48 20.88 35.56
CA LEU A 24 1.74 20.87 36.32
C LEU A 24 2.99 20.84 35.43
N ARG A 25 2.89 20.41 34.17
CA ARG A 25 4.00 20.48 33.21
C ARG A 25 4.22 21.91 32.72
N SER A 26 3.15 22.70 32.54
CA SER A 26 3.28 24.14 32.33
C SER A 26 3.98 24.81 33.50
N GLN A 27 3.65 24.38 34.73
CA GLN A 27 4.30 24.88 35.93
C GLN A 27 5.80 24.55 35.96
N ASP A 28 6.23 23.41 35.43
CA ASP A 28 7.67 23.11 35.29
C ASP A 28 8.38 24.14 34.40
N THR A 29 7.77 24.54 33.28
CA THR A 29 8.31 25.61 32.42
C THR A 29 8.41 26.94 33.18
N VAL A 30 7.36 27.31 33.91
CA VAL A 30 7.35 28.53 34.75
C VAL A 30 8.44 28.47 35.83
N ASN A 31 8.66 27.30 36.46
CA ASN A 31 9.71 27.12 37.46
C ASN A 31 11.11 27.27 36.85
N CYS A 32 11.32 26.77 35.63
CA CYS A 32 12.57 26.96 34.89
C CYS A 32 12.82 28.43 34.53
N LEU A 33 11.78 29.15 34.09
CA LEU A 33 11.86 30.60 33.81
C LEU A 33 12.16 31.42 35.08
N ASN A 34 11.51 31.09 36.20
CA ASN A 34 11.78 31.71 37.50
C ASN A 34 13.22 31.45 37.99
N TYR A 35 13.75 30.25 37.75
CA TYR A 35 15.15 29.94 38.04
C TYR A 35 16.10 30.80 37.19
N MET A 36 15.82 30.96 35.89
CA MET A 36 16.59 31.85 35.02
C MET A 36 16.56 33.30 35.51
N ILE A 37 15.40 33.81 35.92
CA ILE A 37 15.27 35.16 36.48
C ILE A 37 16.14 35.31 37.74
N LYS A 38 16.09 34.34 38.65
CA LYS A 38 16.92 34.34 39.86
C LYS A 38 18.41 34.39 39.53
N VAL A 39 18.87 33.58 38.57
CA VAL A 39 20.27 33.61 38.11
C VAL A 39 20.60 34.95 37.46
N ALA A 40 19.67 35.55 36.69
CA ALA A 40 19.88 36.88 36.13
C ALA A 40 20.07 37.94 37.22
N GLU A 41 19.29 37.91 38.31
CA GLU A 41 19.43 38.80 39.47
C GLU A 41 20.81 38.68 40.15
N GLU A 42 21.36 37.46 40.21
CA GLU A 42 22.68 37.16 40.76
C GLU A 42 23.81 37.59 39.82
N GLU A 43 23.73 37.20 38.54
CA GLU A 43 24.78 37.42 37.53
C GLU A 43 24.83 38.85 36.97
N LYS A 44 23.69 39.56 37.02
CA LYS A 44 23.46 40.93 36.53
C LYS A 44 23.93 41.15 35.09
N PRO A 45 23.30 40.47 34.10
CA PRO A 45 23.66 40.63 32.70
C PRO A 45 23.40 42.06 32.20
N ASP A 46 24.26 42.56 31.32
CA ASP A 46 24.05 43.85 30.66
C ASP A 46 22.94 43.74 29.60
N ILE A 47 22.92 42.63 28.84
CA ILE A 47 21.94 42.36 27.78
C ILE A 47 21.31 40.98 28.01
N VAL A 48 20.01 40.85 27.76
CA VAL A 48 19.31 39.57 27.65
C VAL A 48 18.85 39.39 26.20
N CYS A 49 19.18 38.25 25.61
CA CYS A 49 18.77 37.85 24.26
C CYS A 49 17.87 36.62 24.34
N VAL A 50 16.62 36.74 23.89
CA VAL A 50 15.63 35.66 23.78
C VAL A 50 15.44 35.28 22.31
N SER A 51 16.16 34.26 21.85
CA SER A 51 16.36 33.92 20.42
C SER A 51 15.22 33.13 19.79
N GLY A 52 13.96 33.47 20.11
CA GLY A 52 12.75 32.89 19.51
C GLY A 52 12.11 31.73 20.27
N ASP A 53 10.91 31.35 19.82
CA ASP A 53 10.02 30.32 20.36
C ASP A 53 9.65 30.57 21.82
N VAL A 54 9.07 31.75 22.06
CA VAL A 54 8.56 32.17 23.38
C VAL A 54 7.35 31.33 23.76
N PHE A 55 6.42 31.09 22.83
CA PHE A 55 5.19 30.34 23.04
C PHE A 55 5.26 28.95 22.44
N HIS A 56 4.52 27.99 23.01
CA HIS A 56 4.47 26.63 22.48
C HIS A 56 3.57 26.51 21.23
N GLN A 57 2.55 27.36 21.08
CA GLN A 57 1.56 27.27 20.00
C GLN A 57 1.06 28.68 19.61
N GLU A 58 0.95 28.97 18.31
CA GLU A 58 0.41 30.24 17.81
C GLU A 58 -1.10 30.38 18.07
N GLN A 59 -1.88 29.31 17.82
CA GLN A 59 -3.35 29.34 17.87
C GLN A 59 -3.88 28.60 19.09
N ILE A 60 -4.24 29.35 20.13
CA ILE A 60 -4.77 28.82 21.39
C ILE A 60 -6.03 29.58 21.82
N GLY A 61 -6.91 28.89 22.55
CA GLY A 61 -8.14 29.49 23.08
C GLY A 61 -7.90 30.66 24.04
N PRO A 62 -8.90 31.54 24.26
CA PRO A 62 -8.71 32.83 24.93
C PRO A 62 -8.18 32.72 26.37
N VAL A 63 -8.57 31.68 27.11
CA VAL A 63 -8.11 31.46 28.50
C VAL A 63 -6.63 31.10 28.54
N ARG A 64 -6.21 30.13 27.73
CA ARG A 64 -4.80 29.75 27.61
C ARG A 64 -3.95 30.90 27.08
N TYR A 65 -4.46 31.62 26.09
CA TYR A 65 -3.81 32.83 25.58
C TYR A 65 -3.52 33.83 26.69
N SER A 66 -4.50 34.12 27.55
CA SER A 66 -4.28 35.07 28.66
C SER A 66 -3.24 34.56 29.65
N ASP A 67 -3.30 33.29 30.06
CA ASP A 67 -2.37 32.74 31.06
C ASP A 67 -0.93 32.70 30.53
N GLU A 68 -0.74 32.21 29.31
CA GLU A 68 0.58 32.12 28.66
C GLU A 68 1.16 33.52 28.41
N MET A 69 0.33 34.50 28.03
CA MET A 69 0.76 35.89 27.85
C MET A 69 1.14 36.56 29.18
N ILE A 70 0.43 36.27 30.27
CA ILE A 70 0.79 36.75 31.61
C ILE A 70 2.16 36.23 32.00
N VAL A 71 2.44 34.94 31.80
CA VAL A 71 3.75 34.34 32.11
C VAL A 71 4.87 34.99 31.27
N ALA A 72 4.65 35.15 29.96
CA ALA A 72 5.64 35.75 29.07
C ALA A 72 5.94 37.21 29.46
N THR A 73 4.90 38.00 29.71
CA THR A 73 5.04 39.42 30.06
C THR A 73 5.68 39.60 31.44
N ASP A 74 5.27 38.85 32.45
CA ASP A 74 5.88 38.87 33.79
C ASP A 74 7.38 38.52 33.73
N THR A 75 7.72 37.49 32.95
CA THR A 75 9.12 37.05 32.77
C THR A 75 9.96 38.15 32.12
N ILE A 76 9.48 38.74 31.01
CA ILE A 76 10.18 39.81 30.30
C ILE A 76 10.32 41.06 31.19
N THR A 77 9.27 41.43 31.93
CA THR A 77 9.30 42.57 32.87
C THR A 77 10.34 42.37 33.96
N LYS A 78 10.44 41.17 34.55
CA LYS A 78 11.44 40.86 35.58
C LYS A 78 12.86 40.93 35.02
N LEU A 79 13.10 40.37 33.83
CA LEU A 79 14.40 40.47 33.14
C LEU A 79 14.77 41.93 32.84
N ALA A 80 13.80 42.74 32.42
CA ALA A 80 14.00 44.17 32.17
C ALA A 80 14.31 44.98 33.43
N GLY A 81 13.93 44.49 34.61
CA GLY A 81 14.30 45.08 35.90
C GLY A 81 15.78 44.87 36.28
N VAL A 82 16.44 43.88 35.67
CA VAL A 82 17.82 43.48 36.01
C VAL A 82 18.81 43.86 34.90
N ALA A 83 18.42 43.73 33.64
CA ALA A 83 19.26 43.97 32.48
C ALA A 83 19.06 45.37 31.88
N LYS A 84 20.10 45.90 31.24
CA LYS A 84 20.08 47.23 30.62
C LYS A 84 19.43 47.22 29.24
N ALA A 85 19.35 46.05 28.60
CA ALA A 85 18.57 45.80 27.40
C ALA A 85 18.06 44.36 27.39
N VAL A 86 16.78 44.17 27.02
CA VAL A 86 16.17 42.86 26.80
C VAL A 86 15.65 42.81 25.38
N ILE A 87 16.15 41.86 24.59
CA ILE A 87 15.81 41.70 23.18
C ILE A 87 15.06 40.39 23.04
N VAL A 88 13.79 40.47 22.63
CA VAL A 88 12.91 39.33 22.43
C VAL A 88 12.59 39.22 20.95
N MET A 89 13.10 38.18 20.32
CA MET A 89 12.92 37.95 18.90
C MET A 89 11.82 36.93 18.65
N ARG A 90 11.04 37.12 17.58
CA ARG A 90 10.08 36.13 17.13
C ARG A 90 10.81 34.91 16.57
N GLY A 91 10.46 33.72 17.07
CA GLY A 91 10.93 32.45 16.54
C GLY A 91 10.13 31.99 15.34
N THR A 92 9.83 30.70 15.29
CA THR A 92 9.07 30.10 14.19
C THR A 92 7.57 30.46 14.24
N PRO A 93 6.94 30.74 13.09
CA PRO A 93 5.55 31.22 13.06
C PRO A 93 4.49 30.28 13.64
N ASN A 94 4.70 28.97 13.61
CA ASN A 94 3.81 27.96 14.21
C ASN A 94 3.81 27.99 15.76
N HIS A 95 4.90 28.47 16.36
CA HIS A 95 5.06 28.64 17.80
C HIS A 95 4.72 30.08 18.21
N ASP A 96 5.42 31.05 17.62
CA ASP A 96 5.29 32.46 17.90
C ASP A 96 4.36 33.17 16.90
N GLY A 97 3.11 33.31 17.30
CA GLY A 97 2.06 33.92 16.49
C GLY A 97 2.24 35.42 16.24
N GLY A 98 1.89 35.87 15.04
CA GLY A 98 1.93 37.30 14.70
C GLY A 98 1.04 38.15 15.63
N GLY A 99 -0.08 37.58 16.09
CA GLY A 99 -0.96 38.20 17.09
C GLY A 99 -0.35 38.31 18.49
N GLN A 100 0.36 37.29 18.96
CA GLN A 100 1.04 37.28 20.26
C GLN A 100 2.14 38.35 20.30
N PHE A 101 3.01 38.39 19.29
CA PHE A 101 4.09 39.39 19.22
C PHE A 101 3.57 40.81 19.00
N ARG A 102 2.44 40.99 18.31
CA ARG A 102 1.77 42.31 18.23
C ARG A 102 1.33 42.80 19.62
N VAL A 103 0.82 41.90 20.48
CA VAL A 103 0.45 42.25 21.86
C VAL A 103 1.68 42.55 22.70
N LEU A 104 2.73 41.72 22.64
CA LEU A 104 4.00 41.97 23.34
C LEU A 104 4.60 43.34 22.94
N SER A 105 4.68 43.63 21.64
CA SER A 105 5.15 44.93 21.13
C SER A 105 4.35 46.09 21.69
N LYS A 106 3.02 45.93 21.80
CA LYS A 106 2.15 46.98 22.36
C LYS A 106 2.34 47.14 23.86
N MET A 107 2.47 46.05 24.61
CA MET A 107 2.66 46.08 26.06
C MET A 107 4.00 46.71 26.45
N PHE A 108 5.07 46.43 25.71
CA PHE A 108 6.41 46.94 26.00
C PHE A 108 6.79 48.22 25.25
N ALA A 109 5.89 48.82 24.46
CA ALA A 109 6.17 50.04 23.68
C ALA A 109 6.73 51.22 24.50
N ASN A 110 6.37 51.32 25.78
CA ASN A 110 6.83 52.37 26.69
C ASN A 110 7.92 51.91 27.68
N THR A 111 8.42 50.68 27.53
CA THR A 111 9.50 50.12 28.37
C THR A 111 10.82 50.32 27.64
N GLY A 112 11.53 51.40 27.97
CA GLY A 112 12.65 51.91 27.16
C GLY A 112 13.87 50.99 26.98
N ASN A 113 13.95 49.87 27.71
CA ASN A 113 15.01 48.87 27.61
C ASN A 113 14.53 47.50 27.10
N VAL A 114 13.29 47.36 26.61
CA VAL A 114 12.78 46.11 26.00
C VAL A 114 12.57 46.32 24.51
N HIS A 115 13.09 45.41 23.70
CA HIS A 115 13.00 45.44 22.25
C HIS A 115 12.34 44.15 21.73
N ILE A 116 11.14 44.27 21.15
CA ILE A 116 10.46 43.17 20.49
C ILE A 116 10.80 43.19 18.99
N VAL A 117 11.37 42.11 18.48
CA VAL A 117 11.89 42.04 17.10
C VAL A 117 11.11 41.02 16.28
N THR A 118 10.41 41.49 15.25
CA THR A 118 9.59 40.66 14.35
C THR A 118 10.06 40.70 12.89
N SER A 119 11.05 41.54 12.57
CA SER A 119 11.68 41.62 11.25
C SER A 119 13.20 41.77 11.37
N PRO A 120 13.99 41.39 10.35
CA PRO A 120 15.44 41.53 10.39
C PRO A 120 15.89 42.97 10.65
N THR A 121 16.81 43.16 11.60
CA THR A 121 17.30 44.50 11.97
C THR A 121 18.56 44.42 12.81
N VAL A 122 19.32 45.52 12.90
CA VAL A 122 20.44 45.66 13.86
C VAL A 122 20.02 46.59 15.00
N LEU A 123 19.94 46.04 16.21
CA LEU A 123 19.71 46.80 17.43
C LEU A 123 21.04 47.28 18.00
N ARG A 124 21.20 48.61 18.11
CA ARG A 124 22.39 49.23 18.68
C ARG A 124 22.19 49.46 20.17
N THR A 125 22.88 48.67 20.98
CA THR A 125 22.90 48.87 22.43
C THR A 125 24.17 49.63 22.83
N PRO A 126 24.26 50.19 24.05
CA PRO A 126 25.50 50.81 24.53
C PRO A 126 26.70 49.86 24.64
N TYR A 127 26.50 48.54 24.54
CA TYR A 127 27.53 47.52 24.79
C TYR A 127 27.88 46.70 23.54
N ALA A 128 26.90 46.43 22.67
CA ALA A 128 27.04 45.62 21.47
C ALA A 128 25.96 45.96 20.43
N ASP A 129 26.25 45.64 19.17
CA ASP A 129 25.27 45.69 18.10
C ASP A 129 24.73 44.27 17.86
N ILE A 130 23.42 44.10 18.04
CA ILE A 130 22.74 42.80 17.93
C ILE A 130 22.02 42.75 16.58
N ALA A 131 22.56 42.00 15.63
CA ALA A 131 21.92 41.69 14.37
C ALA A 131 20.88 40.58 14.60
N CYS A 132 19.60 40.87 14.42
CA CYS A 132 18.51 39.94 14.66
C CYS A 132 17.94 39.42 13.33
N ILE A 133 17.77 38.10 13.23
CA ILE A 133 17.09 37.43 12.12
C ILE A 133 15.96 36.55 12.70
N PRO A 134 14.72 37.07 12.75
CA PRO A 134 13.55 36.30 13.20
C PRO A 134 13.24 35.11 12.29
N GLY A 135 12.48 34.14 12.81
CA GLY A 135 11.95 33.05 11.99
C GLY A 135 10.91 33.53 10.98
N PHE A 136 11.02 33.06 9.74
CA PHE A 136 10.11 33.39 8.63
C PHE A 136 9.11 32.26 8.37
N ASP A 137 7.93 32.62 7.87
CA ASP A 137 6.96 31.65 7.39
C ASP A 137 7.25 31.20 5.96
N LYS A 138 7.03 29.91 5.70
CA LYS A 138 7.21 29.32 4.36
C LYS A 138 6.22 29.89 3.37
N GLN A 139 5.01 30.24 3.79
CA GLN A 139 4.03 30.86 2.90
C GLN A 139 4.40 32.33 2.61
N GLU A 140 4.92 33.05 3.60
CA GLU A 140 5.46 34.40 3.40
C GLU A 140 6.62 34.40 2.39
N PHE A 141 7.56 33.45 2.49
CA PHE A 141 8.64 33.30 1.52
C PHE A 141 8.12 32.97 0.11
N ARG A 142 7.21 32.00 -0.03
CA ARG A 142 6.56 31.63 -1.32
C ARG A 142 5.81 32.78 -1.96
N SER A 143 5.16 33.63 -1.16
CA SER A 143 4.44 34.80 -1.67
C SER A 143 5.38 35.82 -2.35
N ARG A 144 6.63 35.90 -1.89
CA ARG A 144 7.68 36.77 -2.43
C ARG A 144 8.44 36.13 -3.60
N PHE A 145 8.48 34.81 -3.67
CA PHE A 145 9.17 34.03 -4.71
C PHE A 145 8.25 32.94 -5.32
N PRO A 146 7.19 33.32 -6.06
CA PRO A 146 6.25 32.36 -6.61
C PRO A 146 6.86 31.54 -7.76
N GLY A 147 6.51 30.25 -7.85
CA GLY A 147 6.84 29.38 -8.99
C GLY A 147 8.13 28.57 -8.88
N LEU A 148 8.77 28.53 -7.70
CA LEU A 148 9.91 27.64 -7.42
C LEU A 148 9.43 26.23 -7.04
N SER A 149 10.17 25.20 -7.46
CA SER A 149 9.99 23.84 -6.92
C SER A 149 10.43 23.78 -5.44
N ALA A 150 10.07 22.71 -4.72
CA ALA A 150 10.38 22.58 -3.29
C ALA A 150 11.90 22.62 -2.99
N ASP A 151 12.71 22.05 -3.88
CA ASP A 151 14.18 22.06 -3.75
C ASP A 151 14.75 23.46 -4.05
N GLU A 152 14.31 24.08 -5.14
CA GLU A 152 14.71 25.45 -5.51
C GLU A 152 14.27 26.50 -4.47
N GLU A 153 13.14 26.27 -3.80
CA GLU A 153 12.64 27.11 -2.72
C GLU A 153 13.58 27.09 -1.51
N ASN A 154 14.00 25.91 -1.07
CA ASN A 154 14.92 25.75 0.06
C ASN A 154 16.31 26.36 -0.25
N GLU A 155 16.81 26.18 -1.48
CA GLU A 155 18.07 26.80 -1.94
C GLU A 155 17.98 28.34 -2.01
N ALA A 156 16.89 28.87 -2.58
CA ALA A 156 16.67 30.30 -2.66
C ALA A 156 16.54 30.94 -1.27
N TRP A 157 15.86 30.27 -0.35
CA TRP A 157 15.66 30.76 1.01
C TRP A 157 16.97 30.72 1.82
N THR A 158 17.72 29.63 1.71
CA THR A 158 19.06 29.51 2.31
C THR A 158 20.01 30.61 1.79
N SER A 159 19.97 30.90 0.49
CA SER A 159 20.74 31.99 -0.13
C SER A 159 20.29 33.37 0.36
N TYR A 160 18.98 33.56 0.54
CA TYR A 160 18.41 34.80 1.07
C TYR A 160 18.84 35.04 2.53
N ILE A 161 18.80 34.00 3.37
CA ILE A 161 19.28 34.04 4.76
C ILE A 161 20.77 34.37 4.81
N SER A 162 21.57 33.72 3.97
CA SER A 162 23.02 34.00 3.86
C SER A 162 23.29 35.47 3.53
N SER A 163 22.51 36.03 2.61
CA SER A 163 22.60 37.45 2.23
C SER A 163 22.23 38.38 3.40
N MET A 164 21.20 38.03 4.18
CA MET A 164 20.81 38.79 5.38
C MET A 164 21.89 38.76 6.46
N VAL A 165 22.49 37.59 6.73
CA VAL A 165 23.60 37.44 7.69
C VAL A 165 24.75 38.39 7.34
N MET A 166 25.11 38.49 6.06
CA MET A 166 26.16 39.39 5.58
C MET A 166 25.76 40.86 5.61
N GLY A 167 24.53 41.18 5.18
CA GLY A 167 24.02 42.54 5.12
C GLY A 167 23.96 43.19 6.51
N LEU A 168 23.33 42.50 7.47
CA LEU A 168 23.23 43.00 8.85
C LEU A 168 24.59 43.13 9.53
N ARG A 169 25.54 42.27 9.18
CA ARG A 169 26.91 42.35 9.71
C ARG A 169 27.60 43.66 9.33
N ALA A 170 27.35 44.12 8.10
CA ALA A 170 27.94 45.36 7.58
C ALA A 170 27.36 46.62 8.25
N GLU A 171 26.17 46.52 8.82
CA GLU A 171 25.50 47.61 9.56
C GLU A 171 25.97 47.75 11.02
N CYS A 172 26.72 46.76 11.54
CA CYS A 172 27.29 46.76 12.88
C CYS A 172 28.55 47.64 12.95
N HIS A 173 28.65 48.48 13.98
CA HIS A 173 29.78 49.37 14.27
C HIS A 173 30.50 49.02 15.57
N ASN A 174 29.77 48.51 16.56
CA ASN A 174 30.31 48.02 17.82
C ASN A 174 30.52 46.49 17.75
N THR A 175 30.77 45.84 18.89
CA THR A 175 30.85 44.38 19.01
C THR A 175 29.67 43.70 18.29
N PRO A 176 29.90 42.97 17.19
CA PRO A 176 28.83 42.43 16.37
C PRO A 176 28.39 41.07 16.90
N ILE A 177 27.11 40.94 17.24
CA ILE A 177 26.52 39.69 17.72
C ILE A 177 25.33 39.34 16.82
N LEU A 178 25.30 38.11 16.31
CA LEU A 178 24.16 37.62 15.55
C LEU A 178 23.20 36.91 16.50
N MET A 179 21.92 37.19 16.36
CA MET A 179 20.82 36.53 17.06
C MET A 179 19.85 36.01 16.01
N ALA A 180 19.68 34.69 15.90
CA ALA A 180 18.88 34.08 14.83
C ALA A 180 18.15 32.82 15.29
N HIS A 181 17.09 32.44 14.58
CA HIS A 181 16.29 31.26 14.91
C HIS A 181 16.20 30.33 13.69
N TYR A 182 17.29 29.61 13.43
CA TYR A 182 17.48 28.75 12.25
C TYR A 182 18.41 27.58 12.54
N THR A 183 18.31 26.53 11.73
CA THR A 183 19.27 25.42 11.72
C THR A 183 20.59 25.82 11.05
N VAL A 184 21.70 25.41 11.65
CA VAL A 184 23.05 25.51 11.09
C VAL A 184 23.57 24.09 10.86
N PRO A 185 24.05 23.74 9.65
CA PRO A 185 24.53 22.40 9.36
C PRO A 185 25.63 21.95 10.32
N GLY A 186 25.55 20.70 10.79
CA GLY A 186 26.46 20.14 11.79
C GLY A 186 26.02 20.34 13.25
N CYS A 187 24.82 20.90 13.50
CA CYS A 187 24.20 20.84 14.83
C CYS A 187 23.69 19.42 15.16
N ASN A 188 23.68 19.08 16.44
CA ASN A 188 23.04 17.86 16.92
C ASN A 188 21.58 18.16 17.24
N MET A 189 20.68 17.48 16.54
CA MET A 189 19.24 17.60 16.76
C MET A 189 18.82 16.89 18.06
N GLU A 190 17.56 17.09 18.45
CA GLU A 190 16.92 16.44 19.62
C GLU A 190 17.06 14.91 19.60
N SER A 191 17.06 14.28 18.42
CA SER A 191 17.20 12.83 18.25
C SER A 191 18.63 12.30 18.44
N GLY A 192 19.60 13.16 18.73
CA GLY A 192 21.02 12.80 18.81
C GLY A 192 21.71 12.61 17.45
N GLN A 193 20.97 12.79 16.34
CA GLN A 193 21.53 12.79 14.99
C GLN A 193 22.19 14.14 14.67
N THR A 194 23.34 14.10 14.02
CA THR A 194 23.96 15.30 13.44
C THR A 194 23.24 15.67 12.16
N SER A 195 22.74 16.91 12.07
CA SER A 195 21.99 17.41 10.92
C SER A 195 22.88 17.49 9.66
N PHE A 196 22.44 16.81 8.58
CA PHE A 196 22.97 16.92 7.22
C PHE A 196 21.91 17.48 6.24
N PHE A 197 20.97 18.29 6.75
CA PHE A 197 19.77 18.69 6.02
C PHE A 197 19.95 20.03 5.28
N THR A 198 20.64 20.04 4.14
CA THR A 198 20.63 21.22 3.26
C THR A 198 19.42 21.25 2.32
N ASN A 199 18.75 20.11 2.12
CA ASN A 199 17.70 19.97 1.10
C ASN A 199 16.27 19.99 1.65
N PHE A 200 16.08 19.90 2.98
CA PHE A 200 14.75 19.70 3.58
C PHE A 200 14.23 20.90 4.37
N GLU A 201 15.10 21.78 4.87
CA GLU A 201 14.72 23.02 5.57
C GLU A 201 15.71 24.15 5.24
N PRO A 202 15.29 25.44 5.33
CA PRO A 202 16.19 26.57 5.18
C PRO A 202 17.23 26.60 6.29
N VAL A 203 18.51 26.72 5.92
CA VAL A 203 19.62 26.74 6.89
C VAL A 203 20.39 28.05 6.81
N ILE A 204 21.16 28.36 7.87
CA ILE A 204 22.28 29.30 7.77
C ILE A 204 23.54 28.48 7.42
N PRO A 205 24.10 28.62 6.22
CA PRO A 205 25.32 27.92 5.85
C PRO A 205 26.49 28.27 6.77
N ARG A 206 27.34 27.29 7.05
CA ARG A 206 28.51 27.46 7.93
C ARG A 206 29.47 28.53 7.38
N GLU A 207 29.65 28.52 6.07
CA GLU A 207 30.50 29.44 5.32
C GLU A 207 30.01 30.89 5.44
N ALA A 208 28.69 31.09 5.54
CA ALA A 208 28.11 32.41 5.74
C ALA A 208 28.42 32.95 7.15
N LEU A 209 28.41 32.11 8.18
CA LEU A 209 28.77 32.53 9.54
C LEU A 209 30.27 32.85 9.65
N GLU A 210 31.12 32.00 9.06
CA GLU A 210 32.57 32.20 9.06
C GLU A 210 32.98 33.47 8.32
N ALA A 211 32.42 33.70 7.14
CA ALA A 211 32.74 34.88 6.34
C ALA A 211 32.17 36.19 6.95
N ALA A 212 31.04 36.13 7.67
CA ALA A 212 30.49 37.31 8.33
C ALA A 212 31.33 37.73 9.56
N GLY A 213 31.95 36.79 10.26
CA GLY A 213 32.85 37.12 11.39
C GLY A 213 32.15 37.91 12.49
N TYR A 214 31.00 37.42 12.97
CA TYR A 214 30.40 37.88 14.22
C TYR A 214 31.23 37.40 15.42
N GLU A 215 31.25 38.18 16.50
CA GLU A 215 32.00 37.82 17.71
C GLU A 215 31.33 36.67 18.48
N ALA A 216 30.00 36.64 18.46
CA ALA A 216 29.19 35.54 18.95
C ALA A 216 27.92 35.41 18.10
N VAL A 217 27.45 34.17 17.94
CA VAL A 217 26.20 33.85 17.26
C VAL A 217 25.31 33.09 18.25
N LEU A 218 24.16 33.68 18.55
CA LEU A 218 23.20 33.26 19.56
C LEU A 218 21.95 32.71 18.86
N LEU A 219 21.79 31.39 18.89
CA LEU A 219 20.75 30.68 18.14
C LEU A 219 19.68 30.07 19.05
N GLY A 220 18.42 30.14 18.59
CA GLY A 220 17.30 29.29 19.03
C GLY A 220 16.95 28.24 17.97
N HIS A 221 15.79 27.58 18.07
CA HIS A 221 15.24 26.55 17.16
C HIS A 221 15.64 25.12 17.50
N ILE A 222 16.88 24.92 17.94
CA ILE A 222 17.37 23.60 18.34
C ILE A 222 17.32 23.49 19.86
N HIS A 223 16.42 22.65 20.38
CA HIS A 223 16.16 22.52 21.83
C HIS A 223 17.31 21.92 22.64
N ARG A 224 18.37 21.42 21.98
CA ARG A 224 19.58 20.91 22.64
C ARG A 224 20.62 22.03 22.80
N PRO A 225 21.00 22.41 24.05
CA PRO A 225 22.09 23.34 24.29
C PRO A 225 23.41 22.81 23.72
N GLN A 226 24.10 23.60 22.91
CA GLN A 226 25.37 23.17 22.30
C GLN A 226 26.21 24.33 21.75
N ILE A 227 27.51 24.06 21.61
CA ILE A 227 28.47 24.88 20.87
C ILE A 227 28.76 24.14 19.56
N LEU A 228 28.67 24.82 18.42
CA LEU A 228 28.91 24.16 17.14
C LEU A 228 30.41 23.98 16.87
N ASN A 229 30.83 22.72 16.87
CA ASN A 229 32.23 22.35 16.64
C ASN A 229 32.69 22.76 15.24
N GLY A 230 33.82 23.47 15.18
CA GLY A 230 34.40 23.97 13.93
C GLY A 230 33.81 25.30 13.46
N LEU A 231 33.02 25.99 14.29
CA LEU A 231 32.63 27.38 14.08
C LEU A 231 33.04 28.23 15.29
N HIS A 232 33.42 29.49 15.05
CA HIS A 232 33.86 30.39 16.12
C HIS A 232 32.66 30.97 16.87
N ASN A 233 32.52 30.64 18.16
CA ASN A 233 31.54 31.23 19.08
C ASN A 233 30.07 31.15 18.61
N VAL A 234 29.65 30.00 18.08
CA VAL A 234 28.26 29.74 17.68
C VAL A 234 27.57 28.83 18.69
N PHE A 235 26.50 29.33 19.30
CA PHE A 235 25.82 28.72 20.43
C PHE A 235 24.33 28.52 20.13
N TYR A 236 23.81 27.33 20.36
CA TYR A 236 22.38 27.13 20.59
C TYR A 236 22.12 27.19 22.08
N SER A 237 21.14 28.01 22.48
CA SER A 237 20.72 28.04 23.88
C SER A 237 20.14 26.70 24.32
N GLY A 238 19.34 26.09 23.44
CA GLY A 238 18.46 25.00 23.79
C GLY A 238 17.24 25.47 24.58
N ALA A 239 16.33 24.54 24.82
CA ALA A 239 15.09 24.80 25.53
C ALA A 239 15.31 24.93 27.03
N ILE A 240 14.48 25.76 27.67
CA ILE A 240 14.53 26.00 29.11
C ILE A 240 13.95 24.85 29.94
N ASN A 241 13.07 24.04 29.33
CA ASN A 241 12.42 22.87 29.93
C ASN A 241 12.48 21.67 28.96
N ALA A 242 12.34 20.45 29.48
CA ALA A 242 12.19 19.25 28.65
C ALA A 242 10.71 19.05 28.27
N MET A 243 10.46 18.81 26.99
CA MET A 243 9.14 18.74 26.39
C MET A 243 8.70 17.30 26.13
N ASN A 244 9.61 16.43 25.65
CA ASN A 244 9.28 15.07 25.22
C ASN A 244 10.42 14.06 25.51
N PHE A 245 10.22 12.78 25.21
CA PHE A 245 11.19 11.71 25.48
C PHE A 245 12.46 11.73 24.60
N ASN A 246 12.51 12.52 23.52
CA ASN A 246 13.78 12.74 22.80
C ASN A 246 14.77 13.54 23.66
N ASP A 247 14.25 14.29 24.65
CA ASP A 247 15.03 15.08 25.59
C ASP A 247 15.67 14.24 26.71
N GLU A 248 15.38 12.94 26.76
CA GLU A 248 15.92 12.03 27.76
C GLU A 248 17.45 12.05 27.78
N GLY A 249 18.03 12.22 28.96
CA GLY A 249 19.48 12.30 29.15
C GLY A 249 20.13 13.61 28.67
N GLN A 250 19.37 14.59 28.20
CA GLN A 250 19.89 15.87 27.73
C GLN A 250 19.69 16.98 28.78
N GLU A 251 20.67 17.88 28.90
CA GLU A 251 20.58 19.07 29.76
C GLU A 251 19.67 20.14 29.14
N ARG A 252 18.97 20.92 29.96
CA ARG A 252 18.13 22.06 29.56
C ARG A 252 18.57 23.30 30.33
N GLY A 253 18.44 24.49 29.73
CA GLY A 253 19.05 25.66 30.33
C GLY A 253 19.11 26.90 29.45
N PHE A 254 20.05 27.77 29.78
CA PHE A 254 20.37 29.01 29.08
C PHE A 254 21.83 29.37 29.33
N TRP A 255 22.40 30.27 28.53
CA TRP A 255 23.81 30.63 28.63
C TRP A 255 24.04 32.01 29.24
N ILE A 256 25.17 32.15 29.93
CA ILE A 256 25.76 33.44 30.28
C ILE A 256 27.10 33.57 29.57
N HIS A 257 27.20 34.60 28.74
CA HIS A 257 28.38 34.92 27.94
C HIS A 257 29.08 36.16 28.51
N GLU A 258 30.37 36.05 28.80
CA GLU A 258 31.21 37.11 29.33
C GLU A 258 32.16 37.63 28.24
N PHE A 259 32.10 38.92 27.96
CA PHE A 259 32.93 39.59 26.97
C PHE A 259 33.88 40.59 27.65
N SER A 260 35.10 40.67 27.12
CA SER A 260 36.13 41.63 27.51
C SER A 260 35.76 43.07 27.15
N ASP A 261 36.54 44.02 27.68
CA ASP A 261 36.39 45.46 27.38
C ASP A 261 36.67 45.81 25.91
N THR A 262 37.39 44.94 25.18
CA THR A 262 37.61 45.07 23.72
C THR A 262 36.50 44.42 22.90
N GLY A 263 35.43 43.97 23.54
CA GLY A 263 34.29 43.36 22.86
C GLY A 263 34.45 41.88 22.54
N LYS A 264 35.56 41.22 22.88
CA LYS A 264 35.77 39.79 22.56
C LYS A 264 35.14 38.84 23.57
N LEU A 265 34.53 37.74 23.12
CA LEU A 265 34.00 36.70 24.00
C LEU A 265 35.14 35.99 24.73
N THR A 266 35.08 35.98 26.05
CA THR A 266 36.11 35.39 26.93
C THR A 266 35.66 34.08 27.56
N LYS A 267 34.37 33.95 27.85
CA LYS A 267 33.80 32.78 28.52
C LYS A 267 32.32 32.65 28.19
N GLY A 268 31.85 31.42 27.97
CA GLY A 268 30.42 31.08 27.93
C GLY A 268 30.17 29.93 28.89
N HIS A 269 29.15 30.04 29.75
CA HIS A 269 28.76 28.95 30.63
C HIS A 269 27.26 28.67 30.54
N ASN A 270 26.91 27.38 30.42
CA ASN A 270 25.54 26.91 30.39
C ASN A 270 25.00 26.77 31.83
N CYS A 271 23.86 27.38 32.09
CA CYS A 271 23.14 27.32 33.35
C CYS A 271 22.01 26.31 33.22
N ILE A 272 22.16 25.15 33.87
CA ILE A 272 21.16 24.08 33.82
C ILE A 272 19.95 24.48 34.66
N THR A 273 18.75 24.39 34.09
CA THR A 273 17.48 24.69 34.78
C THR A 273 17.00 23.48 35.59
N PRO A 274 16.12 23.67 36.58
CA PRO A 274 15.50 22.58 37.33
C PRO A 274 14.36 21.92 36.53
N TYR A 275 14.64 21.50 35.29
CA TYR A 275 13.66 20.84 34.44
C TYR A 275 13.36 19.43 34.96
N ARG A 276 12.11 18.99 34.76
CA ARG A 276 11.71 17.63 35.09
C ARG A 276 12.24 16.64 34.06
N ARG A 277 12.93 15.59 34.52
CA ARG A 277 13.60 14.61 33.65
C ARG A 277 12.63 13.57 33.11
N PHE A 278 12.92 13.10 31.90
CA PHE A 278 12.27 11.94 31.28
C PHE A 278 13.07 10.67 31.57
N TYR A 279 12.38 9.54 31.67
CA TYR A 279 13.00 8.23 31.89
C TYR A 279 12.22 7.13 31.16
N THR A 280 12.90 6.39 30.29
CA THR A 280 12.36 5.22 29.60
C THR A 280 12.78 3.96 30.32
N ILE A 281 11.80 3.19 30.80
CA ILE A 281 12.00 1.82 31.26
C ILE A 281 11.86 0.89 30.06
N THR A 282 12.91 0.17 29.70
CA THR A 282 12.87 -0.85 28.65
C THR A 282 12.84 -2.24 29.27
N TRP A 283 11.87 -3.07 28.92
CA TRP A 283 11.74 -4.45 29.38
C TRP A 283 11.77 -5.44 28.23
N ASP A 284 12.50 -6.53 28.41
CA ASP A 284 12.39 -7.72 27.57
C ASP A 284 11.32 -8.71 28.10
N THR A 285 11.19 -9.85 27.42
CA THR A 285 10.23 -10.90 27.80
C THR A 285 10.48 -11.49 29.20
N GLU A 286 11.73 -11.53 29.66
CA GLU A 286 12.09 -12.07 30.98
C GLU A 286 11.71 -11.09 32.08
N GLU A 287 11.96 -9.80 31.85
CA GLU A 287 11.61 -8.72 32.77
C GLU A 287 10.09 -8.56 32.92
N VAL A 288 9.34 -8.71 31.82
CA VAL A 288 7.87 -8.76 31.86
C VAL A 288 7.38 -9.95 32.69
N GLU A 289 7.94 -11.14 32.49
CA GLU A 289 7.57 -12.33 33.26
C GLU A 289 7.90 -12.19 34.75
N ALA A 290 9.05 -11.60 35.06
CA ALA A 290 9.46 -11.33 36.44
C ALA A 290 8.49 -10.36 37.12
N TYR A 291 8.07 -9.29 36.44
CA TYR A 291 7.05 -8.37 36.96
C TYR A 291 5.68 -9.04 37.11
N ILE A 292 5.23 -9.88 36.17
CA ILE A 292 3.96 -10.62 36.28
C ILE A 292 3.97 -11.53 37.53
N ARG A 293 5.11 -12.16 37.82
CA ARG A 293 5.26 -13.05 38.98
C ARG A 293 5.32 -12.32 40.32
N GLU A 294 5.94 -11.14 40.35
CA GLU A 294 6.39 -10.51 41.60
C GLU A 294 5.77 -9.13 41.87
N GLY A 295 5.16 -8.49 40.86
CA GLY A 295 4.54 -7.16 40.93
C GLY A 295 5.51 -6.06 41.37
N VAL A 296 5.03 -5.09 42.14
CA VAL A 296 5.83 -3.97 42.70
C VAL A 296 7.14 -4.39 43.38
N MET A 297 7.24 -5.61 43.92
CA MET A 297 8.46 -6.10 44.58
C MET A 297 9.61 -6.31 43.60
N TYR A 298 9.32 -6.61 42.33
CA TYR A 298 10.31 -6.63 41.26
C TYR A 298 10.92 -5.23 41.06
N LEU A 299 10.06 -4.22 40.99
CA LEU A 299 10.47 -2.83 40.79
C LEU A 299 11.35 -2.32 41.94
N HIS A 300 10.96 -2.60 43.19
CA HIS A 300 11.76 -2.24 44.36
C HIS A 300 13.14 -2.91 44.37
N ARG A 301 13.23 -4.18 43.96
CA ARG A 301 14.49 -4.93 43.97
C ARG A 301 15.52 -4.34 42.99
N LEU A 302 15.06 -3.86 41.84
CA LEU A 302 15.92 -3.29 40.81
C LEU A 302 16.26 -1.82 41.02
N GLY A 303 15.77 -1.20 42.10
CA GLY A 303 16.12 0.20 42.42
C GLY A 303 15.29 1.23 41.65
N PHE A 304 14.21 0.82 40.97
CA PHE A 304 13.32 1.75 40.26
C PHE A 304 12.79 2.93 41.09
N PRO A 305 12.55 2.85 42.42
CA PRO A 305 12.18 4.04 43.19
C PRO A 305 13.15 5.22 42.99
N GLU A 306 14.46 4.98 42.94
CA GLU A 306 15.45 6.04 42.70
C GLU A 306 15.42 6.53 41.23
N ASP A 307 15.12 5.62 40.30
CA ASP A 307 15.10 5.92 38.87
C ASP A 307 13.83 6.64 38.41
N VAL A 308 12.68 6.49 39.08
CA VAL A 308 11.41 7.05 38.63
C VAL A 308 10.95 8.27 39.42
N THR A 309 11.45 8.46 40.65
CA THR A 309 10.99 9.53 41.55
C THR A 309 11.11 10.92 40.91
N ASP A 310 10.00 11.66 40.89
CA ASP A 310 9.85 13.00 40.31
C ASP A 310 10.21 13.09 38.81
N LYS A 311 10.19 11.96 38.09
CA LYS A 311 10.43 11.91 36.64
C LYS A 311 9.15 11.63 35.85
N ILE A 312 9.20 11.95 34.57
CA ILE A 312 8.20 11.57 33.58
C ILE A 312 8.63 10.25 32.99
N VAL A 313 7.84 9.22 33.21
CA VAL A 313 8.23 7.84 32.93
C VAL A 313 7.41 7.31 31.76
N ARG A 314 8.06 6.57 30.87
CA ARG A 314 7.38 5.64 29.99
C ARG A 314 7.95 4.24 30.15
N VAL A 315 7.15 3.25 29.84
CA VAL A 315 7.60 1.86 29.80
C VAL A 315 7.47 1.36 28.37
N ARG A 316 8.55 0.80 27.85
CA ARG A 316 8.59 0.09 26.58
C ARG A 316 8.92 -1.36 26.87
N TYR A 317 8.09 -2.29 26.44
CA TYR A 317 8.31 -3.71 26.77
C TYR A 317 8.14 -4.64 25.58
N SER A 318 8.89 -5.74 25.57
CA SER A 318 8.70 -6.85 24.63
C SER A 318 8.04 -8.01 25.36
N CYS A 319 7.03 -8.63 24.76
CA CYS A 319 6.30 -9.73 25.40
C CYS A 319 5.82 -10.77 24.38
N THR A 320 5.56 -11.99 24.86
CA THR A 320 4.77 -12.99 24.13
C THR A 320 3.27 -12.66 24.25
N SER A 321 2.44 -13.20 23.35
CA SER A 321 0.98 -12.99 23.40
C SER A 321 0.36 -13.45 24.73
N GLU A 322 0.94 -14.46 25.38
CA GLU A 322 0.47 -14.96 26.68
C GLU A 322 0.86 -14.01 27.83
N GLN A 323 2.10 -13.53 27.83
CA GLN A 323 2.55 -12.53 28.79
C GLN A 323 1.75 -11.21 28.65
N LYS A 324 1.42 -10.79 27.43
CA LYS A 324 0.58 -9.59 27.17
C LYS A 324 -0.78 -9.69 27.85
N LYS A 325 -1.42 -10.86 27.83
CA LYS A 325 -2.71 -11.10 28.52
C LYS A 325 -2.60 -11.07 30.04
N GLN A 326 -1.44 -11.48 30.57
CA GLN A 326 -1.18 -11.56 32.00
C GLN A 326 -0.66 -10.24 32.59
N LEU A 327 0.00 -9.41 31.78
CA LEU A 327 0.54 -8.12 32.21
C LEU A 327 -0.59 -7.12 32.47
N ASN A 328 -0.80 -6.80 33.75
CA ASN A 328 -1.78 -5.81 34.16
C ASN A 328 -1.18 -4.39 34.06
N ILE A 329 -1.37 -3.75 32.89
CA ILE A 329 -0.89 -2.38 32.63
C ILE A 329 -1.40 -1.37 33.68
N PRO A 330 -2.70 -1.35 34.06
CA PRO A 330 -3.17 -0.48 35.13
C PRO A 330 -2.46 -0.67 36.48
N ALA A 331 -2.14 -1.92 36.85
CA ALA A 331 -1.39 -2.21 38.07
C ALA A 331 0.05 -1.68 37.96
N LEU A 332 0.72 -1.90 36.83
CA LEU A 332 2.06 -1.35 36.58
C LEU A 332 2.09 0.18 36.63
N GLN A 333 1.10 0.83 36.03
CA GLN A 333 0.98 2.28 36.08
C GLN A 333 0.79 2.77 37.52
N LYS A 334 -0.07 2.10 38.29
CA LYS A 334 -0.30 2.42 39.70
C LYS A 334 0.99 2.24 40.52
N ASP A 335 1.69 1.13 40.33
CA ASP A 335 2.93 0.82 41.03
C ASP A 335 3.99 1.90 40.74
N LEU A 336 4.15 2.33 39.49
CA LEU A 336 5.08 3.42 39.13
C LEU A 336 4.74 4.75 39.82
N TYR A 337 3.45 5.09 39.97
CA TYR A 337 3.04 6.25 40.75
C TYR A 337 3.32 6.08 42.25
N GLU A 338 3.09 4.90 42.82
CA GLU A 338 3.42 4.61 44.24
C GLU A 338 4.93 4.67 44.49
N LEU A 339 5.75 4.38 43.48
CA LEU A 339 7.20 4.54 43.51
C LEU A 339 7.69 5.98 43.36
N GLY A 340 6.79 6.94 43.11
CA GLY A 340 7.11 8.36 43.06
C GLY A 340 7.25 8.95 41.65
N ALA A 341 6.87 8.21 40.59
CA ALA A 341 6.81 8.80 39.25
C ALA A 341 5.89 10.03 39.24
N PHE A 342 6.37 11.14 38.71
CA PHE A 342 5.55 12.36 38.61
C PHE A 342 4.42 12.18 37.60
N TYR A 343 4.72 11.56 36.46
CA TYR A 343 3.76 11.28 35.41
C TYR A 343 4.17 10.05 34.62
N VAL A 344 3.25 9.10 34.44
CA VAL A 344 3.45 7.96 33.54
C VAL A 344 2.81 8.30 32.20
N SER A 345 3.63 8.57 31.18
CA SER A 345 3.22 9.05 29.86
C SER A 345 2.53 7.96 29.04
N ASP A 346 3.16 6.79 28.96
CA ASP A 346 2.76 5.65 28.15
C ASP A 346 3.43 4.35 28.65
N ILE A 347 2.75 3.22 28.43
CA ILE A 347 3.23 1.86 28.70
C ILE A 347 2.92 1.06 27.44
N GLU A 348 3.91 0.95 26.56
CA GLU A 348 3.75 0.50 25.18
C GLU A 348 4.61 -0.74 24.90
N ALA A 349 4.10 -1.64 24.07
CA ALA A 349 4.87 -2.79 23.63
C ALA A 349 5.77 -2.36 22.45
N GLU A 350 7.10 -2.54 22.57
CA GLU A 350 8.04 -2.19 21.50
C GLU A 350 8.01 -3.22 20.37
N ASN A 351 7.87 -4.49 20.74
CA ASN A 351 7.57 -5.60 19.85
C ASN A 351 6.86 -6.66 20.69
N ALA A 352 5.61 -7.02 20.37
CA ALA A 352 5.26 -8.41 20.62
C ALA A 352 6.30 -9.21 19.83
N ILE A 353 7.01 -10.15 20.45
CA ILE A 353 7.88 -11.05 19.68
C ILE A 353 6.93 -11.93 18.86
N ASP A 354 6.47 -11.39 17.73
CA ASP A 354 6.24 -12.17 16.54
C ASP A 354 7.48 -11.98 15.69
N VAL A 355 8.28 -13.05 15.74
CA VAL A 355 9.11 -13.50 14.63
C VAL A 355 8.40 -13.11 13.32
N THR A 356 9.11 -12.37 12.46
CA THR A 356 8.83 -12.18 11.03
C THR A 356 7.65 -11.29 10.59
N ASN A 357 7.67 -9.99 10.92
CA ASN A 357 6.80 -8.99 10.25
C ASN A 357 7.06 -8.77 8.74
N ARG A 358 8.06 -9.42 8.14
CA ARG A 358 8.20 -9.55 6.67
C ARG A 358 8.08 -10.98 6.14
N GLY A 359 8.05 -11.99 7.02
CA GLY A 359 8.07 -13.40 6.64
C GLY A 359 6.71 -14.10 6.75
N LEU A 360 5.87 -13.73 7.74
CA LEU A 360 4.55 -14.34 7.97
C LEU A 360 3.63 -14.29 6.74
N LEU A 361 3.54 -13.14 6.06
CA LEU A 361 2.72 -13.00 4.86
C LEU A 361 3.35 -13.66 3.62
N SER A 362 4.67 -13.79 3.56
CA SER A 362 5.34 -14.53 2.49
C SER A 362 5.08 -16.04 2.61
N GLU A 363 5.07 -16.59 3.83
CA GLU A 363 4.70 -17.98 4.09
C GLU A 363 3.20 -18.24 3.86
N GLU A 364 2.33 -17.28 4.17
CA GLU A 364 0.88 -17.38 3.92
C GLU A 364 0.49 -17.19 2.46
N SER A 365 1.39 -16.70 1.61
CA SER A 365 1.16 -16.54 0.17
C SER A 365 1.43 -17.79 -0.66
N ASP A 366 2.22 -18.76 -0.17
CA ASP A 366 2.55 -20.01 -0.88
C ASP A 366 1.45 -21.07 -0.69
N PRO A 367 0.64 -21.38 -1.72
CA PRO A 367 -0.46 -22.34 -1.59
C PRO A 367 0.01 -23.77 -1.28
N THR A 368 1.22 -24.15 -1.70
CA THR A 368 1.80 -25.47 -1.46
C THR A 368 2.25 -25.61 -0.01
N LEU A 369 2.90 -24.59 0.55
CA LEU A 369 3.30 -24.57 1.96
C LEU A 369 2.07 -24.61 2.87
N ASN A 370 1.05 -23.80 2.58
CA ASN A 370 -0.19 -23.75 3.35
C ASN A 370 -0.96 -25.07 3.30
N LEU A 371 -1.01 -25.74 2.14
CA LEU A 371 -1.61 -27.06 2.00
C LEU A 371 -0.88 -28.10 2.87
N LYS A 372 0.46 -28.10 2.90
CA LYS A 372 1.24 -29.01 3.76
C LYS A 372 0.90 -28.81 5.24
N LYS A 373 0.93 -27.56 5.73
CA LYS A 373 0.56 -27.22 7.11
C LYS A 373 -0.86 -27.68 7.47
N TYR A 374 -1.83 -27.49 6.57
CA TYR A 374 -3.20 -27.95 6.76
C TYR A 374 -3.30 -29.48 6.85
N LEU A 375 -2.64 -30.21 5.95
CA LEU A 375 -2.67 -31.67 5.91
C LEU A 375 -2.02 -32.30 7.16
N GLU A 376 -0.93 -31.70 7.63
CA GLU A 376 -0.26 -32.08 8.88
C GLU A 376 -1.17 -31.85 10.10
N GLU A 377 -1.78 -30.66 10.24
CA GLU A 377 -2.68 -30.34 11.36
C GLU A 377 -3.89 -31.29 11.40
N LYS A 378 -4.50 -31.57 10.25
CA LYS A 378 -5.68 -32.44 10.14
C LYS A 378 -5.35 -33.94 10.10
N CYS A 379 -4.07 -34.31 10.13
CA CYS A 379 -3.61 -35.70 10.14
C CYS A 379 -4.18 -36.54 8.98
N PHE A 380 -4.16 -36.01 7.75
CA PHE A 380 -4.62 -36.74 6.57
C PHE A 380 -3.71 -37.95 6.27
N LYS A 381 -4.28 -39.01 5.69
CA LYS A 381 -3.52 -40.17 5.23
C LYS A 381 -2.79 -39.83 3.92
N ASN A 382 -1.50 -40.17 3.83
CA ASN A 382 -0.63 -39.94 2.66
C ASN A 382 -0.54 -38.47 2.20
N PRO A 383 -0.09 -37.55 3.08
CA PRO A 383 -0.04 -36.11 2.76
C PRO A 383 0.85 -35.80 1.54
N ASP A 384 1.97 -36.50 1.36
CA ASP A 384 2.88 -36.29 0.22
C ASP A 384 2.19 -36.50 -1.13
N LYS A 385 1.33 -37.51 -1.22
CA LYS A 385 0.61 -37.85 -2.46
C LYS A 385 -0.53 -36.87 -2.75
N ILE A 386 -1.13 -36.31 -1.70
CA ILE A 386 -2.11 -35.23 -1.81
C ILE A 386 -1.43 -33.97 -2.36
N VAL A 387 -0.24 -33.64 -1.85
CA VAL A 387 0.56 -32.50 -2.33
C VAL A 387 1.02 -32.71 -3.78
N GLU A 388 1.49 -33.90 -4.15
CA GLU A 388 1.88 -34.24 -5.53
C GLU A 388 0.72 -34.02 -6.52
N LEU A 389 -0.50 -34.43 -6.15
CA LEU A 389 -1.69 -34.19 -6.97
C LEU A 389 -2.15 -32.73 -6.98
N ALA A 390 -1.76 -31.94 -5.97
CA ALA A 390 -2.07 -30.52 -5.87
C ALA A 390 -1.17 -29.65 -6.74
N GLU A 391 0.11 -30.00 -6.91
CA GLU A 391 1.09 -29.24 -7.70
C GLU A 391 0.56 -28.75 -9.07
N PRO A 392 -0.02 -29.62 -9.93
CA PRO A 392 -0.55 -29.16 -11.21
C PRO A 392 -1.79 -28.25 -11.07
N ILE A 393 -2.61 -28.42 -10.03
CA ILE A 393 -3.78 -27.56 -9.76
C ILE A 393 -3.31 -26.19 -9.29
N ILE A 394 -2.34 -26.15 -8.38
CA ILE A 394 -1.74 -24.92 -7.85
C ILE A 394 -1.04 -24.17 -8.98
N ALA A 395 -0.22 -24.84 -9.79
CA ALA A 395 0.50 -24.22 -10.90
C ALA A 395 -0.45 -23.62 -11.96
N GLU A 396 -1.56 -24.29 -12.28
CA GLU A 396 -2.56 -23.78 -13.22
C GLU A 396 -3.32 -22.57 -12.65
N ALA A 397 -3.74 -22.64 -11.39
CA ALA A 397 -4.39 -21.54 -10.70
C ALA A 397 -3.47 -20.30 -10.58
N MET A 398 -2.18 -20.51 -10.30
CA MET A 398 -1.17 -19.45 -10.24
C MET A 398 -0.90 -18.81 -11.60
N LYS A 399 -0.92 -19.57 -12.71
CA LYS A 399 -0.82 -19.00 -14.06
C LYS A 399 -2.00 -18.09 -14.42
N GLN A 400 -3.20 -18.43 -13.94
CA GLN A 400 -4.40 -17.62 -14.16
C GLN A 400 -4.43 -16.38 -13.25
N SER A 401 -3.82 -16.48 -12.06
CA SER A 401 -3.67 -15.41 -11.07
C SER A 401 -2.41 -14.56 -11.32
N THR A 402 -2.40 -13.75 -12.38
CA THR A 402 -1.32 -12.76 -12.63
C THR A 402 -1.50 -11.49 -11.77
N THR A 403 -1.67 -11.67 -10.46
CA THR A 403 -1.78 -10.59 -9.47
C THR A 403 -0.41 -10.07 -9.00
N ALA A 404 0.68 -10.69 -9.46
CA ALA A 404 2.02 -10.55 -8.88
C ALA A 404 2.94 -9.48 -9.53
N GLU A 405 2.50 -8.74 -10.55
CA GLU A 405 3.39 -7.83 -11.30
C GLU A 405 3.32 -6.35 -10.92
N ILE A 406 2.35 -5.93 -10.09
CA ILE A 406 2.16 -4.51 -9.76
C ILE A 406 2.19 -4.33 -8.25
N HIS A 407 3.27 -3.71 -7.77
CA HIS A 407 3.51 -3.35 -6.37
C HIS A 407 3.74 -1.85 -6.21
N GLY A 408 3.33 -1.26 -5.09
CA GLY A 408 3.58 0.15 -4.77
C GLY A 408 2.38 0.86 -4.15
N VAL A 409 2.46 2.17 -4.03
CA VAL A 409 1.38 2.99 -3.46
C VAL A 409 0.40 3.38 -4.57
N PHE A 410 -0.89 3.08 -4.40
CA PHE A 410 -1.98 3.62 -5.21
C PHE A 410 -2.20 5.09 -4.86
N ARG A 411 -1.76 6.02 -5.71
CA ARG A 411 -1.86 7.47 -5.46
C ARG A 411 -2.83 8.11 -6.46
N PRO A 412 -3.91 8.77 -6.03
CA PRO A 412 -4.78 9.49 -6.96
C PRO A 412 -4.04 10.73 -7.48
N ILE A 413 -4.14 10.99 -8.79
CA ILE A 413 -3.49 12.12 -9.47
C ILE A 413 -4.51 13.14 -9.94
N SER A 414 -5.54 12.74 -10.69
CA SER A 414 -6.60 13.68 -11.09
C SER A 414 -7.91 12.99 -11.40
N ILE A 415 -9.02 13.69 -11.21
CA ILE A 415 -10.34 13.28 -11.67
C ILE A 415 -10.96 14.36 -12.55
N ALA A 416 -11.53 13.98 -13.68
CA ALA A 416 -12.26 14.86 -14.58
C ALA A 416 -13.62 14.26 -14.94
N VAL A 417 -14.65 15.08 -14.92
CA VAL A 417 -16.02 14.67 -15.20
C VAL A 417 -16.68 15.59 -16.22
N ARG A 418 -17.54 15.03 -17.06
CA ARG A 418 -18.40 15.76 -18.00
C ARG A 418 -19.81 15.22 -17.96
N ASN A 419 -20.80 16.11 -17.79
CA ASN A 419 -22.21 15.80 -17.61
C ASN A 419 -22.47 14.70 -16.54
N TYR A 420 -21.74 14.77 -15.43
CA TYR A 420 -21.82 13.83 -14.32
C TYR A 420 -22.59 14.45 -13.16
N ARG A 421 -23.79 13.95 -12.89
CA ARG A 421 -24.71 14.40 -11.84
C ARG A 421 -24.87 15.93 -11.83
N ASN A 422 -24.31 16.61 -10.83
CA ASN A 422 -24.43 18.06 -10.66
C ASN A 422 -23.37 18.85 -11.45
N TYR A 423 -22.42 18.17 -12.10
CA TYR A 423 -21.30 18.76 -12.82
C TYR A 423 -21.54 18.71 -14.33
N LYS A 424 -21.46 19.87 -15.00
CA LYS A 424 -21.43 19.95 -16.47
C LYS A 424 -20.05 19.59 -17.01
N GLU A 425 -19.01 20.19 -16.43
CA GLU A 425 -17.62 19.89 -16.73
C GLU A 425 -16.76 20.37 -15.56
N GLU A 426 -15.93 19.49 -15.01
CA GLU A 426 -15.03 19.81 -13.90
C GLU A 426 -13.79 18.91 -13.90
N ARG A 427 -12.64 19.46 -13.47
CA ARG A 427 -11.40 18.71 -13.28
C ARG A 427 -10.76 19.11 -11.96
N PHE A 428 -10.33 18.11 -11.20
CA PHE A 428 -9.61 18.30 -9.94
C PHE A 428 -8.28 17.55 -9.97
N ASP A 429 -7.22 18.20 -9.50
CA ASP A 429 -5.87 17.66 -9.36
C ASP A 429 -5.58 17.35 -7.89
N PHE A 430 -5.18 16.13 -7.60
CA PHE A 430 -4.85 15.66 -6.26
C PHE A 430 -3.38 15.86 -5.88
N ALA A 431 -2.50 16.29 -6.80
CA ALA A 431 -1.05 16.34 -6.59
C ALA A 431 -0.67 17.07 -5.29
N ASP A 432 -1.21 18.27 -5.09
CA ASP A 432 -0.91 19.12 -3.92
C ASP A 432 -1.76 18.82 -2.67
N ILE A 433 -2.63 17.81 -2.72
CA ILE A 433 -3.50 17.43 -1.60
C ILE A 433 -2.82 16.40 -0.72
N SER A 434 -2.80 16.63 0.59
CA SER A 434 -2.32 15.66 1.60
C SER A 434 -3.33 15.48 2.73
N PHE A 435 -3.85 16.57 3.28
CA PHE A 435 -4.75 16.55 4.43
C PHE A 435 -5.75 17.69 4.29
N CYS A 436 -6.89 17.41 3.67
CA CYS A 436 -7.80 18.44 3.17
C CYS A 436 -9.26 18.28 3.61
N THR A 437 -9.93 19.39 3.93
CA THR A 437 -11.38 19.41 4.09
C THR A 437 -12.10 19.77 2.79
N ILE A 438 -13.26 19.17 2.55
CA ILE A 438 -14.11 19.46 1.40
C ILE A 438 -15.40 20.14 1.87
N ASN A 439 -15.50 21.43 1.57
CA ASN A 439 -16.55 22.35 2.00
C ASN A 439 -17.57 22.61 0.88
N GLY A 440 -18.74 23.14 1.23
CA GLY A 440 -19.78 23.53 0.28
C GLY A 440 -21.19 23.24 0.81
N ILE A 441 -22.20 23.92 0.25
CA ILE A 441 -23.60 23.74 0.66
C ILE A 441 -24.09 22.31 0.45
N ASN A 442 -25.10 21.89 1.21
CA ASN A 442 -25.67 20.55 1.08
C ASN A 442 -26.23 20.34 -0.33
N GLY A 443 -25.95 19.16 -0.90
CA GLY A 443 -26.28 18.84 -2.29
C GLY A 443 -25.48 19.63 -3.33
N ALA A 444 -24.36 20.28 -2.99
CA ALA A 444 -23.41 20.84 -3.98
C ALA A 444 -22.66 19.78 -4.80
N GLY A 445 -22.79 18.49 -4.46
CA GLY A 445 -22.11 17.41 -5.18
C GLY A 445 -20.71 17.09 -4.69
N LYS A 446 -20.39 17.38 -3.40
CA LYS A 446 -19.11 17.06 -2.76
C LYS A 446 -18.76 15.57 -2.90
N SER A 447 -19.57 14.68 -2.30
CA SER A 447 -19.38 13.23 -2.34
C SER A 447 -19.52 12.66 -3.76
N SER A 448 -20.31 13.31 -4.62
CA SER A 448 -20.45 12.93 -6.03
C SER A 448 -19.11 12.98 -6.78
N LEU A 449 -18.31 14.04 -6.62
CA LEU A 449 -17.04 14.16 -7.35
C LEU A 449 -15.89 13.42 -6.67
N PHE A 450 -15.77 13.55 -5.35
CA PHE A 450 -14.58 13.08 -4.63
C PHE A 450 -14.63 11.62 -4.20
N MET A 451 -15.80 10.97 -4.26
CA MET A 451 -15.94 9.56 -3.88
C MET A 451 -16.63 8.77 -4.98
N ASP A 452 -17.85 9.17 -5.34
CA ASP A 452 -18.66 8.37 -6.25
C ASP A 452 -18.10 8.35 -7.67
N ALA A 453 -17.58 9.46 -8.19
CA ALA A 453 -17.00 9.48 -9.52
C ALA A 453 -15.76 8.57 -9.63
N ILE A 454 -14.95 8.42 -8.58
CA ILE A 454 -13.81 7.49 -8.55
C ILE A 454 -14.33 6.04 -8.65
N VAL A 455 -15.31 5.68 -7.82
CA VAL A 455 -15.90 4.33 -7.80
C VAL A 455 -16.64 4.01 -9.09
N ASP A 456 -17.41 4.95 -9.61
CA ASP A 456 -18.15 4.82 -10.87
C ASP A 456 -17.18 4.69 -12.07
N CYS A 457 -16.01 5.34 -12.01
CA CYS A 457 -14.97 5.23 -13.03
C CYS A 457 -14.28 3.85 -13.00
N LEU A 458 -13.87 3.38 -11.82
CA LEU A 458 -13.11 2.14 -11.66
C LEU A 458 -13.97 0.88 -11.76
N PHE A 459 -15.20 0.91 -11.22
CA PHE A 459 -16.02 -0.29 -11.03
C PHE A 459 -17.43 -0.22 -11.65
N GLU A 460 -17.92 0.98 -12.01
CA GLU A 460 -19.29 1.18 -12.52
C GLU A 460 -20.42 0.74 -11.57
N GLU A 461 -20.19 0.83 -10.27
CA GLU A 461 -21.21 0.54 -9.26
C GLU A 461 -21.81 1.82 -8.69
N THR A 462 -22.84 2.35 -9.36
CA THR A 462 -23.52 3.55 -8.87
C THR A 462 -24.28 3.31 -7.57
N ARG A 463 -24.38 4.34 -6.71
CA ARG A 463 -25.19 4.28 -5.47
C ARG A 463 -26.65 3.88 -5.73
N GLU A 464 -27.20 4.28 -6.87
CA GLU A 464 -28.60 4.06 -7.25
C GLU A 464 -28.83 2.73 -8.01
N GLY A 465 -27.76 1.98 -8.31
CA GLY A 465 -27.82 0.72 -9.07
C GLY A 465 -28.13 0.86 -10.55
N ASP A 466 -28.47 2.06 -11.04
CA ASP A 466 -28.63 2.37 -12.46
C ASP A 466 -27.37 3.04 -13.03
N SER A 467 -26.71 2.35 -13.96
CA SER A 467 -25.51 2.80 -14.68
C SER A 467 -25.72 4.05 -15.56
N LYS A 468 -26.97 4.45 -15.85
CA LYS A 468 -27.29 5.68 -16.58
C LYS A 468 -27.66 6.85 -15.68
N ALA A 469 -27.96 6.60 -14.40
CA ALA A 469 -28.46 7.61 -13.48
C ALA A 469 -27.46 8.72 -13.16
N TRP A 470 -26.16 8.50 -13.39
CA TRP A 470 -25.15 9.53 -13.19
C TRP A 470 -25.06 10.55 -14.34
N ILE A 471 -25.67 10.30 -15.51
CA ILE A 471 -25.71 11.32 -16.57
C ILE A 471 -26.63 12.46 -16.12
N ARG A 472 -26.16 13.70 -16.21
CA ARG A 472 -26.94 14.90 -15.86
C ARG A 472 -28.33 14.86 -16.52
N GLY A 473 -29.37 15.13 -15.73
CA GLY A 473 -30.77 15.02 -16.13
C GLY A 473 -31.29 16.10 -17.09
N THR A 474 -30.46 17.08 -17.46
CA THR A 474 -30.84 18.19 -18.35
C THR A 474 -31.04 17.71 -19.80
N GLU A 475 -31.86 18.43 -20.58
CA GLU A 475 -32.20 18.06 -21.96
C GLU A 475 -31.01 18.08 -22.92
N ASP A 476 -30.00 18.91 -22.63
CA ASP A 476 -28.76 19.07 -23.39
C ASP A 476 -27.73 17.94 -23.16
N ALA A 477 -27.80 17.26 -22.01
CA ALA A 477 -26.88 16.19 -21.65
C ALA A 477 -27.30 14.84 -22.28
N ARG A 478 -26.78 14.54 -23.48
CA ARG A 478 -27.02 13.24 -24.19
C ARG A 478 -25.97 12.17 -23.87
N SER A 479 -24.81 12.57 -23.37
CA SER A 479 -23.69 11.70 -22.97
C SER A 479 -22.92 12.32 -21.80
N GLY A 480 -22.20 11.48 -21.06
CA GLY A 480 -21.30 11.88 -20.00
C GLY A 480 -20.02 11.03 -20.00
N SER A 481 -18.98 11.56 -19.36
CA SER A 481 -17.69 10.87 -19.21
C SER A 481 -17.07 11.12 -17.84
N ILE A 482 -16.32 10.14 -17.36
CA ILE A 482 -15.51 10.21 -16.14
C ILE A 482 -14.11 9.73 -16.52
N GLU A 483 -13.09 10.53 -16.22
CA GLU A 483 -11.69 10.21 -16.36
C GLU A 483 -11.03 10.25 -14.99
N PHE A 484 -10.31 9.19 -14.63
CA PHE A 484 -9.55 9.11 -13.39
C PHE A 484 -8.11 8.66 -13.69
N VAL A 485 -7.15 9.44 -13.20
CA VAL A 485 -5.71 9.21 -13.36
C VAL A 485 -5.12 8.93 -11.98
N PHE A 486 -4.34 7.87 -11.88
CA PHE A 486 -3.71 7.42 -10.64
C PHE A 486 -2.38 6.72 -10.92
N ASP A 487 -1.50 6.71 -9.94
CA ASP A 487 -0.23 5.98 -9.97
C ASP A 487 -0.36 4.71 -9.14
N ILE A 488 0.28 3.61 -9.55
CA ILE A 488 0.57 2.46 -8.69
C ILE A 488 2.07 2.23 -8.75
N GLY A 489 2.76 2.55 -7.66
CA GLY A 489 4.22 2.56 -7.65
C GLY A 489 4.78 3.65 -8.55
N ASP A 490 5.58 3.28 -9.54
CA ASP A 490 6.20 4.16 -10.54
C ASP A 490 5.39 4.26 -11.85
N LYS A 491 4.33 3.46 -12.00
CA LYS A 491 3.50 3.42 -13.21
C LYS A 491 2.26 4.28 -13.05
N ARG A 492 1.95 5.04 -14.10
CA ARG A 492 0.76 5.91 -14.17
C ARG A 492 -0.31 5.33 -15.09
N PHE A 493 -1.54 5.28 -14.60
CA PHE A 493 -2.70 4.72 -15.29
C PHE A 493 -3.81 5.75 -15.43
N ARG A 494 -4.62 5.57 -16.47
CA ARG A 494 -5.83 6.36 -16.74
C ARG A 494 -6.98 5.45 -17.11
N VAL A 495 -8.09 5.61 -16.42
CA VAL A 495 -9.37 4.97 -16.75
C VAL A 495 -10.34 6.05 -17.24
N VAL A 496 -10.96 5.81 -18.40
CA VAL A 496 -11.99 6.70 -18.96
C VAL A 496 -13.25 5.89 -19.24
N ARG A 497 -14.35 6.25 -18.59
CA ARG A 497 -15.69 5.69 -18.85
C ARG A 497 -16.57 6.71 -19.53
N THR A 498 -17.30 6.26 -20.56
CA THR A 498 -18.33 7.08 -21.20
C THR A 498 -19.67 6.36 -21.26
N ARG A 499 -20.74 7.11 -21.02
CA ARG A 499 -22.12 6.65 -21.12
C ARG A 499 -22.93 7.61 -22.00
N THR A 500 -23.87 7.07 -22.75
CA THR A 500 -24.82 7.84 -23.54
C THR A 500 -26.26 7.44 -23.18
N LYS A 501 -27.20 8.39 -23.23
CA LYS A 501 -28.63 8.09 -23.01
C LYS A 501 -29.14 7.04 -24.03
N SER A 502 -28.67 7.18 -25.28
CA SER A 502 -28.86 6.25 -26.39
C SER A 502 -27.51 5.99 -27.09
N GLY A 503 -27.10 4.73 -27.21
CA GLY A 503 -25.81 4.32 -27.78
C GLY A 503 -25.06 3.27 -26.95
N LYS A 504 -23.89 2.84 -27.43
CA LYS A 504 -23.02 1.89 -26.72
C LYS A 504 -22.09 2.64 -25.76
N PRO A 505 -21.92 2.18 -24.51
CA PRO A 505 -20.91 2.72 -23.61
C PRO A 505 -19.49 2.41 -24.09
N THR A 506 -18.50 3.10 -23.55
CA THR A 506 -17.09 2.75 -23.75
C THR A 506 -16.34 2.77 -22.43
N LEU A 507 -15.31 1.93 -22.34
CA LEU A 507 -14.37 1.85 -21.22
C LEU A 507 -12.97 1.79 -21.82
N ASN A 508 -12.12 2.73 -21.41
CA ASN A 508 -10.72 2.79 -21.81
C ASN A 508 -9.82 2.69 -20.59
N LEU A 509 -8.84 1.79 -20.63
CA LEU A 509 -7.72 1.71 -19.73
C LEU A 509 -6.44 2.05 -20.53
N SER A 510 -5.67 3.01 -20.04
CA SER A 510 -4.39 3.42 -20.63
C SER A 510 -3.29 3.46 -19.56
N GLN A 511 -2.05 3.17 -19.95
CA GLN A 511 -0.85 3.36 -19.13
C GLN A 511 0.03 4.44 -19.76
N TYR A 512 0.65 5.28 -18.94
CA TYR A 512 1.58 6.30 -19.39
C TYR A 512 2.97 5.70 -19.55
N GLU A 513 3.50 5.67 -20.78
CA GLU A 513 4.83 5.15 -21.13
C GLU A 513 5.45 6.09 -22.19
N GLU A 514 6.75 6.37 -22.11
CA GLU A 514 7.49 7.16 -23.13
C GLU A 514 6.87 8.54 -23.47
N ASN A 515 6.28 9.22 -22.46
CA ASN A 515 5.55 10.48 -22.59
C ASN A 515 4.20 10.42 -23.36
N GLU A 516 3.70 9.23 -23.71
CA GLU A 516 2.40 9.05 -24.34
C GLU A 516 1.47 8.11 -23.55
N TRP A 517 0.16 8.19 -23.81
CA TRP A 517 -0.82 7.27 -23.24
C TRP A 517 -0.99 6.05 -24.15
N ARG A 518 -0.46 4.92 -23.72
CA ARG A 518 -0.63 3.63 -24.40
C ARG A 518 -1.94 2.99 -23.97
N ASN A 519 -2.83 2.74 -24.93
CA ASN A 519 -4.09 2.03 -24.68
C ASN A 519 -3.82 0.53 -24.41
N ILE A 520 -4.24 0.04 -23.25
CA ILE A 520 -4.11 -1.36 -22.83
C ILE A 520 -5.48 -2.04 -22.61
N SER A 521 -6.55 -1.42 -23.14
CA SER A 521 -7.92 -1.95 -23.09
C SER A 521 -8.03 -3.25 -23.90
N LYS A 522 -8.97 -4.12 -23.50
CA LYS A 522 -9.35 -5.33 -24.24
C LYS A 522 -10.48 -5.03 -25.24
N GLU A 523 -10.77 -6.01 -26.11
CA GLU A 523 -11.82 -5.88 -27.13
C GLU A 523 -13.22 -5.70 -26.52
N ARG A 524 -13.51 -6.36 -25.39
CA ARG A 524 -14.80 -6.27 -24.70
C ARG A 524 -14.66 -5.45 -23.43
N ILE A 525 -15.70 -4.66 -23.12
CA ILE A 525 -15.78 -3.89 -21.86
C ILE A 525 -15.65 -4.79 -20.63
N ALA A 526 -16.25 -5.99 -20.66
CA ALA A 526 -16.14 -6.95 -19.57
C ALA A 526 -14.70 -7.42 -19.33
N ASP A 527 -13.93 -7.62 -20.40
CA ASP A 527 -12.53 -8.04 -20.32
C ASP A 527 -11.64 -6.89 -19.85
N THR A 528 -11.92 -5.65 -20.28
CA THR A 528 -11.23 -4.45 -19.78
C THR A 528 -11.57 -4.19 -18.31
N GLN A 529 -12.82 -4.42 -17.87
CA GLN A 529 -13.21 -4.31 -16.46
C GLN A 529 -12.45 -5.31 -15.59
N ALA A 530 -12.34 -6.57 -16.04
CA ALA A 530 -11.55 -7.58 -15.35
C ALA A 530 -10.07 -7.19 -15.27
N GLU A 531 -9.51 -6.55 -16.31
CA GLU A 531 -8.13 -6.04 -16.28
C GLU A 531 -7.94 -4.88 -15.27
N ILE A 532 -8.94 -3.99 -15.12
CA ILE A 532 -8.91 -2.93 -14.09
C ILE A 532 -8.93 -3.53 -12.68
N GLU A 533 -9.84 -4.45 -12.40
CA GLU A 533 -9.93 -5.11 -11.09
C GLU A 533 -8.67 -5.90 -10.75
N LYS A 534 -8.10 -6.57 -11.76
CA LYS A 534 -6.82 -7.27 -11.64
C LYS A 534 -5.66 -6.31 -11.36
N LEU A 535 -5.60 -5.19 -12.06
CA LEU A 535 -4.58 -4.14 -11.88
C LEU A 535 -4.65 -3.50 -10.48
N LEU A 536 -5.86 -3.27 -9.97
CA LEU A 536 -6.07 -2.74 -8.62
C LEU A 536 -5.86 -3.79 -7.52
N GLY A 537 -5.93 -5.09 -7.87
CA GLY A 537 -5.83 -6.19 -6.93
C GLY A 537 -7.00 -6.27 -5.93
N MET A 538 -8.13 -5.62 -6.22
CA MET A 538 -9.30 -5.56 -5.34
C MET A 538 -10.60 -5.26 -6.09
N ASP A 539 -11.71 -5.79 -5.54
CA ASP A 539 -13.06 -5.50 -6.04
C ASP A 539 -13.62 -4.19 -5.45
N SER A 540 -14.74 -3.71 -6.00
CA SER A 540 -15.40 -2.46 -5.56
C SER A 540 -15.71 -2.45 -4.07
N MET A 541 -16.22 -3.56 -3.54
CA MET A 541 -16.58 -3.67 -2.12
C MET A 541 -15.34 -3.53 -1.23
N THR A 542 -14.23 -4.15 -1.63
CA THR A 542 -12.94 -4.05 -0.95
C THR A 542 -12.41 -2.62 -1.00
N PHE A 543 -12.43 -1.99 -2.18
CA PHE A 543 -11.98 -0.61 -2.35
C PHE A 543 -12.78 0.37 -1.47
N ARG A 544 -14.12 0.24 -1.46
CA ARG A 544 -14.98 1.04 -0.57
C ARG A 544 -14.68 0.79 0.90
N SER A 545 -14.44 -0.47 1.29
CA SER A 545 -14.20 -0.81 2.69
C SER A 545 -12.86 -0.31 3.24
N CYS A 546 -11.87 -0.07 2.38
CA CYS A 546 -10.52 0.34 2.79
C CYS A 546 -10.19 1.82 2.48
N ALA A 547 -10.74 2.40 1.41
CA ALA A 547 -10.40 3.75 0.96
C ALA A 547 -11.50 4.81 1.27
N LEU A 548 -12.74 4.38 1.52
CA LEU A 548 -13.90 5.28 1.61
C LEU A 548 -14.69 5.05 2.92
N ILE A 549 -14.85 6.11 3.71
CA ILE A 549 -15.75 6.14 4.87
C ILE A 549 -16.97 6.97 4.45
N MET A 550 -18.05 6.31 4.04
CA MET A 550 -19.26 6.97 3.54
C MET A 550 -20.25 7.28 4.68
N GLN A 551 -21.01 8.35 4.53
CA GLN A 551 -22.05 8.78 5.47
C GLN A 551 -23.08 7.65 5.67
N ASP A 552 -23.42 7.38 6.94
CA ASP A 552 -24.31 6.30 7.39
C ASP A 552 -23.87 4.86 7.05
N GLN A 553 -22.73 4.69 6.38
CA GLN A 553 -22.14 3.39 6.00
C GLN A 553 -20.78 3.17 6.68
N TYR A 554 -20.66 3.65 7.93
CA TYR A 554 -19.44 3.48 8.72
C TYR A 554 -19.17 2.00 8.98
N GLY A 555 -18.05 1.53 8.41
CA GLY A 555 -17.63 0.14 8.47
C GLY A 555 -18.56 -0.79 7.69
N LEU A 556 -18.59 -0.69 6.35
CA LEU A 556 -19.20 -1.68 5.45
C LEU A 556 -18.87 -3.13 5.87
N PHE A 557 -17.62 -3.36 6.29
CA PHE A 557 -17.18 -4.62 6.88
C PHE A 557 -17.90 -4.95 8.20
N LEU A 558 -18.05 -4.02 9.14
CA LEU A 558 -18.67 -4.25 10.44
C LEU A 558 -20.20 -4.36 10.38
N GLN A 559 -20.82 -3.77 9.37
CA GLN A 559 -22.25 -3.88 9.11
C GLN A 559 -22.63 -5.17 8.38
N ALA A 560 -21.69 -5.79 7.66
CA ALA A 560 -21.90 -7.08 7.00
C ALA A 560 -22.26 -8.18 8.02
N LYS A 561 -23.04 -9.18 7.58
CA LYS A 561 -23.36 -10.34 8.42
C LYS A 561 -22.10 -11.11 8.80
N LYS A 562 -22.13 -11.87 9.90
CA LYS A 562 -20.95 -12.58 10.40
C LYS A 562 -20.30 -13.52 9.37
N ASP A 563 -21.08 -14.14 8.48
CA ASP A 563 -20.58 -14.99 7.38
C ASP A 563 -20.05 -14.18 6.19
N GLU A 564 -20.68 -13.04 5.89
CA GLU A 564 -20.21 -12.10 4.86
C GLU A 564 -18.87 -11.47 5.24
N ARG A 565 -18.63 -11.16 6.53
CA ARG A 565 -17.34 -10.65 7.03
C ARG A 565 -16.17 -11.58 6.73
N MET A 566 -16.38 -12.89 6.89
CA MET A 566 -15.37 -13.90 6.57
C MET A 566 -15.00 -13.86 5.08
N THR A 567 -16.02 -13.75 4.22
CA THR A 567 -15.85 -13.67 2.77
C THR A 567 -15.11 -12.38 2.37
N ILE A 568 -15.44 -11.25 3.00
CA ILE A 568 -14.76 -9.97 2.75
C ILE A 568 -13.29 -10.06 3.17
N LEU A 569 -12.99 -10.66 4.33
CA LEU A 569 -11.61 -10.84 4.79
C LEU A 569 -10.81 -11.76 3.86
N ALA A 570 -11.40 -12.86 3.40
CA ALA A 570 -10.78 -13.77 2.43
C ALA A 570 -10.41 -13.05 1.13
N LYS A 571 -11.30 -12.18 0.64
CA LYS A 571 -11.06 -11.35 -0.55
C LYS A 571 -9.98 -10.30 -0.33
N LEU A 572 -9.99 -9.63 0.83
CA LEU A 572 -8.95 -8.66 1.22
C LEU A 572 -7.56 -9.30 1.15
N LEU A 573 -7.41 -10.50 1.72
CA LEU A 573 -6.17 -11.25 1.75
C LEU A 573 -5.78 -11.91 0.41
N GLY A 574 -6.59 -11.76 -0.65
CA GLY A 574 -6.29 -12.36 -1.95
C GLY A 574 -6.50 -13.87 -2.01
N LEU A 575 -7.26 -14.46 -1.08
CA LEU A 575 -7.48 -15.91 -0.99
C LEU A 575 -8.47 -16.45 -2.06
N GLY A 576 -8.87 -15.63 -3.02
CA GLY A 576 -9.74 -16.03 -4.14
C GLY A 576 -9.16 -17.16 -5.00
N ILE A 577 -7.83 -17.27 -5.05
CA ILE A 577 -7.12 -18.33 -5.79
C ILE A 577 -7.50 -19.74 -5.30
N TYR A 578 -7.77 -19.90 -4.01
CA TYR A 578 -8.19 -21.19 -3.44
C TYR A 578 -9.57 -21.63 -3.95
N GLY A 579 -10.47 -20.68 -4.26
CA GLY A 579 -11.75 -20.99 -4.89
C GLY A 579 -11.59 -21.59 -6.30
N VAL A 580 -10.58 -21.13 -7.06
CA VAL A 580 -10.22 -21.72 -8.36
C VAL A 580 -9.67 -23.14 -8.18
N MET A 581 -8.77 -23.32 -7.21
CA MET A 581 -8.19 -24.62 -6.88
C MET A 581 -9.26 -25.63 -6.38
N GLU A 582 -10.27 -25.18 -5.63
CA GLU A 582 -11.41 -25.99 -5.18
C GLU A 582 -12.24 -26.47 -6.39
N LEU A 583 -12.55 -25.57 -7.32
CA LEU A 583 -13.29 -25.88 -8.56
C LEU A 583 -12.55 -26.92 -9.41
N ASP A 584 -11.24 -26.75 -9.59
CA ASP A 584 -10.42 -27.70 -10.36
C ASP A 584 -10.29 -29.04 -9.65
N SER A 585 -10.11 -29.05 -8.32
CA SER A 585 -10.12 -30.27 -7.51
C SER A 585 -11.45 -31.01 -7.62
N LYS A 586 -12.57 -30.28 -7.61
CA LYS A 586 -13.93 -30.83 -7.80
C LYS A 586 -14.11 -31.42 -9.21
N LYS A 587 -13.54 -30.79 -10.23
CA LYS A 587 -13.56 -31.31 -11.61
C LYS A 587 -12.77 -32.62 -11.71
N LYS A 588 -11.54 -32.66 -11.19
CA LYS A 588 -10.69 -33.87 -11.14
C LYS A 588 -11.33 -35.01 -10.34
N LEU A 589 -11.94 -34.69 -9.20
CA LEU A 589 -12.72 -35.64 -8.41
C LEU A 589 -13.88 -36.25 -9.22
N SER A 590 -14.62 -35.43 -9.97
CA SER A 590 -15.72 -35.90 -10.83
C SER A 590 -15.23 -36.84 -11.93
N GLU A 591 -14.09 -36.54 -12.56
CA GLU A 591 -13.43 -37.40 -13.56
C GLU A 591 -13.04 -38.76 -12.96
N GLN A 592 -12.38 -38.76 -11.79
CA GLN A 592 -11.98 -40.00 -11.11
C GLN A 592 -13.17 -40.83 -10.62
N ARG A 593 -14.23 -40.19 -10.13
CA ARG A 593 -15.48 -40.90 -9.73
C ARG A 593 -16.17 -41.55 -10.93
N LYS A 594 -16.16 -40.91 -12.10
CA LYS A 594 -16.68 -41.51 -13.36
C LYS A 594 -15.85 -42.72 -13.78
N GLU A 595 -14.51 -42.63 -13.70
CA GLU A 595 -13.61 -43.74 -14.00
C GLU A 595 -13.79 -44.92 -13.01
N LEU A 596 -13.98 -44.62 -11.72
CA LEU A 596 -14.27 -45.63 -10.71
C LEU A 596 -15.60 -46.35 -10.99
N ALA A 597 -16.64 -45.60 -11.35
CA ALA A 597 -17.94 -46.15 -11.69
C ALA A 597 -17.89 -47.05 -12.93
N SER A 598 -17.19 -46.64 -13.99
CA SER A 598 -17.06 -47.44 -15.22
C SER A 598 -16.29 -48.74 -14.99
N LYS A 599 -15.19 -48.70 -14.20
CA LYS A 599 -14.43 -49.92 -13.84
C LYS A 599 -15.24 -50.87 -12.96
N LYS A 600 -15.99 -50.35 -11.97
CA LYS A 600 -16.88 -51.17 -11.13
C LYS A 600 -18.00 -51.82 -11.96
N GLU A 601 -18.55 -51.09 -12.93
CA GLU A 601 -19.55 -51.62 -13.86
C GLU A 601 -18.97 -52.71 -14.76
N ALA A 602 -17.76 -52.53 -15.29
CA ALA A 602 -17.07 -53.54 -16.09
C ALA A 602 -16.79 -54.84 -15.29
N VAL A 603 -16.40 -54.71 -14.02
CA VAL A 603 -16.26 -55.86 -13.10
C VAL A 603 -17.61 -56.54 -12.88
N ARG A 604 -18.70 -55.78 -12.68
CA ARG A 604 -20.04 -56.34 -12.51
C ARG A 604 -20.46 -57.16 -13.73
N ILE A 605 -20.34 -56.61 -14.93
CA ILE A 605 -20.69 -57.28 -16.20
C ILE A 605 -19.92 -58.58 -16.36
N LYS A 606 -18.60 -58.57 -16.14
CA LYS A 606 -17.76 -59.78 -16.25
C LYS A 606 -18.08 -60.80 -15.16
N THR A 607 -18.40 -60.36 -13.95
CA THR A 607 -18.81 -61.24 -12.84
C THR A 607 -20.16 -61.92 -13.14
N ASP A 608 -21.11 -61.17 -13.70
CA ASP A 608 -22.41 -61.71 -14.12
C ASP A 608 -22.26 -62.67 -15.31
N PHE A 609 -21.32 -62.40 -16.23
CA PHE A 609 -20.97 -63.32 -17.31
C PHE A 609 -20.39 -64.64 -16.80
N ILE A 610 -19.45 -64.60 -15.84
CA ILE A 610 -18.90 -65.79 -15.18
C ILE A 610 -20.04 -66.59 -14.51
N LYS A 611 -20.96 -65.92 -13.80
CA LYS A 611 -22.13 -66.59 -13.21
C LYS A 611 -23.02 -67.28 -14.24
N SER A 612 -23.20 -66.69 -15.43
CA SER A 612 -23.99 -67.31 -16.50
C SER A 612 -23.32 -68.53 -17.14
N LYS A 613 -22.01 -68.72 -16.94
CA LYS A 613 -21.23 -69.85 -17.45
C LYS A 613 -21.22 -71.08 -16.54
N GLY A 614 -21.84 -71.06 -15.36
CA GLY A 614 -21.97 -72.25 -14.48
C GLY A 614 -20.65 -72.66 -13.80
N ASP A 615 -20.47 -73.96 -13.55
CA ASP A 615 -19.26 -74.55 -12.93
C ASP A 615 -18.56 -75.53 -13.90
N PRO A 616 -17.84 -75.01 -14.90
CA PRO A 616 -17.25 -75.83 -15.96
C PRO A 616 -16.10 -76.73 -15.48
N GLU A 617 -15.47 -76.43 -14.33
CA GLU A 617 -14.41 -77.25 -13.72
C GLU A 617 -14.99 -78.58 -13.19
N SER A 618 -16.13 -78.52 -12.50
CA SER A 618 -16.85 -79.70 -12.01
C SER A 618 -17.47 -80.53 -13.15
N GLU A 619 -17.98 -79.87 -14.20
CA GLU A 619 -18.50 -80.52 -15.41
C GLU A 619 -17.40 -81.25 -16.21
N LEU A 620 -16.20 -80.67 -16.31
CA LEU A 620 -15.05 -81.24 -17.00
C LEU A 620 -14.51 -82.48 -16.26
N GLN A 621 -14.40 -82.41 -14.93
CA GLN A 621 -13.93 -83.52 -14.11
C GLN A 621 -14.83 -84.76 -14.28
N LYS A 622 -16.15 -84.57 -14.34
CA LYS A 622 -17.12 -85.64 -14.53
C LYS A 622 -17.02 -86.28 -15.92
N ALA A 623 -16.80 -85.48 -16.96
CA ALA A 623 -16.61 -85.98 -18.32
C ALA A 623 -15.31 -86.78 -18.48
N GLU A 624 -14.25 -86.44 -17.73
CA GLU A 624 -13.00 -87.20 -17.70
C GLU A 624 -13.15 -88.57 -17.00
N GLU A 625 -13.95 -88.64 -15.93
CA GLU A 625 -14.30 -89.89 -15.25
C GLU A 625 -15.11 -90.83 -16.16
N ASP A 626 -16.09 -90.29 -16.90
CA ASP A 626 -16.92 -91.07 -17.84
C ASP A 626 -16.09 -91.62 -19.03
N ILE A 627 -15.14 -90.84 -19.56
CA ILE A 627 -14.20 -91.28 -20.60
C ILE A 627 -13.30 -92.41 -20.09
N HIS A 628 -12.85 -92.35 -18.84
CA HIS A 628 -12.01 -93.39 -18.26
C HIS A 628 -12.75 -94.73 -18.13
N GLN A 629 -14.03 -94.69 -17.74
CA GLN A 629 -14.86 -95.88 -17.60
C GLN A 629 -15.19 -96.56 -18.94
N LEU A 630 -15.46 -95.78 -19.99
CA LEU A 630 -15.75 -96.30 -21.34
C LEU A 630 -14.55 -96.98 -22.01
N ASN A 631 -13.33 -96.50 -21.75
CA ASN A 631 -12.11 -97.13 -22.28
C ASN A 631 -11.87 -98.53 -21.70
N LYS A 632 -12.21 -98.73 -20.42
CA LYS A 632 -12.06 -100.03 -19.73
C LYS A 632 -13.03 -101.09 -20.26
N GLU A 633 -14.25 -100.69 -20.64
CA GLU A 633 -15.29 -101.59 -21.15
C GLU A 633 -14.99 -102.07 -22.59
N ILE A 634 -14.26 -101.28 -23.38
CA ILE A 634 -13.79 -101.66 -24.72
C ILE A 634 -12.66 -102.71 -24.65
N GLU A 635 -11.81 -102.65 -23.62
CA GLU A 635 -10.68 -103.55 -23.40
C GLU A 635 -11.15 -104.98 -23.08
N ASP A 636 -12.13 -105.14 -22.19
CA ASP A 636 -12.68 -106.44 -21.77
C ASP A 636 -13.42 -107.19 -22.90
N LEU A 637 -14.11 -106.47 -23.79
CA LEU A 637 -14.82 -107.06 -24.94
C LEU A 637 -13.88 -107.58 -26.03
N SER A 638 -12.67 -107.01 -26.11
CA SER A 638 -11.65 -107.36 -27.11
C SER A 638 -10.94 -108.69 -26.79
N ASP A 639 -10.79 -109.03 -25.49
CA ASP A 639 -10.11 -110.25 -25.05
C ASP A 639 -10.89 -111.55 -25.36
N THR A 640 -12.21 -111.46 -25.43
CA THR A 640 -13.09 -112.62 -25.70
C THR A 640 -13.04 -113.06 -27.16
N GLN A 641 -12.74 -112.15 -28.08
CA GLN A 641 -12.56 -112.43 -29.51
C GLN A 641 -11.29 -113.27 -29.78
N GLY A 642 -10.25 -113.08 -28.96
CA GLY A 642 -8.92 -113.65 -29.17
C GLY A 642 -8.83 -115.18 -29.07
N GLN A 643 -9.71 -115.84 -28.32
CA GLN A 643 -9.64 -117.29 -28.12
C GLN A 643 -10.14 -118.11 -29.33
N LEU A 644 -11.04 -117.55 -30.15
CA LEU A 644 -11.56 -118.21 -31.37
C LEU A 644 -10.57 -118.10 -32.56
N LEU A 645 -9.66 -117.13 -32.54
CA LEU A 645 -8.65 -116.87 -33.57
C LEU A 645 -7.45 -117.83 -33.52
N ASN A 646 -7.32 -118.69 -32.51
CA ASN A 646 -6.14 -119.58 -32.40
C ASN A 646 -6.11 -120.71 -33.46
N LYS A 647 -7.25 -121.00 -34.12
CA LYS A 647 -7.26 -121.79 -35.36
C LYS A 647 -6.85 -120.98 -36.60
N HIS A 648 -6.92 -119.65 -36.56
CA HIS A 648 -6.32 -118.76 -37.56
C HIS A 648 -4.81 -118.54 -37.34
N ALA A 649 -4.21 -119.06 -36.24
CA ALA A 649 -2.79 -118.84 -35.93
C ALA A 649 -1.82 -119.45 -36.97
N GLN A 650 -2.26 -120.41 -37.79
CA GLN A 650 -1.46 -120.91 -38.92
C GLN A 650 -1.53 -119.99 -40.16
N ILE A 651 -2.57 -119.18 -40.31
CA ILE A 651 -2.65 -118.07 -41.28
C ILE A 651 -1.88 -116.83 -40.74
N ALA A 652 -1.93 -116.58 -39.43
CA ALA A 652 -1.28 -115.44 -38.78
C ALA A 652 0.24 -115.40 -38.97
N LYS A 653 0.90 -116.55 -39.12
CA LYS A 653 2.35 -116.60 -39.36
C LYS A 653 2.73 -116.10 -40.76
N ALA A 654 1.88 -116.34 -41.76
CA ALA A 654 2.05 -115.79 -43.11
C ALA A 654 1.57 -114.32 -43.18
N GLU A 655 0.56 -113.93 -42.41
CA GLU A 655 0.12 -112.53 -42.29
C GLU A 655 1.15 -111.63 -41.59
N GLN A 656 1.95 -112.18 -40.69
CA GLN A 656 3.02 -111.45 -40.01
C GLN A 656 4.15 -111.04 -40.97
N GLU A 657 4.41 -111.85 -42.01
CA GLU A 657 5.38 -111.53 -43.06
C GLU A 657 4.84 -110.45 -44.01
N CYS A 658 3.54 -110.48 -44.36
CA CYS A 658 2.87 -109.38 -45.09
C CYS A 658 2.80 -108.08 -44.25
N ARG A 659 2.51 -108.17 -42.94
CA ARG A 659 2.41 -106.99 -42.06
C ARG A 659 3.73 -106.25 -41.94
N LYS A 660 4.85 -106.95 -41.76
CA LYS A 660 6.17 -106.31 -41.73
C LYS A 660 6.51 -105.57 -43.03
N ALA A 661 6.25 -106.19 -44.18
CA ALA A 661 6.47 -105.55 -45.47
C ALA A 661 5.54 -104.34 -45.71
N SER A 662 4.30 -104.39 -45.18
CA SER A 662 3.34 -103.27 -45.25
C SER A 662 3.68 -102.14 -44.28
N GLU A 663 4.19 -102.43 -43.09
CA GLU A 663 4.61 -101.43 -42.10
C GLU A 663 5.86 -100.68 -42.59
N GLU A 664 6.82 -101.38 -43.19
CA GLU A 664 8.00 -100.75 -43.80
C GLU A 664 7.62 -99.84 -44.99
N LEU A 665 6.60 -100.21 -45.77
CA LEU A 665 6.06 -99.37 -46.85
C LEU A 665 5.25 -98.17 -46.33
N ASP A 666 4.44 -98.33 -45.27
CA ASP A 666 3.67 -97.25 -44.64
C ASP A 666 4.58 -96.23 -43.94
N ASP A 667 5.66 -96.68 -43.29
CA ASP A 667 6.68 -95.80 -42.71
C ASP A 667 7.47 -95.05 -43.80
N CYS A 668 7.71 -95.67 -44.96
CA CYS A 668 8.27 -95.01 -46.13
C CYS A 668 7.30 -93.93 -46.66
N HIS A 669 5.99 -94.21 -46.72
CA HIS A 669 4.97 -93.23 -47.11
C HIS A 669 4.85 -92.08 -46.11
N LYS A 670 4.86 -92.33 -44.80
CA LYS A 670 4.84 -91.28 -43.75
C LYS A 670 6.08 -90.40 -43.83
N ARG A 671 7.26 -90.98 -44.02
CA ARG A 671 8.50 -90.21 -44.23
C ARG A 671 8.42 -89.37 -45.50
N ARG A 672 7.93 -89.91 -46.63
CA ARG A 672 7.67 -89.15 -47.85
C ARG A 672 6.67 -88.02 -47.66
N SER A 673 5.57 -88.26 -46.94
CA SER A 673 4.56 -87.23 -46.66
C SER A 673 5.13 -86.13 -45.78
N SER A 674 5.83 -86.48 -44.70
CA SER A 674 6.49 -85.50 -43.83
C SER A 674 7.53 -84.67 -44.58
N ILE A 675 8.35 -85.27 -45.44
CA ILE A 675 9.31 -84.55 -46.29
C ILE A 675 8.56 -83.66 -47.29
N SER A 676 7.43 -84.11 -47.84
CA SER A 676 6.60 -83.32 -48.77
C SER A 676 5.94 -82.10 -48.10
N ASP A 677 5.44 -82.26 -46.87
CA ASP A 677 4.85 -81.18 -46.07
C ASP A 677 5.94 -80.18 -45.65
N GLU A 678 7.13 -80.66 -45.31
CA GLU A 678 8.27 -79.81 -44.98
C GLU A 678 8.75 -79.04 -46.23
N ILE A 679 8.80 -79.68 -47.41
CA ILE A 679 9.05 -79.00 -48.69
C ILE A 679 7.98 -77.93 -48.94
N SER A 680 6.69 -78.23 -48.78
CA SER A 680 5.61 -77.25 -48.99
C SER A 680 5.73 -76.05 -48.04
N SER A 681 5.97 -76.29 -46.75
CA SER A 681 6.18 -75.25 -45.75
C SER A 681 7.39 -74.36 -46.08
N LYS A 682 8.54 -74.97 -46.40
CA LYS A 682 9.75 -74.22 -46.77
C LYS A 682 9.58 -73.46 -48.08
N THR A 683 8.82 -73.98 -49.03
CA THR A 683 8.51 -73.32 -50.31
C THR A 683 7.64 -72.09 -50.09
N GLN A 684 6.61 -72.17 -49.21
CA GLN A 684 5.78 -71.02 -48.85
C GLN A 684 6.58 -69.90 -48.16
N ILE A 685 7.52 -70.26 -47.28
CA ILE A 685 8.41 -69.30 -46.62
C ILE A 685 9.38 -68.67 -47.65
N LEU A 686 9.88 -69.45 -48.61
CA LEU A 686 10.72 -68.95 -49.70
C LEU A 686 9.96 -67.93 -50.57
N GLU A 687 8.70 -68.20 -50.89
CA GLU A 687 7.84 -67.32 -51.68
C GLU A 687 7.59 -65.99 -50.95
N ASN A 688 7.31 -66.03 -49.64
CA ASN A 688 7.20 -64.82 -48.82
C ASN A 688 8.51 -64.02 -48.75
N CYS A 689 9.67 -64.70 -48.66
CA CYS A 689 10.97 -64.02 -48.70
C CYS A 689 11.24 -63.40 -50.07
N ASN A 690 10.82 -64.06 -51.16
CA ASN A 690 10.96 -63.53 -52.52
C ASN A 690 10.10 -62.27 -52.73
N VAL A 691 8.85 -62.27 -52.27
CA VAL A 691 7.97 -61.09 -52.32
C VAL A 691 8.56 -59.91 -51.54
N ALA A 692 9.14 -60.17 -50.36
CA ALA A 692 9.82 -59.13 -49.59
C ALA A 692 11.07 -58.58 -50.32
N LEU A 693 11.82 -59.44 -51.02
CA LEU A 693 13.04 -59.08 -51.75
C LEU A 693 12.79 -58.45 -53.14
N GLU A 694 11.57 -58.54 -53.70
CA GLU A 694 11.22 -57.89 -54.98
C GLU A 694 11.39 -56.37 -54.95
N SER A 695 11.19 -55.74 -53.78
CA SER A 695 11.35 -54.29 -53.58
C SER A 695 12.74 -53.88 -53.08
N ALA A 696 13.66 -54.83 -52.85
CA ALA A 696 14.94 -54.60 -52.18
C ALA A 696 15.83 -53.55 -52.88
N ASN A 697 15.83 -53.52 -54.22
CA ASN A 697 16.59 -52.55 -54.99
C ASN A 697 16.04 -51.12 -54.86
N GLU A 698 14.72 -50.97 -54.73
CA GLU A 698 14.09 -49.66 -54.54
C GLU A 698 14.31 -49.15 -53.11
N VAL A 699 14.21 -50.04 -52.11
CA VAL A 699 14.49 -49.74 -50.69
C VAL A 699 15.94 -49.29 -50.49
N ARG A 700 16.93 -50.04 -51.01
CA ARG A 700 18.36 -49.67 -50.94
C ARG A 700 18.65 -48.33 -51.62
N LYS A 701 18.03 -48.07 -52.77
CA LYS A 701 18.20 -46.80 -53.49
C LYS A 701 17.67 -45.60 -52.69
N LYS A 702 16.48 -45.72 -52.10
CA LYS A 702 15.88 -44.64 -51.29
C LYS A 702 16.53 -44.47 -49.92
N ALA A 703 17.07 -45.54 -49.34
CA ALA A 703 17.87 -45.47 -48.11
C ALA A 703 19.23 -44.77 -48.33
N ALA A 704 19.88 -45.00 -49.49
CA ALA A 704 21.07 -44.25 -49.88
C ALA A 704 20.75 -42.75 -50.11
N GLU A 705 19.60 -42.44 -50.71
CA GLU A 705 19.09 -41.07 -50.87
C GLU A 705 18.83 -40.40 -49.51
N TYR A 706 18.26 -41.12 -48.54
CA TYR A 706 18.10 -40.64 -47.16
C TYR A 706 19.44 -40.25 -46.51
N LYS A 707 20.47 -41.08 -46.69
CA LYS A 707 21.81 -40.82 -46.12
C LYS A 707 22.47 -39.59 -46.76
N GLN A 708 22.41 -39.47 -48.08
CA GLN A 708 22.96 -38.31 -48.80
C GLN A 708 22.24 -37.00 -48.43
N LEU A 709 20.91 -37.03 -48.30
CA LEU A 709 20.13 -35.87 -47.86
C LEU A 709 20.43 -35.49 -46.39
N SER A 710 20.72 -36.48 -45.54
CA SER A 710 21.09 -36.23 -44.14
C SER A 710 22.45 -35.53 -44.01
N GLU A 711 23.43 -35.91 -44.82
CA GLU A 711 24.73 -35.24 -44.88
C GLU A 711 24.61 -33.81 -45.41
N GLN A 712 23.79 -33.60 -46.45
CA GLN A 712 23.53 -32.27 -47.01
C GLN A 712 22.83 -31.32 -46.02
N ILE A 713 21.94 -31.83 -45.17
CA ILE A 713 21.28 -31.05 -44.11
C ILE A 713 22.30 -30.56 -43.08
N ILE A 714 23.24 -31.41 -42.66
CA ILE A 714 24.28 -31.06 -41.68
C ILE A 714 25.19 -29.95 -42.23
N GLU A 715 25.55 -29.99 -43.51
CA GLU A 715 26.38 -28.95 -44.13
C GLU A 715 25.65 -27.59 -44.19
N LEU A 716 24.34 -27.59 -44.45
CA LEU A 716 23.53 -26.36 -44.61
C LEU A 716 23.02 -25.78 -43.28
N GLU A 717 23.02 -26.57 -42.19
CA GLU A 717 22.50 -26.15 -40.88
C GLU A 717 23.21 -24.91 -40.31
N LYS A 718 24.52 -24.80 -40.56
CA LYS A 718 25.31 -23.63 -40.15
C LYS A 718 24.87 -22.34 -40.87
N ASP A 719 24.53 -22.45 -42.15
CA ASP A 719 24.07 -21.31 -42.96
C ASP A 719 22.67 -20.86 -42.54
N VAL A 720 21.78 -21.79 -42.20
CA VAL A 720 20.44 -21.49 -41.66
C VAL A 720 20.55 -20.74 -40.33
N LEU A 721 21.39 -21.23 -39.41
CA LEU A 721 21.59 -20.57 -38.11
C LEU A 721 22.15 -19.14 -38.26
N ASN A 722 23.07 -18.94 -39.21
CA ASN A 722 23.62 -17.61 -39.51
C ASN A 722 22.60 -16.69 -40.17
N HIS A 723 21.76 -17.21 -41.07
CA HIS A 723 20.66 -16.48 -41.69
C HIS A 723 19.64 -16.01 -40.65
N ASP A 724 19.19 -16.89 -39.76
CA ASP A 724 18.23 -16.56 -38.71
C ASP A 724 18.76 -15.53 -37.72
N ASN A 725 20.05 -15.63 -37.35
CA ASN A 725 20.71 -14.64 -36.49
C ASN A 725 20.82 -13.28 -37.20
N ALA A 726 21.21 -13.24 -38.47
CA ALA A 726 21.28 -12.00 -39.25
C ALA A 726 19.90 -11.37 -39.45
N LYS A 727 18.86 -12.17 -39.68
CA LYS A 727 17.46 -11.73 -39.82
C LYS A 727 16.90 -11.16 -38.51
N ARG A 728 17.22 -11.76 -37.36
CA ARG A 728 16.88 -11.23 -36.04
C ARG A 728 17.58 -9.90 -35.77
N ASN A 729 18.88 -9.81 -36.06
CA ASN A 729 19.64 -8.56 -35.91
C ASN A 729 19.11 -7.45 -36.84
N LEU A 730 18.77 -7.78 -38.08
CA LEU A 730 18.17 -6.84 -39.04
C LEU A 730 16.83 -6.29 -38.52
N ALA A 731 15.97 -7.15 -37.97
CA ALA A 731 14.70 -6.72 -37.37
C ALA A 731 14.94 -5.77 -36.17
N GLY A 732 15.94 -6.06 -35.33
CA GLY A 732 16.35 -5.18 -34.24
C GLY A 732 16.84 -3.82 -34.74
N TYR A 733 17.78 -3.79 -35.69
CA TYR A 733 18.29 -2.54 -36.24
C TYR A 733 17.21 -1.70 -36.93
N ASN A 734 16.27 -2.33 -37.65
CA ASN A 734 15.15 -1.61 -38.26
C ASN A 734 14.20 -1.00 -37.23
N ALA A 735 13.96 -1.67 -36.10
CA ALA A 735 13.19 -1.12 -34.99
C ALA A 735 13.91 0.09 -34.36
N ASP A 736 15.23 -0.03 -34.13
CA ASP A 736 16.04 1.06 -33.57
C ASP A 736 16.11 2.26 -34.53
N ILE A 737 16.24 2.03 -35.85
CA ILE A 737 16.18 3.07 -36.89
C ILE A 737 14.85 3.81 -36.83
N GLN A 738 13.73 3.09 -36.74
CA GLN A 738 12.40 3.69 -36.65
C GLN A 738 12.26 4.53 -35.37
N ASN A 739 12.78 4.05 -34.24
CA ASN A 739 12.76 4.76 -32.97
C ASN A 739 13.59 6.06 -33.04
N CYS A 740 14.82 6.01 -33.56
CA CYS A 740 15.64 7.20 -33.76
C CYS A 740 14.95 8.22 -34.69
N GLN A 741 14.30 7.76 -35.77
CA GLN A 741 13.55 8.63 -36.68
C GLN A 741 12.35 9.30 -35.99
N ASN A 742 11.61 8.57 -35.15
CA ASN A 742 10.51 9.13 -34.37
C ASN A 742 11.01 10.23 -33.43
N ILE A 743 12.08 9.97 -32.67
CA ILE A 743 12.70 10.94 -31.73
C ILE A 743 13.15 12.20 -32.48
N ILE A 744 13.81 12.05 -33.63
CA ILE A 744 14.26 13.19 -34.45
C ILE A 744 13.06 14.00 -34.95
N ASN A 745 12.00 13.34 -35.44
CA ASN A 745 10.81 13.99 -35.96
C ASN A 745 10.06 14.75 -34.87
N ASP A 746 9.93 14.17 -33.68
CA ASP A 746 9.27 14.81 -32.54
C ASP A 746 10.07 16.02 -32.04
N ALA A 747 11.39 15.90 -31.93
CA ALA A 747 12.25 17.03 -31.58
C ALA A 747 12.18 18.16 -32.62
N LYS A 748 12.13 17.83 -33.93
CA LYS A 748 11.93 18.81 -35.01
C LYS A 748 10.56 19.49 -34.91
N ARG A 749 9.51 18.73 -34.60
CA ARG A 749 8.16 19.26 -34.40
C ARG A 749 8.10 20.22 -33.21
N ARG A 750 8.64 19.82 -32.05
CA ARG A 750 8.74 20.68 -30.86
C ARG A 750 9.51 21.97 -31.15
N ASN A 751 10.61 21.90 -31.90
CA ASN A 751 11.36 23.10 -32.29
C ASN A 751 10.56 24.06 -33.18
N ASN A 752 9.69 23.55 -34.05
CA ASN A 752 8.78 24.37 -34.84
C ASN A 752 7.68 25.00 -33.96
N ASP A 753 7.10 24.23 -33.04
CA ASP A 753 6.07 24.72 -32.11
C ASP A 753 6.64 25.82 -31.20
N ILE A 754 7.86 25.62 -30.67
CA ILE A 754 8.60 26.62 -29.90
C ILE A 754 8.88 27.88 -30.73
N ALA A 755 9.28 27.73 -32.00
CA ALA A 755 9.54 28.87 -32.87
C ALA A 755 8.27 29.72 -33.09
N ASN A 756 7.12 29.06 -33.32
CA ASN A 756 5.83 29.73 -33.46
C ASN A 756 5.41 30.44 -32.16
N LEU A 757 5.67 29.82 -31.00
CA LEU A 757 5.35 30.41 -29.70
C LEU A 757 6.20 31.65 -29.40
N ILE A 758 7.51 31.62 -29.72
CA ILE A 758 8.39 32.79 -29.60
C ILE A 758 7.89 33.94 -30.48
N GLU A 759 7.42 33.66 -31.70
CA GLU A 759 6.86 34.67 -32.60
C GLU A 759 5.57 35.30 -32.04
N GLN A 760 4.69 34.49 -31.41
CA GLN A 760 3.48 34.99 -30.74
C GLN A 760 3.76 35.83 -29.49
N LEU A 761 4.87 35.56 -28.78
CA LEU A 761 5.24 36.26 -27.56
C LEU A 761 5.91 37.62 -27.81
N LYS A 762 6.36 37.90 -29.03
CA LYS A 762 6.91 39.21 -29.43
C LYS A 762 5.78 40.25 -29.57
N ALA A 763 5.63 41.12 -28.58
CA ALA A 763 4.74 42.27 -28.63
C ALA A 763 5.54 43.59 -28.56
N GLU A 764 5.10 44.60 -29.30
CA GLU A 764 5.67 45.95 -29.25
C GLU A 764 5.19 46.70 -27.99
N LEU A 765 6.13 47.31 -27.28
CA LEU A 765 5.86 48.16 -26.12
C LEU A 765 5.57 49.61 -26.57
N PRO A 766 4.74 50.37 -25.84
CA PRO A 766 4.52 51.79 -26.14
C PRO A 766 5.80 52.61 -25.90
N ASP A 767 6.15 53.50 -26.84
CA ASP A 767 7.36 54.34 -26.77
C ASP A 767 7.42 55.29 -25.55
N ASN A 768 6.28 55.54 -24.89
CA ASN A 768 6.15 56.47 -23.76
C ASN A 768 6.10 55.79 -22.37
N LEU A 769 6.47 54.51 -22.28
CA LEU A 769 6.38 53.72 -21.05
C LEU A 769 7.25 54.26 -19.90
N GLU A 770 8.51 54.62 -20.18
CA GLU A 770 9.45 55.13 -19.16
C GLU A 770 9.02 56.49 -18.61
N GLU A 771 8.46 57.35 -19.46
CA GLU A 771 7.93 58.65 -19.06
C GLU A 771 6.75 58.48 -18.08
N LYS A 772 5.85 57.53 -18.34
CA LYS A 772 4.69 57.25 -17.47
C LYS A 772 5.06 56.57 -16.16
N LEU A 773 6.10 55.74 -16.15
CA LEU A 773 6.63 55.14 -14.90
C LEU A 773 7.31 56.18 -14.02
N THR A 774 8.00 57.15 -14.63
CA THR A 774 8.60 58.28 -13.91
C THR A 774 7.51 59.17 -13.30
N GLU A 775 6.43 59.42 -14.05
CA GLU A 775 5.26 60.16 -13.56
C GLU A 775 4.58 59.44 -12.37
N LEU A 776 4.45 58.11 -12.42
CA LEU A 776 3.89 57.31 -11.32
C LEU A 776 4.74 57.41 -10.05
N ALA A 777 6.07 57.34 -10.18
CA ALA A 777 6.99 57.45 -9.04
C ALA A 777 6.84 58.80 -8.32
N GLN A 778 6.78 59.90 -9.07
CA GLN A 778 6.59 61.25 -8.52
C GLN A 778 5.25 61.41 -7.80
N VAL A 779 4.16 60.87 -8.37
CA VAL A 779 2.83 60.94 -7.74
C VAL A 779 2.78 60.11 -6.46
N ARG A 780 3.43 58.94 -6.41
CA ARG A 780 3.52 58.12 -5.18
C ARG A 780 4.23 58.85 -4.05
N THR A 781 5.37 59.49 -4.32
CA THR A 781 6.10 60.29 -3.32
C THR A 781 5.23 61.42 -2.77
N GLN A 782 4.46 62.11 -3.61
CA GLN A 782 3.54 63.16 -3.15
C GLN A 782 2.37 62.63 -2.32
N CYS A 783 1.87 61.42 -2.62
CA CYS A 783 0.87 60.75 -1.79
C CYS A 783 1.43 60.40 -0.40
N GLU A 784 2.65 59.88 -0.34
CA GLU A 784 3.31 59.51 0.91
C GLU A 784 3.50 60.74 1.83
N GLU A 785 3.98 61.86 1.30
CA GLU A 785 4.13 63.12 2.05
C GLU A 785 2.80 63.64 2.63
N LEU A 786 1.69 63.50 1.89
CA LEU A 786 0.36 63.92 2.36
C LEU A 786 -0.27 62.92 3.34
N GLN A 787 0.02 61.63 3.21
CA GLN A 787 -0.40 60.61 4.16
C GLN A 787 0.29 60.77 5.51
N GLU A 788 1.57 61.15 5.53
CA GLU A 788 2.30 61.48 6.76
C GLU A 788 1.66 62.69 7.47
N LYS A 789 1.32 63.75 6.73
CA LYS A 789 0.60 64.90 7.28
C LYS A 789 -0.79 64.54 7.83
N ARG A 790 -1.53 63.65 7.15
CA ARG A 790 -2.81 63.12 7.63
C ARG A 790 -2.67 62.43 8.98
N TYR A 791 -1.62 61.62 9.13
CA TYR A 791 -1.34 60.90 10.36
C TYR A 791 -1.04 61.86 11.52
N LEU A 792 -0.16 62.84 11.30
CA LEU A 792 0.17 63.86 12.29
C LEU A 792 -1.05 64.69 12.71
N ALA A 793 -1.88 65.11 11.76
CA ALA A 793 -3.13 65.83 12.05
C ALA A 793 -4.09 64.97 12.88
N SER A 794 -4.23 63.68 12.56
CA SER A 794 -5.07 62.75 13.33
C SER A 794 -4.62 62.57 14.77
N ILE A 795 -3.30 62.55 15.04
CA ILE A 795 -2.77 62.47 16.41
C ILE A 795 -3.13 63.73 17.18
N ALA A 796 -2.83 64.90 16.61
CA ALA A 796 -3.09 66.19 17.26
C ALA A 796 -4.59 66.41 17.53
N GLU A 797 -5.48 65.94 16.64
CA GLU A 797 -6.94 65.95 16.86
C GLU A 797 -7.37 65.05 18.03
N GLN A 798 -6.78 63.87 18.17
CA GLN A 798 -7.07 62.97 19.30
C GLN A 798 -6.61 63.56 20.63
N GLU A 799 -5.42 64.17 20.68
CA GLU A 799 -4.91 64.86 21.86
C GLU A 799 -5.80 66.03 22.25
N LEU A 800 -6.28 66.82 21.28
CA LEU A 800 -7.24 67.91 21.52
C LEU A 800 -8.56 67.38 22.13
N GLN A 801 -9.06 66.23 21.66
CA GLN A 801 -10.23 65.58 22.25
C GLN A 801 -9.97 65.11 23.70
N GLN A 802 -8.79 64.55 23.98
CA GLN A 802 -8.41 64.13 25.33
C GLN A 802 -8.29 65.31 26.30
N ILE A 803 -7.73 66.44 25.86
CA ILE A 803 -7.66 67.69 26.65
C ILE A 803 -9.07 68.17 26.99
N ARG A 804 -9.97 68.21 26.00
CA ARG A 804 -11.38 68.59 26.21
C ARG A 804 -12.07 67.68 27.23
N ALA A 805 -11.91 66.37 27.10
CA ALA A 805 -12.49 65.39 28.02
C ALA A 805 -11.95 65.55 29.45
N THR A 806 -10.63 65.69 29.61
CA THR A 806 -9.95 65.80 30.91
C THR A 806 -10.41 67.04 31.68
N TYR A 807 -10.43 68.21 31.03
CA TYR A 807 -10.86 69.44 31.69
C TYR A 807 -12.37 69.46 31.93
N SER A 808 -13.18 68.88 31.04
CA SER A 808 -14.62 68.72 31.26
C SER A 808 -14.91 67.91 32.53
N GLN A 809 -14.19 66.80 32.72
CA GLN A 809 -14.31 65.98 33.93
C GLN A 809 -13.90 66.76 35.20
N ARG A 810 -12.73 67.40 35.21
CA ARG A 810 -12.25 68.17 36.37
C ARG A 810 -13.18 69.33 36.76
N ILE A 811 -13.71 70.03 35.75
CA ILE A 811 -14.70 71.10 35.99
C ILE A 811 -15.98 70.51 36.58
N SER A 812 -16.47 69.38 36.06
CA SER A 812 -17.66 68.70 36.60
C SER A 812 -17.46 68.25 38.05
N GLU A 813 -16.29 67.70 38.40
CA GLU A 813 -15.95 67.32 39.78
C GLU A 813 -15.95 68.52 40.73
N ALA A 814 -15.37 69.65 40.30
CA ALA A 814 -15.38 70.89 41.08
C ALA A 814 -16.78 71.50 41.20
N GLU A 815 -17.59 71.46 40.13
CA GLU A 815 -19.00 71.89 40.14
C GLU A 815 -19.86 71.04 41.08
N ASN A 816 -19.61 69.73 41.15
CA ASN A 816 -20.27 68.84 42.11
C ASN A 816 -19.91 69.18 43.56
N ARG A 817 -18.63 69.48 43.85
CA ARG A 817 -18.21 69.95 45.19
C ARG A 817 -18.87 71.28 45.53
N ARG A 818 -18.89 72.23 44.59
CA ARG A 818 -19.58 73.53 44.74
C ARG A 818 -21.05 73.33 45.08
N LYS A 819 -21.75 72.44 44.37
CA LYS A 819 -23.15 72.11 44.62
C LYS A 819 -23.36 71.52 46.02
N TYR A 820 -22.51 70.56 46.43
CA TYR A 820 -22.57 69.98 47.77
C TYR A 820 -22.43 71.05 48.87
N ARG A 821 -21.48 71.99 48.72
CA ARG A 821 -21.29 73.10 49.67
C ARG A 821 -22.49 74.04 49.71
N LEU A 822 -23.09 74.36 48.56
CA LEU A 822 -24.33 75.16 48.48
C LEU A 822 -25.50 74.48 49.20
N ASP A 823 -25.71 73.19 48.96
CA ASP A 823 -26.77 72.42 49.60
C ASP A 823 -26.54 72.37 51.12
N ARG A 824 -25.29 72.17 51.57
CA ARG A 824 -24.91 72.17 52.99
C ARG A 824 -25.14 73.52 53.68
N ILE A 825 -24.77 74.62 53.02
CA ILE A 825 -25.03 75.98 53.52
C ILE A 825 -26.54 76.23 53.65
N SER A 826 -27.34 75.75 52.69
CA SER A 826 -28.81 75.85 52.74
C SER A 826 -29.39 75.07 53.93
N GLU A 827 -28.91 73.84 54.16
CA GLU A 827 -29.30 73.04 55.32
C GLU A 827 -28.97 73.72 56.66
N ILE A 828 -27.74 74.25 56.80
CA ILE A 828 -27.30 74.94 58.01
C ILE A 828 -28.16 76.18 58.26
N ARG A 829 -28.49 76.96 57.22
CA ARG A 829 -29.38 78.13 57.33
C ARG A 829 -30.80 77.75 57.74
N GLN A 830 -31.34 76.64 57.23
CA GLN A 830 -32.64 76.13 57.70
C GLN A 830 -32.58 75.73 59.18
N GLN A 831 -31.50 75.11 59.64
CA GLN A 831 -31.32 74.79 61.06
C GLN A 831 -31.20 76.06 61.93
N GLU A 832 -30.53 77.10 61.45
CA GLU A 832 -30.45 78.41 62.12
C GLU A 832 -31.86 79.02 62.29
N GLU A 833 -32.70 78.90 61.26
CA GLU A 833 -34.09 79.39 61.30
C GLU A 833 -34.97 78.57 62.25
N PHE A 834 -34.81 77.24 62.26
CA PHE A 834 -35.46 76.36 63.25
C PHE A 834 -35.02 76.66 64.68
N MET A 835 -33.74 76.98 64.91
CA MET A 835 -33.24 77.41 66.22
C MET A 835 -33.93 78.70 66.69
N LYS A 836 -34.05 79.72 65.83
CA LYS A 836 -34.71 81.00 66.14
C LYS A 836 -36.19 80.82 66.49
N ASN A 837 -36.86 79.86 65.85
CA ASN A 837 -38.28 79.58 66.05
C ASN A 837 -38.58 78.49 67.10
N SER A 838 -37.58 77.99 67.82
CA SER A 838 -37.70 76.84 68.73
C SER A 838 -38.40 77.14 70.06
N GLY A 839 -38.52 78.42 70.45
CA GLY A 839 -39.14 78.83 71.73
C GLY A 839 -38.36 78.44 72.99
N CYS A 840 -37.08 78.06 72.87
CA CYS A 840 -36.24 77.73 74.02
C CYS A 840 -35.80 79.01 74.77
N PRO A 841 -35.98 79.10 76.10
CA PRO A 841 -35.61 80.29 76.88
C PRO A 841 -34.10 80.46 77.12
N ASP A 842 -33.29 79.42 76.85
CA ASP A 842 -31.82 79.46 76.91
C ASP A 842 -31.23 78.62 75.75
N ILE A 843 -31.05 79.26 74.59
CA ILE A 843 -30.60 78.61 73.35
C ILE A 843 -29.09 78.35 73.38
N ASP A 844 -28.31 79.26 73.98
CA ASP A 844 -26.85 79.20 73.99
C ASP A 844 -26.30 78.10 74.92
N GLY A 845 -27.08 77.67 75.93
CA GLY A 845 -26.76 76.59 76.87
C GLY A 845 -27.48 75.25 76.64
N ALA A 846 -28.20 75.07 75.53
CA ALA A 846 -29.10 73.93 75.34
C ALA A 846 -28.36 72.57 75.19
N SER A 847 -28.58 71.64 76.13
CA SER A 847 -27.95 70.30 76.11
C SER A 847 -28.79 69.22 75.41
N CYS A 848 -29.88 69.59 74.73
CA CYS A 848 -30.69 68.61 74.01
C CYS A 848 -30.00 68.21 72.69
N ARG A 849 -30.03 66.92 72.36
CA ARG A 849 -29.29 66.33 71.22
C ARG A 849 -29.61 66.97 69.87
N PHE A 850 -30.80 67.55 69.73
CA PHE A 850 -31.26 68.22 68.51
C PHE A 850 -30.66 69.63 68.35
N LEU A 851 -30.66 70.43 69.42
CA LEU A 851 -30.13 71.81 69.40
C LEU A 851 -28.60 71.86 69.48
N ALA A 852 -27.96 70.92 70.19
CA ALA A 852 -26.51 70.85 70.28
C ALA A 852 -25.85 70.68 68.90
N LYS A 853 -26.41 69.82 68.03
CA LYS A 853 -25.93 69.64 66.66
C LYS A 853 -26.17 70.88 65.80
N ALA A 854 -27.33 71.52 65.93
CA ALA A 854 -27.65 72.74 65.17
C ALA A 854 -26.73 73.92 65.53
N ILE A 855 -26.34 74.05 66.80
CA ILE A 855 -25.38 75.07 67.26
C ILE A 855 -24.01 74.85 66.62
N ASP A 856 -23.52 73.61 66.59
CA ASP A 856 -22.24 73.29 65.97
C ASP A 856 -22.27 73.43 64.43
N ASP A 857 -23.36 72.99 63.79
CA ASP A 857 -23.58 73.17 62.35
C ASP A 857 -23.60 74.68 61.99
N VAL A 858 -24.27 75.54 62.76
CA VAL A 858 -24.29 77.01 62.53
C VAL A 858 -22.92 77.66 62.75
N LYS A 859 -22.14 77.21 63.74
CA LYS A 859 -20.76 77.70 63.94
C LYS A 859 -19.84 77.40 62.75
N SER A 860 -20.10 76.32 62.01
CA SER A 860 -19.33 75.93 60.83
C SER A 860 -19.68 76.70 59.54
N LEU A 861 -20.72 77.53 59.55
CA LEU A 861 -21.19 78.28 58.37
C LEU A 861 -20.11 79.16 57.69
N PRO A 862 -19.23 79.90 58.42
CA PRO A 862 -18.18 80.69 57.80
C PRO A 862 -17.13 79.82 57.07
N GLU A 863 -16.86 78.63 57.59
CA GLU A 863 -15.91 77.67 57.00
C GLU A 863 -16.49 77.05 55.72
N GLU A 864 -17.77 76.71 55.71
CA GLU A 864 -18.45 76.22 54.49
C GLU A 864 -18.56 77.30 53.41
N ALA A 865 -18.69 78.58 53.77
CA ALA A 865 -18.69 79.70 52.83
C ALA A 865 -17.29 79.92 52.19
N ASP A 866 -16.22 79.84 52.97
CA ASP A 866 -14.83 79.90 52.47
C ASP A 866 -14.51 78.72 51.53
N HIS A 867 -14.99 77.51 51.86
CA HIS A 867 -14.87 76.36 50.97
C HIS A 867 -15.64 76.53 49.64
N LEU A 868 -16.81 77.19 49.66
CA LEU A 868 -17.57 77.48 48.44
C LEU A 868 -16.80 78.45 47.54
N GLU A 869 -16.26 79.53 48.09
CA GLU A 869 -15.47 80.53 47.36
C GLU A 869 -14.24 79.89 46.70
N LYS A 870 -13.51 79.04 47.41
CA LYS A 870 -12.37 78.26 46.86
C LYS A 870 -12.78 77.35 45.69
N CYS A 871 -13.96 76.71 45.75
CA CYS A 871 -14.45 75.90 44.63
C CYS A 871 -14.80 76.78 43.40
N GLU A 872 -15.32 77.98 43.60
CA GLU A 872 -15.62 78.91 42.50
C GLU A 872 -14.35 79.43 41.82
N GLU A 873 -13.31 79.75 42.61
CA GLU A 873 -11.98 80.11 42.11
C GLU A 873 -11.32 78.96 41.32
N GLU A 874 -11.41 77.72 41.83
CA GLU A 874 -10.88 76.52 41.16
C GLU A 874 -11.53 76.30 39.79
N ILE A 875 -12.87 76.41 39.70
CA ILE A 875 -13.61 76.26 38.44
C ILE A 875 -13.18 77.33 37.43
N ALA A 876 -13.04 78.59 37.86
CA ALA A 876 -12.60 79.69 37.00
C ALA A 876 -11.19 79.44 36.46
N ALA A 877 -10.26 79.01 37.32
CA ALA A 877 -8.88 78.70 36.93
C ALA A 877 -8.80 77.50 35.95
N LEU A 878 -9.61 76.46 36.16
CA LEU A 878 -9.67 75.30 35.26
C LEU A 878 -10.22 75.66 33.87
N ARG A 879 -11.21 76.57 33.79
CA ARG A 879 -11.76 77.04 32.51
C ARG A 879 -10.73 77.84 31.71
N ILE A 880 -9.99 78.74 32.35
CA ILE A 880 -8.92 79.53 31.69
C ILE A 880 -7.84 78.59 31.13
N LYS A 881 -7.32 77.67 31.94
CA LYS A 881 -6.29 76.71 31.50
C LYS A 881 -6.77 75.81 30.37
N ARG A 882 -8.03 75.37 30.39
CA ARG A 882 -8.63 74.57 29.31
C ARG A 882 -8.58 75.34 27.99
N ASP A 883 -9.00 76.60 28.00
CA ASP A 883 -9.12 77.40 26.78
C ASP A 883 -7.72 77.73 26.21
N GLU A 884 -6.72 77.97 27.06
CA GLU A 884 -5.32 78.12 26.64
C GLU A 884 -4.74 76.85 25.98
N GLU A 885 -4.92 75.68 26.59
CA GLU A 885 -4.40 74.41 26.06
C GLU A 885 -5.14 73.97 24.78
N ILE A 886 -6.44 74.23 24.69
CA ILE A 886 -7.21 74.01 23.45
C ILE A 886 -6.68 74.89 22.33
N SER A 887 -6.43 76.18 22.58
CA SER A 887 -5.93 77.11 21.56
C SER A 887 -4.57 76.67 21.02
N LYS A 888 -3.61 76.31 21.89
CA LYS A 888 -2.28 75.84 21.48
C LYS A 888 -2.36 74.63 20.56
N LYS A 889 -3.21 73.65 20.88
CA LYS A 889 -3.37 72.43 20.08
C LYS A 889 -4.13 72.67 18.77
N GLN A 890 -5.05 73.63 18.74
CA GLN A 890 -5.70 74.05 17.49
C GLN A 890 -4.72 74.73 16.53
N ASP A 891 -3.79 75.54 17.04
CA ASP A 891 -2.73 76.16 16.24
C ASP A 891 -1.77 75.11 15.66
N GLU A 892 -1.41 74.09 16.45
CA GLU A 892 -0.57 72.96 16.01
C GLU A 892 -1.20 72.19 14.85
N ILE A 893 -2.51 71.88 14.92
CA ILE A 893 -3.25 71.22 13.84
C ILE A 893 -3.23 72.05 12.55
N CYS A 894 -3.35 73.38 12.67
CA CYS A 894 -3.33 74.28 11.51
C CYS A 894 -1.96 74.29 10.81
N VAL A 895 -0.87 74.20 11.56
CA VAL A 895 0.51 74.19 11.04
C VAL A 895 0.83 72.93 10.24
N ILE A 896 0.22 71.78 10.58
CA ILE A 896 0.46 70.49 9.88
C ILE A 896 0.03 70.56 8.41
N GLY A 897 -0.98 71.37 8.08
CA GLY A 897 -1.35 71.69 6.68
C GLY A 897 -1.78 70.47 5.85
N TYR A 898 -2.52 69.53 6.45
CA TYR A 898 -3.12 68.39 5.77
C TYR A 898 -4.30 68.83 4.88
N ASP A 899 -4.32 68.33 3.63
CA ASP A 899 -5.37 68.59 2.63
C ASP A 899 -5.92 67.25 2.10
N ALA A 900 -7.16 66.95 2.47
CA ALA A 900 -7.82 65.69 2.13
C ALA A 900 -8.19 65.60 0.65
N GLU A 901 -8.58 66.71 0.01
CA GLU A 901 -8.98 66.72 -1.40
C GLU A 901 -7.78 66.49 -2.31
N ARG A 902 -6.62 67.05 -1.95
CA ARG A 902 -5.38 66.87 -2.70
C ARG A 902 -4.86 65.42 -2.66
N LEU A 903 -4.99 64.74 -1.52
CA LEU A 903 -4.60 63.34 -1.39
C LEU A 903 -5.48 62.41 -2.25
N ASP A 904 -6.79 62.66 -2.31
CA ASP A 904 -7.73 61.89 -3.13
C ASP A 904 -7.43 62.03 -4.64
N LEU A 905 -7.14 63.25 -5.08
CA LEU A 905 -6.76 63.54 -6.46
C LEU A 905 -5.46 62.81 -6.88
N LEU A 906 -4.43 62.86 -6.03
CA LEU A 906 -3.15 62.18 -6.30
C LEU A 906 -3.30 60.65 -6.26
N THR A 907 -4.12 60.12 -5.37
CA THR A 907 -4.41 58.67 -5.28
C THR A 907 -5.13 58.18 -6.54
N THR A 908 -6.08 58.96 -7.06
CA THR A 908 -6.78 58.67 -8.32
C THR A 908 -5.82 58.75 -9.53
N LYS A 909 -4.89 59.70 -9.52
CA LYS A 909 -3.87 59.81 -10.57
C LYS A 909 -2.87 58.65 -10.52
N ALA A 910 -2.47 58.21 -9.33
CA ALA A 910 -1.60 57.05 -9.16
C ALA A 910 -2.25 55.77 -9.70
N SER A 911 -3.52 55.51 -9.35
CA SER A 911 -4.24 54.30 -9.79
C SER A 911 -4.37 54.21 -11.32
N ALA A 912 -4.57 55.35 -12.00
CA ALA A 912 -4.62 55.40 -13.47
C ALA A 912 -3.27 55.09 -14.15
N LEU A 913 -2.14 55.31 -13.45
CA LEU A 913 -0.78 55.10 -13.97
C LEU A 913 -0.21 53.70 -13.65
N VAL A 914 -0.75 52.99 -12.65
CA VAL A 914 -0.33 51.60 -12.27
C VAL A 914 -0.37 50.62 -13.44
N LYS A 915 -1.26 50.82 -14.42
CA LYS A 915 -1.35 49.98 -15.63
C LYS A 915 -0.03 49.87 -16.41
N TYR A 916 0.80 50.91 -16.40
CA TYR A 916 2.08 50.92 -17.09
C TYR A 916 3.15 50.09 -16.35
N GLU A 917 3.06 49.99 -15.02
CA GLU A 917 3.89 49.08 -14.22
C GLU A 917 3.59 47.62 -14.56
N ASN A 918 2.31 47.28 -14.74
CA ASN A 918 1.88 45.93 -15.14
C ASN A 918 2.34 45.59 -16.56
N LEU A 919 2.25 46.54 -17.50
CA LEU A 919 2.76 46.35 -18.87
C LEU A 919 4.27 46.08 -18.91
N LYS A 920 5.06 46.74 -18.04
CA LYS A 920 6.50 46.46 -17.90
C LYS A 920 6.76 45.06 -17.34
N LYS A 921 6.05 44.66 -16.28
CA LYS A 921 6.18 43.33 -15.67
C LYS A 921 5.81 42.20 -16.64
N ASP A 922 4.74 42.38 -17.41
CA ASP A 922 4.33 41.42 -18.45
C ASP A 922 5.37 41.29 -19.57
N ALA A 923 5.99 42.39 -19.98
CA ALA A 923 7.04 42.36 -20.99
C ALA A 923 8.34 41.67 -20.50
N GLU A 924 8.74 41.92 -19.24
CA GLU A 924 9.86 41.23 -18.61
C GLU A 924 9.60 39.72 -18.47
N LYS A 925 8.37 39.33 -18.09
CA LYS A 925 7.94 37.94 -18.02
C LYS A 925 7.98 37.25 -19.39
N LYS A 926 7.46 37.91 -20.44
CA LYS A 926 7.54 37.39 -21.82
C LYS A 926 8.98 37.26 -22.32
N LYS A 927 9.88 38.19 -21.93
CA LYS A 927 11.30 38.15 -22.30
C LYS A 927 12.03 36.96 -21.66
N LEU A 928 11.76 36.68 -20.39
CA LEU A 928 12.29 35.51 -19.70
C LEU A 928 11.78 34.21 -20.32
N GLU A 929 10.49 34.16 -20.67
CA GLU A 929 9.90 32.99 -21.32
C GLU A 929 10.49 32.74 -22.72
N ILE A 930 10.73 33.79 -23.51
CA ILE A 930 11.43 33.68 -24.80
C ILE A 930 12.85 33.12 -24.61
N ALA A 931 13.61 33.60 -23.63
CA ALA A 931 14.97 33.12 -23.36
C ALA A 931 15.01 31.64 -22.94
N ARG A 932 14.02 31.19 -22.16
CA ARG A 932 13.83 29.78 -21.79
C ARG A 932 13.54 28.94 -23.04
N LEU A 933 12.58 29.35 -23.85
CA LEU A 933 12.18 28.67 -25.08
C LEU A 933 13.34 28.57 -26.10
N GLU A 934 14.18 29.60 -26.22
CA GLU A 934 15.39 29.57 -27.05
C GLU A 934 16.43 28.54 -26.55
N THR A 935 16.56 28.41 -25.23
CA THR A 935 17.46 27.43 -24.59
C THR A 935 16.97 26.00 -24.82
N GLU A 936 15.66 25.77 -24.70
CA GLU A 936 15.02 24.48 -24.98
C GLU A 936 15.20 24.10 -26.46
N LYS A 937 14.99 25.04 -27.38
CA LYS A 937 15.20 24.84 -28.81
C LYS A 937 16.64 24.42 -29.14
N ASN A 938 17.64 25.06 -28.52
CA ASN A 938 19.04 24.71 -28.69
C ASN A 938 19.36 23.30 -28.15
N THR A 939 18.72 22.89 -27.07
CA THR A 939 18.90 21.55 -26.48
C THR A 939 18.32 20.48 -27.41
N ASN A 940 17.09 20.68 -27.89
CA ASN A 940 16.46 19.80 -28.88
C ASN A 940 17.30 19.70 -30.18
N SER A 941 17.90 20.81 -30.63
CA SER A 941 18.80 20.80 -31.79
C SER A 941 20.06 19.95 -31.57
N LYS A 942 20.63 19.92 -30.35
CA LYS A 942 21.74 19.02 -30.02
C LYS A 942 21.30 17.55 -30.04
N THR A 943 20.13 17.25 -29.48
CA THR A 943 19.53 15.90 -29.48
C THR A 943 19.31 15.41 -30.91
N ILE A 944 18.77 16.25 -31.80
CA ILE A 944 18.61 15.92 -33.22
C ILE A 944 19.96 15.51 -33.84
N GLY A 945 21.02 16.31 -33.63
CA GLY A 945 22.34 15.99 -34.18
C GLY A 945 22.92 14.66 -33.68
N GLN A 946 22.76 14.35 -32.39
CA GLN A 946 23.22 13.10 -31.80
C GLN A 946 22.49 11.88 -32.38
N TYR A 947 21.16 11.94 -32.48
CA TYR A 947 20.37 10.83 -33.01
C TYR A 947 20.51 10.69 -34.53
N GLU A 948 20.79 11.77 -35.28
CA GLU A 948 21.13 11.70 -36.71
C GLU A 948 22.44 10.95 -36.95
N GLU A 949 23.43 11.08 -36.07
CA GLU A 949 24.69 10.33 -36.12
C GLU A 949 24.47 8.84 -35.82
N ILE A 950 23.72 8.53 -34.75
CA ILE A 950 23.36 7.15 -34.38
C ILE A 950 22.55 6.47 -35.50
N LEU A 951 21.61 7.20 -36.11
CA LEU A 951 20.81 6.71 -37.22
C LEU A 951 21.69 6.30 -38.42
N LEU A 952 22.75 7.07 -38.71
CA LEU A 952 23.67 6.75 -39.80
C LEU A 952 24.45 5.46 -39.53
N GLU A 953 24.91 5.24 -38.28
CA GLU A 953 25.57 4.00 -37.88
C GLU A 953 24.65 2.78 -37.96
N LEU A 954 23.41 2.92 -37.47
CA LEU A 954 22.43 1.83 -37.48
C LEU A 954 22.04 1.44 -38.90
N ASN A 955 21.87 2.40 -39.81
CA ASN A 955 21.60 2.12 -41.23
C ASN A 955 22.74 1.31 -41.88
N ILE A 956 24.00 1.60 -41.55
CA ILE A 956 25.15 0.81 -42.05
C ILE A 956 25.11 -0.62 -41.50
N LYS A 957 24.75 -0.80 -40.22
CA LYS A 957 24.63 -2.14 -39.59
C LYS A 957 23.46 -2.93 -40.17
N ALA A 958 22.31 -2.28 -40.37
CA ALA A 958 21.13 -2.87 -41.00
C ALA A 958 21.45 -3.33 -42.42
N GLN A 959 22.10 -2.50 -43.24
CA GLN A 959 22.48 -2.87 -44.60
C GLN A 959 23.39 -4.11 -44.64
N LYS A 960 24.40 -4.17 -43.76
CA LYS A 960 25.28 -5.35 -43.65
C LYS A 960 24.52 -6.61 -43.25
N ALA A 961 23.53 -6.50 -42.37
CA ALA A 961 22.70 -7.64 -41.97
C ALA A 961 21.78 -8.09 -43.12
N THR A 962 21.21 -7.15 -43.88
CA THR A 962 20.44 -7.44 -45.09
C THR A 962 21.26 -8.20 -46.11
N ASP A 963 22.49 -7.76 -46.40
CA ASP A 963 23.38 -8.42 -47.37
C ASP A 963 23.67 -9.89 -46.99
N ILE A 964 23.81 -10.18 -45.68
CA ILE A 964 24.01 -11.55 -45.16
C ILE A 964 22.75 -12.40 -45.31
N VAL A 965 21.58 -11.84 -44.99
CA VAL A 965 20.27 -12.51 -45.14
C VAL A 965 20.03 -12.88 -46.60
N ASP A 966 20.27 -11.95 -47.53
CA ASP A 966 20.07 -12.20 -48.96
C ASP A 966 21.04 -13.25 -49.49
N MET A 967 22.32 -13.21 -49.08
CA MET A 967 23.33 -14.20 -49.47
C MET A 967 22.97 -15.62 -49.05
N LEU A 968 22.42 -15.81 -47.85
CA LEU A 968 22.17 -17.13 -47.27
C LEU A 968 20.75 -17.68 -47.54
N SER A 969 19.85 -16.86 -48.11
CA SER A 969 18.45 -17.24 -48.34
C SER A 969 18.30 -18.46 -49.26
N ASP A 970 19.15 -18.58 -50.28
CA ASP A 970 19.16 -19.76 -51.17
C ASP A 970 19.59 -21.04 -50.43
N SER A 971 20.49 -20.94 -49.45
CA SER A 971 20.91 -22.08 -48.61
C SER A 971 19.77 -22.55 -47.70
N VAL A 972 18.96 -21.63 -47.14
CA VAL A 972 17.78 -21.97 -46.33
C VAL A 972 16.73 -22.70 -47.16
N ILE A 973 16.44 -22.22 -48.38
CA ILE A 973 15.50 -22.91 -49.30
C ILE A 973 15.99 -24.31 -49.64
N LYS A 974 17.30 -24.49 -49.85
CA LYS A 974 17.90 -25.82 -50.11
C LYS A 974 17.79 -26.73 -48.88
N TYR A 975 17.99 -26.20 -47.68
CA TYR A 975 17.84 -26.93 -46.42
C TYR A 975 16.40 -27.43 -46.24
N ASP A 976 15.40 -26.56 -46.36
CA ASP A 976 13.98 -26.92 -46.17
C ASP A 976 13.52 -27.98 -47.18
N ASN A 977 13.97 -27.86 -48.43
CA ASN A 977 13.70 -28.85 -49.47
C ASN A 977 14.39 -30.20 -49.16
N ALA A 978 15.62 -30.18 -48.64
CA ALA A 978 16.35 -31.39 -48.26
C ALA A 978 15.69 -32.08 -47.05
N VAL A 979 15.25 -31.32 -46.04
CA VAL A 979 14.53 -31.83 -44.86
C VAL A 979 13.20 -32.47 -45.27
N CYS A 980 12.40 -31.79 -46.09
CA CYS A 980 11.12 -32.33 -46.58
C CYS A 980 11.30 -33.65 -47.34
N LYS A 981 12.30 -33.70 -48.23
CA LYS A 981 12.62 -34.92 -49.00
C LYS A 981 13.19 -36.03 -48.13
N ARG A 982 14.08 -35.73 -47.18
CA ARG A 982 14.64 -36.73 -46.26
C ARG A 982 13.52 -37.40 -45.46
N ASN A 983 12.58 -36.61 -44.95
CA ASN A 983 11.48 -37.12 -44.12
C ASN A 983 10.53 -38.04 -44.92
N SER A 984 10.33 -37.78 -46.22
CA SER A 984 9.47 -38.64 -47.05
C SER A 984 10.09 -40.00 -47.39
N VAL A 985 11.42 -40.14 -47.33
CA VAL A 985 12.12 -41.41 -47.58
C VAL A 985 12.61 -42.10 -46.30
N ALA A 986 12.38 -41.52 -45.12
CA ALA A 986 12.93 -42.00 -43.84
C ALA A 986 12.61 -43.46 -43.50
N HIS A 987 11.36 -43.90 -43.72
CA HIS A 987 10.96 -45.30 -43.47
C HIS A 987 11.75 -46.35 -44.28
N PHE A 988 12.33 -46.00 -45.44
CA PHE A 988 13.11 -46.93 -46.25
C PHE A 988 14.48 -47.25 -45.61
N ALA A 989 15.02 -46.34 -44.81
CA ALA A 989 16.28 -46.58 -44.08
C ALA A 989 16.16 -47.64 -42.99
N ASP A 990 14.97 -47.77 -42.38
CA ASP A 990 14.70 -48.85 -41.42
C ASP A 990 14.36 -50.17 -42.13
N GLN A 991 13.67 -50.13 -43.27
CA GLN A 991 13.43 -51.31 -44.10
C GLN A 991 14.72 -51.91 -44.67
N GLU A 992 15.74 -51.11 -45.00
CA GLU A 992 17.03 -51.60 -45.50
C GLU A 992 17.76 -52.50 -44.47
N LYS A 993 17.63 -52.21 -43.17
CA LYS A 993 18.28 -52.98 -42.09
C LYS A 993 17.76 -54.41 -41.97
N GLU A 994 16.52 -54.66 -42.40
CA GLU A 994 15.88 -55.97 -42.36
C GLU A 994 16.21 -56.83 -43.60
N LEU A 995 16.66 -56.22 -44.71
CA LEU A 995 16.95 -56.93 -45.98
C LEU A 995 18.02 -58.05 -45.86
N PRO A 996 19.16 -57.87 -45.14
CA PRO A 996 20.16 -58.93 -44.98
C PRO A 996 19.59 -60.18 -44.31
N VAL A 997 18.64 -60.02 -43.38
CA VAL A 997 17.97 -61.12 -42.68
C VAL A 997 17.12 -61.93 -43.67
N TYR A 998 16.42 -61.28 -44.59
CA TYR A 998 15.66 -61.97 -45.63
C TYR A 998 16.55 -62.65 -46.68
N GLU A 999 17.69 -62.04 -47.05
CA GLU A 999 18.67 -62.64 -47.98
C GLU A 999 19.35 -63.89 -47.40
N GLU A 1000 19.79 -63.85 -46.14
CA GLU A 1000 20.41 -64.98 -45.46
C GLU A 1000 19.41 -66.12 -45.23
N ARG A 1001 18.18 -65.78 -44.85
CA ARG A 1001 17.09 -66.75 -44.66
C ARG A 1001 16.69 -67.43 -45.95
N LYS A 1002 16.67 -66.72 -47.08
CA LYS A 1002 16.45 -67.30 -48.42
C LYS A 1002 17.55 -68.31 -48.77
N GLN A 1003 18.82 -67.94 -48.61
CA GLN A 1003 19.95 -68.84 -48.92
C GLN A 1003 19.90 -70.14 -48.09
N HIS A 1004 19.59 -70.03 -46.80
CA HIS A 1004 19.47 -71.19 -45.93
C HIS A 1004 18.30 -72.10 -46.32
N ILE A 1005 17.16 -71.51 -46.72
CA ILE A 1005 15.97 -72.27 -47.14
C ILE A 1005 16.19 -72.95 -48.49
N ASP A 1006 16.78 -72.27 -49.48
CA ASP A 1006 17.09 -72.84 -50.80
C ASP A 1006 18.01 -74.07 -50.68
N LYS A 1007 19.04 -73.98 -49.83
CA LYS A 1007 19.94 -75.11 -49.55
C LYS A 1007 19.17 -76.29 -48.94
N ARG A 1008 18.32 -76.02 -47.94
CA ARG A 1008 17.53 -77.06 -47.27
C ARG A 1008 16.48 -77.69 -48.20
N LEU A 1009 15.83 -76.91 -49.07
CA LEU A 1009 14.91 -77.43 -50.07
C LEU A 1009 15.62 -78.39 -51.04
N THR A 1010 16.84 -78.05 -51.47
CA THR A 1010 17.64 -78.92 -52.34
C THR A 1010 17.96 -80.25 -51.68
N GLU A 1011 18.34 -80.24 -50.40
CA GLU A 1011 18.57 -81.44 -49.60
C GLU A 1011 17.30 -82.28 -49.45
N LEU A 1012 16.17 -81.64 -49.11
CA LEU A 1012 14.88 -82.30 -48.94
C LEU A 1012 14.36 -82.93 -50.24
N TYR A 1013 14.55 -82.28 -51.40
CA TYR A 1013 14.21 -82.87 -52.70
C TYR A 1013 15.07 -84.11 -53.03
N GLN A 1014 16.35 -84.11 -52.65
CA GLN A 1014 17.21 -85.28 -52.78
C GLN A 1014 16.81 -86.41 -51.83
N GLU A 1015 16.45 -86.09 -50.59
CA GLU A 1015 15.92 -87.05 -49.60
C GLU A 1015 14.60 -87.67 -50.11
N ARG A 1016 13.69 -86.85 -50.64
CA ARG A 1016 12.44 -87.31 -51.26
C ARG A 1016 12.69 -88.26 -52.44
N SER A 1017 13.59 -87.90 -53.35
CA SER A 1017 13.92 -88.75 -54.49
C SER A 1017 14.51 -90.11 -54.08
N LYS A 1018 15.22 -90.20 -52.94
CA LYS A 1018 15.73 -91.46 -52.41
C LYS A 1018 14.62 -92.33 -51.84
N GLU A 1019 13.70 -91.75 -51.08
CA GLU A 1019 12.54 -92.49 -50.55
C GLU A 1019 11.55 -92.88 -51.65
N ASP A 1020 11.44 -92.09 -52.72
CA ASP A 1020 10.67 -92.46 -53.92
C ASP A 1020 11.23 -93.73 -54.61
N ALA A 1021 12.55 -93.87 -54.68
CA ALA A 1021 13.19 -95.08 -55.19
C ALA A 1021 13.03 -96.28 -54.23
N ASN A 1022 13.01 -96.02 -52.92
CA ASN A 1022 12.84 -97.02 -51.86
C ASN A 1022 11.42 -97.63 -51.85
N GLU A 1023 10.40 -96.79 -52.05
CA GLU A 1023 8.99 -97.20 -52.17
C GLU A 1023 8.79 -98.25 -53.27
N LEU A 1024 9.43 -98.08 -54.43
CA LEU A 1024 9.31 -99.02 -55.56
C LEU A 1024 9.88 -100.40 -55.23
N VAL A 1025 10.93 -100.47 -54.39
CA VAL A 1025 11.54 -101.72 -53.95
C VAL A 1025 10.65 -102.41 -52.90
N LEU A 1026 10.17 -101.66 -51.91
CA LEU A 1026 9.30 -102.18 -50.84
C LEU A 1026 7.94 -102.67 -51.38
N TYR A 1027 7.38 -101.98 -52.38
CA TYR A 1027 6.12 -102.37 -53.04
C TYR A 1027 6.23 -103.74 -53.73
N ASN A 1028 7.36 -104.05 -54.37
CA ASN A 1028 7.58 -105.35 -55.00
C ASN A 1028 7.72 -106.49 -53.97
N ASN A 1029 8.35 -106.21 -52.82
CA ASN A 1029 8.48 -107.18 -51.72
C ASN A 1029 7.13 -107.52 -51.06
N LEU A 1030 6.26 -106.52 -50.87
CA LEU A 1030 4.90 -106.72 -50.34
C LEU A 1030 4.06 -107.61 -51.27
N ARG A 1031 4.16 -107.39 -52.59
CA ARG A 1031 3.42 -108.15 -53.60
C ARG A 1031 3.81 -109.63 -53.68
N GLU A 1032 5.07 -109.97 -53.43
CA GLU A 1032 5.50 -111.38 -53.33
C GLU A 1032 4.96 -112.08 -52.07
N ALA A 1033 4.84 -111.36 -50.95
CA ALA A 1033 4.30 -111.89 -49.71
C ALA A 1033 2.77 -112.12 -49.80
N GLU A 1034 2.04 -111.21 -50.46
CA GLU A 1034 0.58 -111.31 -50.66
C GLU A 1034 0.15 -112.55 -51.46
N ILE A 1035 0.92 -112.94 -52.49
CA ILE A 1035 0.63 -114.12 -53.32
C ILE A 1035 0.68 -115.43 -52.50
N LYS A 1036 1.62 -115.54 -51.54
CA LYS A 1036 1.71 -116.71 -50.62
C LYS A 1036 0.56 -116.77 -49.62
N LEU A 1037 0.04 -115.61 -49.21
CA LEU A 1037 -1.07 -115.50 -48.28
C LEU A 1037 -2.39 -116.00 -48.90
N GLU A 1038 -2.55 -115.78 -50.21
CA GLU A 1038 -3.77 -116.07 -50.95
C GLU A 1038 -3.99 -117.58 -51.19
N GLU A 1039 -2.92 -118.39 -51.20
CA GLU A 1039 -3.00 -119.86 -51.26
C GLU A 1039 -3.47 -120.50 -49.94
N LEU A 1040 -3.18 -119.89 -48.79
CA LEU A 1040 -3.50 -120.43 -47.46
C LEU A 1040 -4.92 -120.11 -46.98
N ARG A 1041 -5.61 -119.17 -47.65
CA ARG A 1041 -6.98 -118.71 -47.29
C ARG A 1041 -8.12 -119.56 -47.87
N LYS A 1042 -7.83 -120.62 -48.64
CA LYS A 1042 -8.84 -121.47 -49.29
C LYS A 1042 -9.50 -122.51 -48.38
N ASP A 1043 -8.97 -122.77 -47.20
CA ASP A 1043 -9.53 -123.70 -46.24
C ASP A 1043 -10.06 -122.95 -45.01
N ILE A 1044 -11.35 -123.14 -44.73
CA ILE A 1044 -12.09 -122.95 -43.45
C ILE A 1044 -13.29 -122.02 -43.62
N GLU A 1045 -14.39 -122.63 -44.07
CA GLU A 1045 -15.78 -122.25 -43.75
C GLU A 1045 -16.12 -122.66 -42.30
N GLY A 1046 -16.84 -121.83 -41.55
CA GLY A 1046 -17.45 -122.26 -40.28
C GLY A 1046 -17.68 -121.17 -39.24
N SER A 1047 -18.68 -120.34 -39.53
CA SER A 1047 -19.40 -119.37 -38.69
C SER A 1047 -19.76 -119.86 -37.27
N GLU A 1048 -19.89 -118.90 -36.32
CA GLU A 1048 -21.18 -118.54 -35.66
C GLU A 1048 -21.03 -117.91 -34.25
N ALA A 1049 -19.80 -117.66 -33.76
CA ALA A 1049 -19.56 -117.04 -32.44
C ALA A 1049 -18.89 -115.64 -32.46
N LEU A 1050 -18.47 -115.12 -33.63
CA LEU A 1050 -17.70 -113.86 -33.75
C LEU A 1050 -18.60 -112.60 -33.89
N GLU A 1051 -19.76 -112.73 -34.55
CA GLU A 1051 -20.63 -111.58 -34.89
C GLU A 1051 -21.29 -110.92 -33.66
N GLU A 1052 -21.51 -111.65 -32.57
CA GLU A 1052 -22.13 -111.11 -31.35
C GLU A 1052 -21.16 -110.24 -30.54
N VAL A 1053 -19.85 -110.55 -30.59
CA VAL A 1053 -18.79 -109.78 -29.92
C VAL A 1053 -18.51 -108.46 -30.65
N GLU A 1054 -18.53 -108.46 -31.99
CA GLU A 1054 -18.30 -107.26 -32.80
C GLU A 1054 -19.40 -106.19 -32.65
N ARG A 1055 -20.66 -106.61 -32.44
CA ARG A 1055 -21.79 -105.69 -32.32
C ARG A 1055 -21.74 -104.84 -31.05
N ARG A 1056 -21.26 -105.40 -29.93
CA ARG A 1056 -21.10 -104.68 -28.64
C ARG A 1056 -19.93 -103.70 -28.66
N LEU A 1057 -18.85 -104.04 -29.36
CA LEU A 1057 -17.62 -103.24 -29.45
C LEU A 1057 -17.85 -101.94 -30.25
N LYS A 1058 -18.78 -101.94 -31.21
CA LYS A 1058 -19.16 -100.75 -32.00
C LYS A 1058 -19.90 -99.68 -31.17
N PHE A 1059 -20.85 -100.08 -30.32
CA PHE A 1059 -21.67 -99.16 -29.52
C PHE A 1059 -20.85 -98.39 -28.47
N ALA A 1060 -19.88 -99.04 -27.83
CA ALA A 1060 -19.00 -98.41 -26.85
C ALA A 1060 -18.09 -97.33 -27.48
N LYS A 1061 -17.60 -97.54 -28.71
CA LYS A 1061 -16.74 -96.58 -29.44
C LYS A 1061 -17.47 -95.29 -29.85
N GLU A 1062 -18.72 -95.39 -30.31
CA GLU A 1062 -19.53 -94.21 -30.69
C GLU A 1062 -19.88 -93.29 -29.49
N THR A 1063 -19.94 -93.86 -28.29
CA THR A 1063 -20.25 -93.13 -27.05
C THR A 1063 -19.03 -92.37 -26.52
N LEU A 1064 -17.83 -92.95 -26.68
CA LEU A 1064 -16.55 -92.33 -26.33
C LEU A 1064 -16.26 -91.07 -27.14
N GLU A 1065 -16.57 -91.08 -28.44
CA GLU A 1065 -16.34 -89.95 -29.36
C GLU A 1065 -17.15 -88.70 -28.95
N LYS A 1066 -18.43 -88.89 -28.55
CA LYS A 1066 -19.29 -87.80 -28.06
C LYS A 1066 -18.77 -87.19 -26.76
N ALA A 1067 -18.27 -88.02 -25.84
CA ALA A 1067 -17.71 -87.56 -24.57
C ALA A 1067 -16.40 -86.76 -24.78
N GLN A 1068 -15.56 -87.13 -25.75
CA GLN A 1068 -14.35 -86.37 -26.09
C GLN A 1068 -14.65 -84.98 -26.71
N ILE A 1069 -15.67 -84.88 -27.56
CA ILE A 1069 -16.12 -83.58 -28.09
C ILE A 1069 -16.60 -82.67 -26.95
N GLN A 1070 -17.36 -83.24 -26.00
CA GLN A 1070 -17.86 -82.50 -24.84
C GLN A 1070 -16.72 -82.03 -23.91
N LYS A 1071 -15.66 -82.84 -23.74
CA LYS A 1071 -14.43 -82.43 -23.05
C LYS A 1071 -13.78 -81.20 -23.70
N GLY A 1072 -13.63 -81.18 -25.02
CA GLY A 1072 -13.05 -80.03 -25.74
C GLY A 1072 -13.84 -78.72 -25.52
N VAL A 1073 -15.18 -78.78 -25.54
CA VAL A 1073 -16.05 -77.62 -25.29
C VAL A 1073 -15.93 -77.13 -23.84
N LEU A 1074 -15.82 -78.05 -22.88
CA LEU A 1074 -15.68 -77.72 -21.47
C LEU A 1074 -14.30 -77.14 -21.13
N THR A 1075 -13.22 -77.66 -21.73
CA THR A 1075 -11.86 -77.09 -21.60
C THR A 1075 -11.83 -75.63 -22.06
N GLN A 1076 -12.41 -75.31 -23.23
CA GLN A 1076 -12.49 -73.93 -23.72
C GLN A 1076 -13.27 -73.02 -22.76
N ARG A 1077 -14.37 -73.52 -22.15
CA ARG A 1077 -15.15 -72.76 -21.16
C ARG A 1077 -14.36 -72.48 -19.87
N VAL A 1078 -13.48 -73.38 -19.44
CA VAL A 1078 -12.59 -73.17 -18.29
C VAL A 1078 -11.55 -72.09 -18.61
N GLU A 1079 -10.89 -72.18 -19.76
CA GLU A 1079 -9.91 -71.18 -20.21
C GLU A 1079 -10.52 -69.77 -20.32
N ASP A 1080 -11.73 -69.65 -20.88
CA ASP A 1080 -12.46 -68.38 -20.95
C ASP A 1080 -12.74 -67.79 -19.55
N VAL A 1081 -13.09 -68.63 -18.56
CA VAL A 1081 -13.36 -68.20 -17.18
C VAL A 1081 -12.07 -67.78 -16.46
N GLU A 1082 -10.96 -68.49 -16.65
CA GLU A 1082 -9.65 -68.14 -16.09
C GLU A 1082 -9.10 -66.83 -16.66
N ALA A 1083 -9.25 -66.62 -17.96
CA ALA A 1083 -8.90 -65.36 -18.62
C ALA A 1083 -9.70 -64.19 -18.03
N MET A 1084 -11.03 -64.34 -17.87
CA MET A 1084 -11.87 -63.29 -17.27
C MET A 1084 -11.57 -63.05 -15.79
N ARG A 1085 -11.24 -64.08 -15.00
CA ARG A 1085 -10.80 -63.92 -13.61
C ARG A 1085 -9.50 -63.10 -13.53
N SER A 1086 -8.56 -63.34 -14.44
CA SER A 1086 -7.32 -62.58 -14.54
C SER A 1086 -7.55 -61.11 -14.92
N GLU A 1087 -8.47 -60.85 -15.85
CA GLU A 1087 -8.88 -59.48 -16.21
C GLU A 1087 -9.60 -58.76 -15.05
N ILE A 1088 -10.48 -59.45 -14.31
CA ILE A 1088 -11.11 -58.90 -13.10
C ILE A 1088 -10.06 -58.55 -12.04
N ALA A 1089 -9.01 -59.36 -11.86
CA ALA A 1089 -7.93 -59.05 -10.94
C ALA A 1089 -7.16 -57.77 -11.34
N LEU A 1090 -6.93 -57.56 -12.64
CA LEU A 1090 -6.36 -56.32 -13.20
C LEU A 1090 -7.29 -55.12 -12.99
N LEU A 1091 -8.59 -55.26 -13.26
CA LEU A 1091 -9.59 -54.21 -13.06
C LEU A 1091 -9.71 -53.83 -11.58
N ASN A 1092 -9.68 -54.80 -10.66
CA ASN A 1092 -9.71 -54.55 -9.21
C ASN A 1092 -8.48 -53.78 -8.71
N LYS A 1093 -7.27 -54.08 -9.25
CA LYS A 1093 -6.08 -53.25 -9.00
C LYS A 1093 -6.31 -51.81 -9.50
N GLY A 1094 -6.90 -51.65 -10.69
CA GLY A 1094 -7.24 -50.34 -11.25
C GLY A 1094 -8.32 -49.58 -10.46
N ILE A 1095 -9.27 -50.27 -9.82
CA ILE A 1095 -10.29 -49.70 -8.93
C ILE A 1095 -9.64 -49.17 -7.65
N ALA A 1096 -8.70 -49.92 -7.05
CA ALA A 1096 -7.99 -49.49 -5.85
C ALA A 1096 -7.20 -48.18 -6.10
N VAL A 1097 -6.50 -48.09 -7.22
CA VAL A 1097 -5.75 -46.88 -7.62
C VAL A 1097 -6.68 -45.69 -7.88
N ALA A 1098 -7.79 -45.90 -8.59
CA ALA A 1098 -8.76 -44.82 -8.87
C ALA A 1098 -9.50 -44.36 -7.60
N ALA A 1099 -9.78 -45.28 -6.66
CA ALA A 1099 -10.38 -44.96 -5.37
C ALA A 1099 -9.44 -44.09 -4.52
N GLU A 1100 -8.16 -44.49 -4.41
CA GLU A 1100 -7.16 -43.72 -3.67
C GLU A 1100 -6.98 -42.30 -4.25
N LYS A 1101 -6.95 -42.15 -5.59
CA LYS A 1101 -6.92 -40.83 -6.25
C LYS A 1101 -8.18 -40.02 -5.98
N ALA A 1102 -9.35 -40.64 -6.00
CA ALA A 1102 -10.60 -39.96 -5.68
C ALA A 1102 -10.62 -39.46 -4.22
N ASP A 1103 -10.12 -40.25 -3.28
CA ASP A 1103 -9.97 -39.85 -1.87
C ASP A 1103 -9.01 -38.65 -1.72
N CYS A 1104 -7.89 -38.65 -2.45
CA CYS A 1104 -6.95 -37.52 -2.46
C CYS A 1104 -7.58 -36.24 -3.04
N TYR A 1105 -8.32 -36.32 -4.16
CA TYR A 1105 -9.01 -35.14 -4.72
C TYR A 1105 -10.18 -34.65 -3.86
N GLU A 1106 -10.83 -35.52 -3.09
CA GLU A 1106 -11.81 -35.09 -2.08
C GLU A 1106 -11.11 -34.33 -0.95
N ALA A 1107 -9.95 -34.82 -0.48
CA ALA A 1107 -9.13 -34.12 0.49
C ALA A 1107 -8.66 -32.74 -0.02
N LEU A 1108 -8.24 -32.64 -1.29
CA LEU A 1108 -7.87 -31.37 -1.92
C LEU A 1108 -9.05 -30.40 -2.05
N LYS A 1109 -10.20 -30.89 -2.49
CA LYS A 1109 -11.43 -30.10 -2.54
C LYS A 1109 -11.78 -29.56 -1.14
N GLN A 1110 -11.67 -30.39 -0.10
CA GLN A 1110 -11.91 -29.94 1.26
C GLN A 1110 -10.84 -28.94 1.73
N ALA A 1111 -9.57 -29.20 1.45
CA ALA A 1111 -8.46 -28.33 1.84
C ALA A 1111 -8.53 -26.96 1.17
N PHE A 1112 -8.94 -26.85 -0.10
CA PHE A 1112 -9.06 -25.57 -0.80
C PHE A 1112 -10.40 -24.85 -0.60
N SER A 1113 -11.38 -25.50 0.04
CA SER A 1113 -12.65 -24.86 0.39
C SER A 1113 -12.48 -23.73 1.41
N GLN A 1114 -13.48 -22.84 1.54
CA GLN A 1114 -13.44 -21.73 2.50
C GLN A 1114 -13.18 -22.17 3.94
N ASP A 1115 -13.59 -23.39 4.34
CA ASP A 1115 -13.37 -23.93 5.69
C ASP A 1115 -12.05 -24.71 5.85
N GLY A 1116 -11.25 -24.79 4.78
CA GLY A 1116 -9.95 -25.47 4.75
C GLY A 1116 -8.78 -24.52 5.03
N VAL A 1117 -7.83 -24.49 4.11
CA VAL A 1117 -6.64 -23.63 4.11
C VAL A 1117 -7.00 -22.13 4.25
N PRO A 1118 -7.97 -21.55 3.50
CA PRO A 1118 -8.38 -20.17 3.68
C PRO A 1118 -8.81 -19.82 5.13
N HIS A 1119 -9.60 -20.67 5.77
CA HIS A 1119 -9.99 -20.47 7.16
C HIS A 1119 -8.79 -20.50 8.11
N GLN A 1120 -7.81 -21.36 7.86
CA GLN A 1120 -6.59 -21.45 8.67
C GLN A 1120 -5.73 -20.19 8.52
N ILE A 1121 -5.57 -19.68 7.30
CA ILE A 1121 -4.86 -18.42 7.04
C ILE A 1121 -5.55 -17.26 7.76
N ILE A 1122 -6.87 -17.13 7.61
CA ILE A 1122 -7.65 -16.08 8.30
C ILE A 1122 -7.52 -16.20 9.81
N ARG A 1123 -7.57 -17.42 10.35
CA ARG A 1123 -7.41 -17.66 11.78
C ARG A 1123 -6.05 -17.20 12.31
N ASN A 1124 -5.00 -17.39 11.53
CA ASN A 1124 -3.65 -16.97 11.89
C ASN A 1124 -3.48 -15.45 11.80
N ILE A 1125 -4.18 -14.80 10.86
CA ILE A 1125 -4.08 -13.35 10.67
C ILE A 1125 -4.98 -12.52 11.59
N ILE A 1126 -6.07 -13.09 12.10
CA ILE A 1126 -7.01 -12.40 13.01
C ILE A 1126 -6.33 -11.77 14.23
N PRO A 1127 -5.42 -12.45 14.95
CA PRO A 1127 -4.66 -11.84 16.04
C PRO A 1127 -3.92 -10.57 15.60
N HIS A 1128 -3.27 -10.58 14.43
CA HIS A 1128 -2.58 -9.42 13.89
C HIS A 1128 -3.53 -8.28 13.53
N ILE A 1129 -4.66 -8.55 12.88
CA ILE A 1129 -5.70 -7.53 12.62
C ILE A 1129 -6.16 -6.92 13.95
N THR A 1130 -6.39 -7.77 14.96
CA THR A 1130 -6.87 -7.37 16.28
C THR A 1130 -5.85 -6.49 17.00
N ASP A 1131 -4.57 -6.88 17.01
CA ASP A 1131 -3.50 -6.13 17.64
C ASP A 1131 -3.25 -4.79 16.93
N THR A 1132 -3.20 -4.76 15.60
CA THR A 1132 -3.04 -3.53 14.82
C THR A 1132 -4.23 -2.58 15.05
N ALA A 1133 -5.46 -3.10 15.00
CA ALA A 1133 -6.66 -2.31 15.29
C ALA A 1133 -6.66 -1.78 16.73
N ASN A 1134 -6.22 -2.58 17.71
CA ASN A 1134 -6.14 -2.14 19.11
C ASN A 1134 -5.02 -1.15 19.37
N ASN A 1135 -3.89 -1.23 18.67
CA ASN A 1135 -2.84 -0.24 18.78
C ASN A 1135 -3.33 1.12 18.27
N ILE A 1136 -4.02 1.15 17.12
CA ILE A 1136 -4.64 2.36 16.56
C ILE A 1136 -5.77 2.87 17.46
N LEU A 1137 -6.65 1.98 17.93
CA LEU A 1137 -7.75 2.36 18.81
C LEU A 1137 -7.25 2.84 20.18
N GLY A 1138 -6.17 2.27 20.68
CA GLY A 1138 -5.51 2.64 21.93
C GLY A 1138 -4.98 4.06 21.88
N SER A 1139 -4.31 4.46 20.79
CA SER A 1139 -3.86 5.85 20.60
C SER A 1139 -5.02 6.85 20.52
N MET A 1140 -6.17 6.43 19.96
CA MET A 1140 -7.37 7.28 19.85
C MET A 1140 -8.17 7.41 21.16
N THR A 1141 -8.08 6.42 22.05
CA THR A 1141 -8.97 6.31 23.23
C THR A 1141 -8.21 6.38 24.55
N GLY A 1142 -6.89 6.59 24.51
CA GLY A 1142 -6.03 6.50 25.69
C GLY A 1142 -6.08 5.11 26.34
N GLY A 1143 -6.28 4.06 25.55
CA GLY A 1143 -6.36 2.66 26.00
C GLY A 1143 -7.67 2.26 26.71
N THR A 1144 -8.71 3.09 26.68
CA THR A 1144 -10.00 2.81 27.36
C THR A 1144 -10.91 1.86 26.57
N MET A 1145 -10.63 1.66 25.27
CA MET A 1145 -11.38 0.76 24.39
C MET A 1145 -10.47 -0.25 23.69
N GLY A 1146 -11.04 -1.40 23.36
CA GLY A 1146 -10.44 -2.44 22.53
C GLY A 1146 -11.48 -3.09 21.63
N VAL A 1147 -11.00 -3.75 20.59
CA VAL A 1147 -11.73 -4.57 19.63
C VAL A 1147 -11.21 -6.00 19.76
N GLU A 1148 -12.12 -6.96 19.64
CA GLU A 1148 -11.78 -8.37 19.59
C GLU A 1148 -12.53 -9.04 18.44
N PHE A 1149 -11.80 -9.70 17.56
CA PHE A 1149 -12.36 -10.50 16.48
C PHE A 1149 -12.57 -11.93 16.97
N VAL A 1150 -13.83 -12.37 17.01
CA VAL A 1150 -14.21 -13.67 17.54
C VAL A 1150 -14.70 -14.56 16.40
N MET A 1151 -13.99 -15.66 16.16
CA MET A 1151 -14.46 -16.70 15.24
C MET A 1151 -15.44 -17.62 15.97
N GLU A 1152 -16.65 -17.73 15.45
CA GLU A 1152 -17.66 -18.67 15.94
C GLU A 1152 -17.64 -19.97 15.13
N ARG A 1153 -18.00 -21.09 15.77
CA ARG A 1153 -18.10 -22.39 15.09
C ARG A 1153 -19.27 -22.41 14.12
N THR A 1154 -19.00 -22.99 12.95
CA THR A 1154 -19.90 -23.34 11.85
C THR A 1154 -21.38 -23.41 12.21
N VAL A 1155 -22.16 -22.48 11.68
CA VAL A 1155 -23.62 -22.55 11.74
C VAL A 1155 -24.10 -23.54 10.68
N LYS A 1156 -24.82 -24.60 11.08
CA LYS A 1156 -25.40 -25.58 10.16
C LYS A 1156 -26.50 -24.93 9.30
N GLY A 1157 -26.18 -24.59 8.06
CA GLY A 1157 -27.11 -24.05 7.08
C GLY A 1157 -27.56 -25.06 6.03
N LYS A 1158 -28.60 -24.72 5.26
CA LYS A 1158 -29.05 -25.50 4.08
C LYS A 1158 -27.99 -25.60 2.97
N ASP A 1159 -27.01 -24.69 2.97
CA ASP A 1159 -25.96 -24.53 1.95
C ASP A 1159 -24.56 -24.93 2.44
N GLY A 1160 -24.47 -25.72 3.53
CA GLY A 1160 -23.22 -26.16 4.13
C GLY A 1160 -22.89 -25.48 5.46
N ASP A 1161 -21.90 -26.03 6.15
CA ASP A 1161 -21.28 -25.44 7.34
C ASP A 1161 -20.51 -24.18 6.88
N ARG A 1162 -20.62 -23.04 7.59
CA ARG A 1162 -19.89 -21.81 7.26
C ARG A 1162 -19.27 -21.19 8.50
N ALA A 1163 -17.96 -20.93 8.48
CA ALA A 1163 -17.29 -20.16 9.52
C ALA A 1163 -17.81 -18.70 9.57
N THR A 1164 -17.99 -18.17 10.79
CA THR A 1164 -18.51 -16.82 11.02
C THR A 1164 -17.54 -15.99 11.86
N LEU A 1165 -17.44 -14.70 11.53
CA LEU A 1165 -16.58 -13.73 12.22
C LEU A 1165 -17.42 -12.66 12.90
N ASP A 1166 -17.33 -12.59 14.23
CA ASP A 1166 -17.93 -11.50 15.01
C ASP A 1166 -16.87 -10.50 15.47
N VAL A 1167 -17.33 -9.28 15.76
CA VAL A 1167 -16.47 -8.20 16.25
C VAL A 1167 -17.08 -7.65 17.53
N LEU A 1168 -16.37 -7.85 18.63
CA LEU A 1168 -16.73 -7.38 19.96
C LEU A 1168 -15.94 -6.12 20.31
N ILE A 1169 -16.60 -5.19 21.01
CA ILE A 1169 -15.94 -3.99 21.52
C ILE A 1169 -15.84 -4.12 23.05
N ASN A 1170 -14.59 -4.16 23.51
CA ASN A 1170 -14.19 -4.15 24.92
C ASN A 1170 -14.03 -2.70 25.38
N GLU A 1171 -14.54 -2.38 26.55
CA GLU A 1171 -14.48 -1.02 27.08
C GLU A 1171 -14.31 -1.06 28.60
N TYR A 1172 -13.42 -0.21 29.11
CA TYR A 1172 -13.08 -0.21 30.53
C TYR A 1172 -14.31 0.04 31.41
N GLY A 1173 -14.57 -0.88 32.35
CA GLY A 1173 -15.68 -0.78 33.30
C GLY A 1173 -17.07 -1.12 32.75
N LYS A 1174 -17.21 -1.52 31.49
CA LYS A 1174 -18.48 -1.94 30.87
C LYS A 1174 -18.43 -3.39 30.39
N THR A 1175 -19.60 -3.99 30.14
CA THR A 1175 -19.68 -5.32 29.51
C THR A 1175 -19.24 -5.24 28.04
N THR A 1176 -18.46 -6.24 27.62
CA THR A 1176 -18.17 -6.50 26.20
C THR A 1176 -19.47 -6.68 25.43
N LEU A 1177 -19.65 -5.90 24.38
CA LEU A 1177 -20.85 -5.96 23.54
C LEU A 1177 -20.46 -6.09 22.06
N PRO A 1178 -21.30 -6.73 21.23
CA PRO A 1178 -21.13 -6.71 19.79
C PRO A 1178 -21.12 -5.29 19.23
N TYR A 1179 -20.35 -5.05 18.17
CA TYR A 1179 -20.28 -3.76 17.48
C TYR A 1179 -21.63 -3.07 17.31
N ALA A 1180 -22.65 -3.82 16.86
CA ALA A 1180 -23.99 -3.30 16.60
C ALA A 1180 -24.69 -2.68 17.83
N SER A 1181 -24.31 -3.08 19.05
CA SER A 1181 -24.94 -2.70 20.30
C SER A 1181 -24.28 -1.50 21.01
N LYS A 1182 -23.20 -0.93 20.45
CA LYS A 1182 -22.45 0.21 21.02
C LYS A 1182 -22.97 1.58 20.59
N SER A 1183 -22.55 2.64 21.29
CA SER A 1183 -22.94 4.02 21.00
C SER A 1183 -22.36 4.52 19.66
N GLY A 1184 -22.89 5.62 19.12
CA GLY A 1184 -22.48 6.15 17.82
C GLY A 1184 -20.98 6.48 17.75
N GLY A 1185 -20.46 7.20 18.74
CA GLY A 1185 -19.03 7.56 18.79
C GLY A 1185 -18.09 6.37 19.00
N GLU A 1186 -18.49 5.38 19.82
CA GLU A 1186 -17.71 4.15 20.04
C GLU A 1186 -17.57 3.31 18.76
N LYS A 1187 -18.66 3.19 17.99
CA LYS A 1187 -18.68 2.50 16.69
C LYS A 1187 -17.71 3.15 15.70
N VAL A 1188 -17.61 4.48 15.73
CA VAL A 1188 -16.76 5.24 14.80
C VAL A 1188 -15.30 5.00 15.09
N LYS A 1189 -14.89 5.12 16.35
CA LYS A 1189 -13.51 4.86 16.76
C LYS A 1189 -13.09 3.42 16.44
N ALA A 1190 -13.94 2.44 16.75
CA ALA A 1190 -13.69 1.03 16.43
C ALA A 1190 -13.64 0.77 14.91
N SER A 1191 -14.56 1.36 14.13
CA SER A 1191 -14.59 1.19 12.67
C SER A 1191 -13.40 1.80 11.97
N LEU A 1192 -12.98 3.00 12.37
CA LEU A 1192 -11.79 3.65 11.82
C LEU A 1192 -10.55 2.80 12.09
N ALA A 1193 -10.35 2.36 13.34
CA ALA A 1193 -9.21 1.53 13.73
C ALA A 1193 -9.16 0.19 12.95
N ILE A 1194 -10.31 -0.45 12.73
CA ILE A 1194 -10.41 -1.69 11.97
C ILE A 1194 -10.15 -1.47 10.47
N ILE A 1195 -10.73 -0.42 9.86
CA ILE A 1195 -10.51 -0.10 8.44
C ILE A 1195 -9.03 0.12 8.16
N LEU A 1196 -8.34 0.84 9.05
CA LEU A 1196 -6.92 1.12 8.92
C LEU A 1196 -6.07 -0.14 9.09
N ALA A 1197 -6.38 -0.98 10.08
CA ALA A 1197 -5.72 -2.26 10.26
C ALA A 1197 -5.89 -3.18 9.03
N LEU A 1198 -7.09 -3.20 8.44
CA LEU A 1198 -7.36 -3.94 7.20
C LEU A 1198 -6.62 -3.35 5.99
N SER A 1199 -6.50 -2.02 5.91
CA SER A 1199 -5.74 -1.33 4.86
C SER A 1199 -4.24 -1.64 4.94
N GLU A 1200 -3.68 -1.65 6.15
CA GLU A 1200 -2.27 -2.00 6.42
C GLU A 1200 -1.97 -3.47 6.05
N ILE A 1201 -2.90 -4.38 6.37
CA ILE A 1201 -2.77 -5.80 6.00
C ILE A 1201 -2.91 -6.00 4.50
N LYS A 1202 -3.85 -5.30 3.84
CA LYS A 1202 -4.00 -5.34 2.37
C LYS A 1202 -2.75 -4.85 1.66
N ALA A 1203 -2.15 -3.76 2.15
CA ALA A 1203 -0.88 -3.23 1.62
C ALA A 1203 0.23 -4.28 1.68
N THR A 1204 0.25 -5.08 2.74
CA THR A 1204 1.28 -6.09 2.97
C THR A 1204 1.01 -7.40 2.19
N SER A 1205 -0.26 -7.76 1.94
CA SER A 1205 -0.62 -9.01 1.24
C SER A 1205 -0.71 -8.89 -0.28
N ALA A 1206 -1.17 -7.75 -0.81
CA ALA A 1206 -1.36 -7.52 -2.25
C ALA A 1206 -0.22 -6.71 -2.89
N GLY A 1207 0.73 -6.22 -2.08
CA GLY A 1207 1.81 -5.34 -2.54
C GLY A 1207 1.36 -3.93 -2.96
N ILE A 1208 0.06 -3.63 -2.88
CA ILE A 1208 -0.52 -2.33 -3.23
C ILE A 1208 -1.02 -1.64 -1.96
N GLN A 1209 -0.37 -0.54 -1.57
CA GLN A 1209 -0.80 0.30 -0.46
C GLN A 1209 -1.76 1.39 -0.96
N LEU A 1210 -2.95 1.51 -0.37
CA LEU A 1210 -3.88 2.59 -0.71
C LEU A 1210 -3.34 3.93 -0.19
N GLY A 1211 -2.96 4.82 -1.10
CA GLY A 1211 -2.48 6.19 -0.80
C GLY A 1211 -3.61 7.23 -0.69
N MET A 1212 -4.83 6.80 -0.36
CA MET A 1212 -5.96 7.70 -0.15
C MET A 1212 -6.97 7.19 0.86
N LEU A 1213 -7.56 8.12 1.62
CA LEU A 1213 -8.66 7.90 2.56
C LEU A 1213 -9.65 9.06 2.47
N PHE A 1214 -10.86 8.80 1.95
CA PHE A 1214 -11.93 9.79 1.88
C PHE A 1214 -12.98 9.54 2.96
N ILE A 1215 -13.44 10.61 3.58
CA ILE A 1215 -14.38 10.58 4.71
C ILE A 1215 -15.55 11.50 4.37
N ASP A 1216 -16.77 10.97 4.42
CA ASP A 1216 -18.02 11.69 4.14
C ASP A 1216 -18.80 11.90 5.43
N GLU A 1217 -18.93 13.16 5.85
CA GLU A 1217 -19.68 13.63 7.02
C GLU A 1217 -19.51 12.71 8.23
N PRO A 1218 -18.40 12.84 9.01
CA PRO A 1218 -18.26 12.02 10.21
C PRO A 1218 -19.47 12.24 11.11
N PRO A 1219 -19.96 11.19 11.79
CA PRO A 1219 -21.20 11.26 12.52
C PRO A 1219 -21.10 12.25 13.68
N PHE A 1220 -22.24 12.66 14.24
CA PHE A 1220 -22.29 13.56 15.39
C PHE A 1220 -21.47 12.99 16.55
N LEU A 1221 -20.27 13.52 16.70
CA LEU A 1221 -19.37 13.31 17.82
C LEU A 1221 -19.53 14.53 18.76
N ASP A 1222 -19.35 14.30 20.05
CA ASP A 1222 -19.16 15.38 21.01
C ASP A 1222 -17.78 16.03 20.80
N ASP A 1223 -17.54 17.20 21.39
CA ASP A 1223 -16.30 17.96 21.18
C ASP A 1223 -15.04 17.11 21.45
N ASP A 1224 -15.04 16.31 22.51
CA ASP A 1224 -13.97 15.37 22.84
C ASP A 1224 -13.82 14.23 21.81
N GLY A 1225 -14.94 13.73 21.28
CA GLY A 1225 -14.99 12.73 20.22
C GLY A 1225 -14.45 13.27 18.90
N THR A 1226 -14.79 14.51 18.53
CA THR A 1226 -14.28 15.20 17.33
C THR A 1226 -12.77 15.44 17.45
N GLN A 1227 -12.28 15.85 18.62
CA GLN A 1227 -10.83 16.01 18.86
C GLN A 1227 -10.08 14.69 18.69
N ALA A 1228 -10.52 13.63 19.38
CA ALA A 1228 -9.89 12.31 19.27
C ALA A 1228 -9.95 11.75 17.83
N TYR A 1229 -11.00 12.05 17.09
CA TYR A 1229 -11.15 11.64 15.70
C TYR A 1229 -10.13 12.33 14.79
N VAL A 1230 -9.91 13.63 14.96
CA VAL A 1230 -8.93 14.39 14.17
C VAL A 1230 -7.50 14.04 14.58
N ASP A 1231 -7.22 13.88 15.86
CA ASP A 1231 -5.91 13.43 16.38
C ASP A 1231 -5.52 12.07 15.76
N ALA A 1232 -6.49 11.18 15.59
CA ALA A 1232 -6.29 9.90 14.89
C ALA A 1232 -5.86 10.10 13.44
N LEU A 1233 -6.58 10.95 12.70
CA LEU A 1233 -6.29 11.26 11.30
C LEU A 1233 -4.92 11.92 11.12
N GLU A 1234 -4.53 12.80 12.04
CA GLU A 1234 -3.19 13.40 12.06
C GLU A 1234 -2.10 12.37 12.39
N THR A 1235 -2.33 11.49 13.35
CA THR A 1235 -1.41 10.38 13.69
C THR A 1235 -1.20 9.46 12.47
N ILE A 1236 -2.27 9.17 11.73
CA ILE A 1236 -2.22 8.36 10.50
C ILE A 1236 -1.42 9.08 9.42
N ARG A 1237 -1.65 10.38 9.21
CA ARG A 1237 -0.89 11.20 8.27
C ARG A 1237 0.61 11.19 8.62
N GLN A 1238 0.96 11.27 9.90
CA GLN A 1238 2.35 11.20 10.36
C GLN A 1238 2.97 9.82 10.09
N ARG A 1239 2.21 8.75 10.35
CA ARG A 1239 2.67 7.36 10.12
C ARG A 1239 2.77 7.02 8.63
N TYR A 1240 1.90 7.59 7.79
CA TYR A 1240 1.82 7.34 6.36
C TYR A 1240 1.77 8.65 5.55
N PRO A 1241 2.91 9.32 5.34
CA PRO A 1241 2.97 10.64 4.69
C PRO A 1241 2.41 10.67 3.26
N ASP A 1242 2.45 9.53 2.58
CA ASP A 1242 1.99 9.36 1.20
C ASP A 1242 0.46 9.16 1.08
N VAL A 1243 -0.26 9.00 2.19
CA VAL A 1243 -1.71 8.81 2.19
C VAL A 1243 -2.41 10.16 2.18
N LYS A 1244 -3.21 10.40 1.13
CA LYS A 1244 -4.04 11.59 1.00
C LYS A 1244 -5.34 11.42 1.78
N ILE A 1245 -5.52 12.19 2.85
CA ILE A 1245 -6.73 12.16 3.69
C ILE A 1245 -7.62 13.34 3.33
N MET A 1246 -8.84 13.07 2.89
CA MET A 1246 -9.81 14.10 2.54
C MET A 1246 -11.12 13.90 3.30
N ALA A 1247 -11.59 14.93 4.01
CA ALA A 1247 -12.80 14.87 4.82
C ALA A 1247 -13.86 15.89 4.37
N ILE A 1248 -15.04 15.40 4.00
CA ILE A 1248 -16.24 16.22 3.80
C ILE A 1248 -16.86 16.41 5.19
N THR A 1249 -16.87 17.64 5.71
CA THR A 1249 -17.43 17.90 7.04
C THR A 1249 -18.07 19.28 7.11
N HIS A 1250 -19.13 19.37 7.93
CA HIS A 1250 -19.78 20.63 8.27
C HIS A 1250 -19.32 21.17 9.63
N ASP A 1251 -18.62 20.36 10.42
CA ASP A 1251 -18.10 20.71 11.75
C ASP A 1251 -16.92 21.68 11.64
N ASP A 1252 -17.07 22.87 12.24
CA ASP A 1252 -16.05 23.93 12.20
C ASP A 1252 -14.81 23.61 13.05
N ALA A 1253 -14.95 22.84 14.13
CA ALA A 1253 -13.82 22.39 14.95
C ALA A 1253 -12.97 21.38 14.17
N MET A 1254 -13.60 20.50 13.41
CA MET A 1254 -12.90 19.60 12.51
C MET A 1254 -12.22 20.37 11.37
N LYS A 1255 -12.91 21.32 10.72
CA LYS A 1255 -12.32 22.12 9.63
C LYS A 1255 -11.06 22.87 10.05
N ALA A 1256 -11.05 23.44 11.25
CA ALA A 1256 -9.94 24.25 11.74
C ALA A 1256 -8.62 23.48 11.88
N ARG A 1257 -8.68 22.15 12.01
CA ARG A 1257 -7.50 21.28 12.19
C ARG A 1257 -6.87 20.82 10.86
N PHE A 1258 -7.60 20.87 9.75
CA PHE A 1258 -7.04 20.53 8.44
C PHE A 1258 -6.34 21.74 7.84
N ASN A 1259 -5.09 21.58 7.41
CA ASN A 1259 -4.28 22.67 6.86
C ASN A 1259 -4.63 23.02 5.41
N GLN A 1260 -5.50 22.27 4.75
CA GLN A 1260 -5.96 22.51 3.39
C GLN A 1260 -7.49 22.45 3.32
N SER A 1261 -8.09 23.25 2.44
CA SER A 1261 -9.54 23.24 2.23
C SER A 1261 -9.88 23.41 0.76
N VAL A 1262 -10.83 22.61 0.27
CA VAL A 1262 -11.42 22.70 -1.07
C VAL A 1262 -12.88 23.06 -0.90
N THR A 1263 -13.42 24.01 -1.66
CA THR A 1263 -14.82 24.41 -1.59
C THR A 1263 -15.56 24.12 -2.89
N VAL A 1264 -16.68 23.40 -2.80
CA VAL A 1264 -17.59 23.15 -3.92
C VAL A 1264 -18.74 24.15 -3.88
N ILE A 1265 -18.85 24.95 -4.94
CA ILE A 1265 -19.92 25.95 -5.11
C ILE A 1265 -20.89 25.53 -6.21
N LYS A 1266 -22.15 25.97 -6.11
CA LYS A 1266 -23.14 25.80 -7.19
C LYS A 1266 -23.12 27.03 -8.10
N THR A 1267 -23.08 26.81 -9.41
CA THR A 1267 -23.21 27.86 -10.44
C THR A 1267 -24.39 27.52 -11.38
N GLU A 1268 -24.78 28.46 -12.24
CA GLU A 1268 -25.82 28.22 -13.26
C GLU A 1268 -25.43 27.08 -14.22
N ASP A 1269 -24.13 26.92 -14.48
CA ASP A 1269 -23.57 25.88 -15.34
C ASP A 1269 -23.30 24.54 -14.61
N GLY A 1270 -23.70 24.41 -13.35
CA GLY A 1270 -23.44 23.21 -12.53
C GLY A 1270 -22.49 23.49 -11.36
N SER A 1271 -22.09 22.44 -10.67
CA SER A 1271 -21.19 22.58 -9.51
C SER A 1271 -19.75 22.81 -9.97
N LYS A 1272 -19.01 23.65 -9.23
CA LYS A 1272 -17.62 24.02 -9.51
C LYS A 1272 -16.75 23.84 -8.27
N VAL A 1273 -15.52 23.38 -8.47
CA VAL A 1273 -14.52 23.23 -7.40
C VAL A 1273 -13.64 24.47 -7.33
N ILE A 1274 -13.43 24.99 -6.12
CA ILE A 1274 -12.49 26.07 -5.81
C ILE A 1274 -11.48 25.49 -4.82
N TYR A 1275 -10.22 25.44 -5.23
CA TYR A 1275 -9.10 25.02 -4.39
C TYR A 1275 -8.40 26.25 -3.81
#